data_AF-A0A8A1V353-F1
#
_entry.id   AF-A0A8A1V353-F1
#
_cell.length_a   1.000
_cell.length_b   1.000
_cell.length_c   1.000
_cell.angle_alpha   90.00
_cell.angle_beta   90.00
_cell.angle_gamma   90.00
#
_symmetry.space_group_name_H-M   'P 1'
#
loop_
_entity.id
_entity.type
_entity.pdbx_description
1 polymer ?
#
loop_
_entity_poly.entity_id
_entity_poly.type
_entity_poly.pdbx_seq_one_letter_code
_entity_poly.pdbx_strand_id
1 'polypeptide(L)'
;MREPAAGAARPNGEESKAVGEDPKLVKYFQRVTAELQRTRERLRELENPVDDPVAVVGMGCRFGGGVGSPEELWELLAAEQDVITGFPAGRGWTEDQIYHPEPGTPGRSYVRHGAFLDDAADFDSEFFGISPREALGMDPQQRVALEVTWQALESAGIDPGGLRGSRTGVFLGLSNADYVTGVREMPEDMLGQLSIGNAGSVTSGRLAYVFGLQGPVLTVDTACSSSLVGIHLAAQSLRAGECSLALAGGVTVLSSPLLFIDYARHRALAPDGRCKPFSSAADGTAWGEGAGMLVLEKLSDARRNGHPVLALLRGSAINSDGTSSGLTAPNGTAQQQVIADALASAGLSPADVDAVEAHGAGTALGDPIEAQALLAGYGRHRGDRPPLLVGAVKSNLAHTQAAAGVAGVVKMVLAMRHSTLPRTLNIDTATPRVDWAQGGVELLTSAVPWPRDGRPRRAGVSAFGVGGTNAHVILEDPGPDPDTGPGDRAVPPLLAWTLSGRTEQALSAQAAALHEYLDRARPDLLDLSWSLATARAHLPHRAVVFGSRPADLAAGLTALSTGRNDIGSVTVAVSGTAVRNGTTAFLYPHECTPAVVRALATQYAEAEPFAEHLSACAAVLAGLTGWSLTDVLRGDPNVPSLDRPDVLAPATLAVLTGVTRVWCASGVRPAALAGHGPGRLAASWAVGWLSLSSALRIAAGRPAGEGPDVVDAPPLAPGAPVLCGDTGRWLRDRPAEDDYRTVPAAEPGSAARELWADGHRLLLVFGGDTAGMAAALSDGPAVLAVPEETESAVTGSAAVVRALGHAYVMGAAVDWRAVLAGAGARRIPLPGYAFQRSRYWIEREWTMPVLLSDDAGTREPDRRSPAALLWALPEQERTRHVETLVRECLDRALGNGPDDQVDAEGTFRDLGMDSLGAEDLRDQLTTGAGVEIELADVLNYPTVVDLTERVLEKLAACAEEGTLDEIAGTARSGNEVPQSGTGPADPAPENADESDGSLASFYIRAIRRGRINVALRLARAASETRDTFDQDDPRDLAELRKVGAGAGGPTIVGLTPPIFPNLDLPYSYLHAGLDPASDVWSLWSPGFAGEAPLPDDRAALMRMLAKPLLRELDGTPLIIAGYSSGGWPAHDLARHLEQTGVPVTALLLLDSYLPEEQMDQTETRSEFMREQIRRRDLMGMSLDRPDRTVTTSGQIAAMGGYSRIYSDWRPGPLKAPILHLLASEVVAGVPTSSEDHPFPPELAHRVRKLPGDHFTILSQHADLISANLHDWLREVRPV
;
A
#
# COMPACT_ATOMS: atom_id res chain seq x y z
N MET A 1 11.38 49.05 43.97
CA MET A 1 12.27 50.21 44.09
C MET A 1 12.25 50.96 42.77
N ARG A 2 11.75 52.20 42.80
CA ARG A 2 11.90 53.30 41.83
C ARG A 2 11.53 53.06 40.35
N GLU A 3 10.26 53.35 40.04
CA GLU A 3 9.91 54.32 38.97
C GLU A 3 10.34 55.74 39.40
N PRO A 4 10.56 56.71 38.49
CA PRO A 4 9.48 57.64 38.07
C PRO A 4 9.72 58.24 36.65
N ALA A 5 8.94 59.12 36.01
CA ALA A 5 7.84 60.01 36.38
C ALA A 5 7.20 60.53 35.05
N ALA A 6 5.88 60.70 34.98
CA ALA A 6 5.13 61.97 35.12
C ALA A 6 5.24 62.95 33.91
N GLY A 7 4.19 63.62 33.44
CA GLY A 7 2.78 63.80 33.84
C GLY A 7 2.05 64.50 32.67
N ALA A 8 0.91 65.17 32.77
CA ALA A 8 -0.03 65.50 33.84
C ALA A 8 -1.29 66.13 33.19
N ALA A 9 -2.37 66.18 33.97
CA ALA A 9 -3.45 67.18 33.96
C ALA A 9 -4.55 67.17 32.86
N ARG A 10 -5.79 66.95 33.33
CA ARG A 10 -7.05 67.44 32.73
C ARG A 10 -7.26 68.92 33.12
N PRO A 11 -8.03 69.71 32.33
CA PRO A 11 -9.34 70.14 32.86
C PRO A 11 -10.48 70.30 31.81
N ASN A 12 -11.69 70.43 32.35
CA ASN A 12 -13.02 70.58 31.72
C ASN A 12 -13.19 71.82 30.81
N GLY A 13 -14.17 71.77 29.89
CA GLY A 13 -14.85 72.96 29.37
C GLY A 13 -15.49 72.85 27.97
N GLU A 14 -16.76 72.44 27.95
CA GLU A 14 -17.87 72.67 26.99
C GLU A 14 -17.65 73.09 25.51
N GLU A 15 -18.24 72.24 24.65
CA GLU A 15 -19.01 72.48 23.42
C GLU A 15 -18.42 73.31 22.25
N SER A 16 -17.99 72.59 21.21
CA SER A 16 -18.10 73.00 19.82
C SER A 16 -18.68 71.85 18.99
N LYS A 17 -19.89 72.03 18.46
CA LYS A 17 -20.49 71.15 17.45
C LYS A 17 -19.79 71.34 16.11
N ALA A 18 -19.25 70.27 15.53
CA ALA A 18 -19.60 69.84 14.17
C ALA A 18 -18.88 68.54 13.76
N VAL A 19 -19.67 67.66 13.12
CA VAL A 19 -19.30 66.47 12.34
C VAL A 19 -18.87 65.23 13.11
N GLY A 20 -19.88 64.41 13.46
CA GLY A 20 -19.89 62.99 13.15
C GLY A 20 -19.18 62.03 14.11
N GLU A 21 -19.83 61.64 15.21
CA GLU A 21 -19.60 60.35 15.88
C GLU A 21 -20.84 60.05 16.73
N ASP A 22 -21.86 59.47 16.09
CA ASP A 22 -23.13 59.09 16.72
C ASP A 22 -22.85 58.09 17.86
N PRO A 23 -23.35 58.32 19.10
CA PRO A 23 -23.23 57.37 20.21
C PRO A 23 -23.78 55.98 19.88
N LYS A 24 -24.71 55.87 18.92
CA LYS A 24 -25.14 54.59 18.36
C LYS A 24 -24.07 53.94 17.49
N LEU A 25 -23.32 54.72 16.69
CA LEU A 25 -22.18 54.21 15.93
C LEU A 25 -21.05 53.74 16.84
N VAL A 26 -20.76 54.46 17.92
CA VAL A 26 -19.71 54.04 18.87
C VAL A 26 -20.14 52.78 19.64
N LYS A 27 -21.40 52.69 20.08
CA LYS A 27 -21.95 51.44 20.64
C LYS A 27 -22.00 50.31 19.62
N TYR A 28 -22.27 50.62 18.36
CA TYR A 28 -22.26 49.64 17.27
C TYR A 28 -20.84 49.16 17.00
N PHE A 29 -19.85 50.03 16.93
CA PHE A 29 -18.44 49.66 16.78
C PHE A 29 -17.92 48.87 17.98
N GLN A 30 -18.26 49.24 19.22
CA GLN A 30 -17.90 48.45 20.41
C GLN A 30 -18.56 47.07 20.41
N ARG A 31 -19.83 46.97 19.98
CA ARG A 31 -20.54 45.70 19.84
C ARG A 31 -19.92 44.85 18.74
N VAL A 32 -19.70 45.42 17.56
CA VAL A 32 -19.06 44.75 16.42
C VAL A 32 -17.62 44.34 16.75
N THR A 33 -16.85 45.13 17.50
CA THR A 33 -15.47 44.78 17.87
C THR A 33 -15.45 43.65 18.92
N ALA A 34 -16.38 43.67 19.88
CA ALA A 34 -16.57 42.58 20.84
C ALA A 34 -17.12 41.30 20.19
N GLU A 35 -17.92 41.44 19.13
CA GLU A 35 -18.42 40.34 18.30
C GLU A 35 -17.29 39.82 17.40
N LEU A 36 -16.45 40.68 16.84
CA LEU A 36 -15.27 40.31 16.04
C LEU A 36 -14.19 39.63 16.90
N GLN A 37 -14.02 40.04 18.16
CA GLN A 37 -13.14 39.36 19.12
C GLN A 37 -13.72 37.99 19.52
N ARG A 38 -15.02 37.89 19.80
CA ARG A 38 -15.68 36.61 20.04
C ARG A 38 -15.66 35.69 18.82
N THR A 39 -15.82 36.24 17.62
CA THR A 39 -15.71 35.49 16.36
C THR A 39 -14.26 35.12 16.07
N ARG A 40 -13.26 35.90 16.48
CA ARG A 40 -11.83 35.53 16.40
C ARG A 40 -11.42 34.49 17.45
N GLU A 41 -12.01 34.52 18.64
CA GLU A 41 -11.85 33.45 19.64
C GLU A 41 -12.53 32.16 19.17
N ARG A 42 -13.71 32.27 18.56
CA ARG A 42 -14.43 31.14 17.97
C ARG A 42 -13.81 30.63 16.67
N LEU A 43 -13.17 31.51 15.89
CA LEU A 43 -12.30 31.11 14.78
C LEU A 43 -11.06 30.41 15.36
N ARG A 44 -10.40 30.92 16.40
CA ARG A 44 -9.27 30.23 17.06
C ARG A 44 -9.63 28.87 17.67
N GLU A 45 -10.85 28.71 18.19
CA GLU A 45 -11.38 27.41 18.65
C GLU A 45 -11.78 26.48 17.49
N LEU A 46 -12.04 27.01 16.29
CA LEU A 46 -12.23 26.24 15.05
C LEU A 46 -10.91 26.06 14.25
N GLU A 47 -9.89 26.87 14.56
CA GLU A 47 -8.57 26.97 13.91
C GLU A 47 -7.49 26.23 14.72
N ASN A 48 -7.81 25.05 15.26
CA ASN A 48 -6.77 24.08 15.59
C ASN A 48 -7.09 22.69 15.00
N PRO A 49 -6.71 22.43 13.73
CA PRO A 49 -6.78 21.10 13.09
C PRO A 49 -5.96 20.01 13.82
N VAL A 50 -5.17 20.40 14.83
CA VAL A 50 -4.31 19.53 15.65
C VAL A 50 -5.11 18.78 16.73
N ASP A 51 -6.31 19.23 17.10
CA ASP A 51 -7.09 18.68 18.23
C ASP A 51 -8.18 17.67 17.85
N ASP A 52 -8.42 17.38 16.57
CA ASP A 52 -9.37 16.34 16.14
C ASP A 52 -8.63 15.00 15.93
N PRO A 53 -8.72 14.04 16.87
CA PRO A 53 -7.98 12.79 16.79
C PRO A 53 -8.45 11.92 15.62
N VAL A 54 -7.59 11.05 15.14
CA VAL A 54 -7.98 10.06 14.14
C VAL A 54 -8.58 8.86 14.89
N ALA A 55 -9.83 8.51 14.57
CA ALA A 55 -10.52 7.34 15.10
C ALA A 55 -10.21 6.11 14.24
N VAL A 56 -9.92 4.98 14.91
CA VAL A 56 -10.01 3.65 14.30
C VAL A 56 -11.47 3.23 14.36
N VAL A 57 -12.15 3.22 13.21
CA VAL A 57 -13.58 2.92 13.12
C VAL A 57 -13.87 1.48 12.70
N GLY A 58 -12.89 0.80 12.09
CA GLY A 58 -12.98 -0.60 11.72
C GLY A 58 -11.62 -1.25 11.64
N MET A 59 -11.58 -2.58 11.75
CA MET A 59 -10.37 -3.38 11.59
C MET A 59 -10.70 -4.78 11.06
N GLY A 60 -9.79 -5.34 10.29
CA GLY A 60 -9.81 -6.71 9.79
C GLY A 60 -8.39 -7.29 9.80
N CYS A 61 -8.25 -8.61 9.92
CA CYS A 61 -6.95 -9.25 9.88
C CYS A 61 -7.00 -10.73 9.49
N ARG A 62 -5.88 -11.24 8.98
CA ARG A 62 -5.59 -12.67 8.80
C ARG A 62 -4.18 -12.97 9.29
N PHE A 63 -3.99 -13.97 10.14
CA PHE A 63 -2.69 -14.38 10.67
C PHE A 63 -2.58 -15.90 10.71
N GLY A 64 -1.35 -16.42 10.87
CA GLY A 64 -1.14 -17.87 11.02
C GLY A 64 -1.91 -18.46 12.20
N GLY A 65 -2.13 -19.78 12.16
CA GLY A 65 -2.94 -20.50 13.15
C GLY A 65 -4.46 -20.38 12.92
N GLY A 66 -4.88 -20.16 11.67
CA GLY A 66 -6.29 -20.07 11.29
C GLY A 66 -7.01 -18.78 11.71
N VAL A 67 -6.29 -17.73 12.09
CA VAL A 67 -6.88 -16.46 12.50
C VAL A 67 -7.43 -15.72 11.28
N GLY A 68 -8.75 -15.61 11.17
CA GLY A 68 -9.47 -14.96 10.08
C GLY A 68 -10.15 -13.63 10.44
N SER A 69 -10.08 -13.24 11.72
CA SER A 69 -10.74 -12.04 12.26
C SER A 69 -10.03 -11.49 13.51
N PRO A 70 -10.26 -10.21 13.89
CA PRO A 70 -9.69 -9.66 15.11
C PRO A 70 -10.13 -10.38 16.39
N GLU A 71 -11.35 -10.91 16.43
CA GLU A 71 -11.84 -11.67 17.57
C GLU A 71 -11.13 -13.02 17.73
N GLU A 72 -10.89 -13.73 16.63
CA GLU A 72 -10.10 -14.97 16.65
C GLU A 72 -8.64 -14.69 17.06
N LEU A 73 -8.09 -13.54 16.68
CA LEU A 73 -6.79 -13.10 17.20
C LEU A 73 -6.85 -12.92 18.72
N TRP A 74 -7.90 -12.29 19.26
CA TRP A 74 -8.05 -12.14 20.70
C TRP A 74 -8.16 -13.49 21.42
N GLU A 75 -8.96 -14.42 20.90
CA GLU A 75 -9.09 -15.77 21.45
C GLU A 75 -7.73 -16.49 21.49
N LEU A 76 -6.96 -16.38 20.42
CA LEU A 76 -5.61 -16.93 20.32
C LEU A 76 -4.66 -16.35 21.39
N LEU A 77 -4.65 -15.01 21.52
CA LEU A 77 -3.81 -14.30 22.49
C LEU A 77 -4.22 -14.60 23.94
N ALA A 78 -5.53 -14.66 24.21
CA ALA A 78 -6.07 -14.98 25.53
C ALA A 78 -5.84 -16.44 25.93
N ALA A 79 -5.79 -17.34 24.95
CA ALA A 79 -5.43 -18.75 25.13
C ALA A 79 -3.92 -19.00 25.18
N GLU A 80 -3.09 -17.95 25.10
CA GLU A 80 -1.63 -18.03 25.13
C GLU A 80 -1.04 -18.96 24.06
N GLN A 81 -1.65 -19.00 22.87
CA GLN A 81 -1.27 -19.92 21.80
C GLN A 81 -0.04 -19.44 21.01
N ASP A 82 0.78 -20.42 20.61
CA ASP A 82 1.94 -20.30 19.72
C ASP A 82 1.57 -20.94 18.37
N VAL A 83 1.64 -20.15 17.27
CA VAL A 83 1.20 -20.60 15.93
C VAL A 83 2.34 -21.09 15.04
N ILE A 84 3.53 -21.30 15.59
CA ILE A 84 4.68 -21.79 14.80
C ILE A 84 4.43 -23.22 14.32
N THR A 85 4.53 -23.42 13.01
CA THR A 85 4.38 -24.70 12.31
C THR A 85 5.59 -24.96 11.41
N GLY A 86 5.65 -26.13 10.76
CA GLY A 86 6.60 -26.40 9.67
C GLY A 86 6.22 -25.68 8.37
N PHE A 87 7.03 -25.80 7.32
CA PHE A 87 6.71 -25.18 6.03
C PHE A 87 5.38 -25.67 5.44
N PRO A 88 4.57 -24.77 4.84
CA PRO A 88 3.24 -25.10 4.33
C PRO A 88 3.32 -25.95 3.05
N ALA A 89 2.45 -26.96 2.95
CA ALA A 89 2.33 -27.77 1.75
C ALA A 89 1.69 -26.98 0.59
N GLY A 90 1.92 -27.45 -0.64
CA GLY A 90 1.22 -26.92 -1.83
C GLY A 90 1.67 -25.53 -2.28
N ARG A 91 2.90 -25.12 -1.96
CA ARG A 91 3.47 -23.84 -2.45
C ARG A 91 4.63 -24.02 -3.44
N GLY A 92 4.99 -25.26 -3.75
CA GLY A 92 6.05 -25.60 -4.71
C GLY A 92 7.45 -25.80 -4.13
N TRP A 93 7.63 -25.71 -2.81
CA TRP A 93 8.91 -25.80 -2.09
C TRP A 93 8.76 -26.81 -0.94
N THR A 94 9.76 -27.66 -0.73
CA THR A 94 9.74 -28.72 0.30
C THR A 94 10.83 -28.52 1.35
N GLU A 95 10.61 -29.05 2.56
CA GLU A 95 11.62 -29.01 3.63
C GLU A 95 12.96 -29.59 3.16
N ASP A 96 12.96 -30.72 2.44
CA ASP A 96 14.18 -31.36 1.91
C ASP A 96 14.96 -30.48 0.91
N GLN A 97 14.32 -29.52 0.26
CA GLN A 97 14.95 -28.57 -0.66
C GLN A 97 15.54 -27.35 0.04
N ILE A 98 15.08 -27.05 1.25
CA ILE A 98 15.38 -25.79 1.94
C ILE A 98 16.25 -26.06 3.16
N TYR A 99 15.91 -27.05 3.97
CA TYR A 99 16.52 -27.29 5.27
C TYR A 99 17.90 -27.93 5.16
N HIS A 100 18.87 -27.38 5.88
CA HIS A 100 20.14 -28.02 6.17
C HIS A 100 20.60 -27.61 7.57
N PRO A 101 20.93 -28.56 8.47
CA PRO A 101 21.20 -28.25 9.88
C PRO A 101 22.47 -27.41 10.10
N GLU A 102 23.42 -27.44 9.16
CA GLU A 102 24.65 -26.65 9.23
C GLU A 102 24.40 -25.21 8.75
N PRO A 103 24.60 -24.18 9.60
CA PRO A 103 24.46 -22.80 9.18
C PRO A 103 25.51 -22.43 8.12
N GLY A 104 25.10 -21.66 7.10
CA GLY A 104 25.97 -21.20 6.03
C GLY A 104 26.04 -22.13 4.82
N THR A 105 25.35 -23.27 4.82
CA THR A 105 25.19 -24.11 3.63
C THR A 105 24.55 -23.31 2.49
N PRO A 106 25.20 -23.15 1.32
CA PRO A 106 24.69 -22.34 0.21
C PRO A 106 23.30 -22.77 -0.24
N GLY A 107 22.41 -21.78 -0.40
CA GLY A 107 21.04 -22.00 -0.87
C GLY A 107 20.12 -22.75 0.11
N ARG A 108 20.56 -22.96 1.36
CA ARG A 108 19.80 -23.67 2.39
C ARG A 108 19.57 -22.78 3.62
N SER A 109 18.58 -23.16 4.41
CA SER A 109 18.24 -22.57 5.70
C SER A 109 18.42 -23.62 6.80
N TYR A 110 18.99 -23.23 7.95
CA TYR A 110 19.01 -24.08 9.15
C TYR A 110 17.70 -24.03 9.95
N VAL A 111 16.71 -23.26 9.48
CA VAL A 111 15.37 -23.14 10.06
C VAL A 111 14.34 -23.70 9.10
N ARG A 112 13.37 -24.44 9.66
CA ARG A 112 12.27 -25.13 8.97
C ARG A 112 10.89 -24.81 9.54
N HIS A 113 10.81 -23.84 10.45
CA HIS A 113 9.57 -23.44 11.13
C HIS A 113 9.29 -21.96 10.94
N GLY A 114 8.01 -21.60 10.96
CA GLY A 114 7.50 -20.23 10.85
C GLY A 114 6.00 -20.17 11.12
N ALA A 115 5.39 -19.01 11.00
CA ALA A 115 3.92 -18.85 11.09
C ALA A 115 3.34 -18.59 9.71
N PHE A 116 2.45 -19.46 9.21
CA PHE A 116 1.94 -19.38 7.84
C PHE A 116 0.42 -19.26 7.80
N LEU A 117 -0.09 -18.58 6.77
CA LEU A 117 -1.51 -18.64 6.40
C LEU A 117 -1.78 -19.99 5.71
N ASP A 118 -2.71 -20.76 6.27
CA ASP A 118 -3.07 -22.09 5.76
C ASP A 118 -3.71 -22.01 4.37
N ASP A 119 -4.51 -20.98 4.13
CA ASP A 119 -5.36 -20.76 2.97
C ASP A 119 -4.90 -19.56 2.13
N ALA A 120 -3.57 -19.33 2.07
CA ALA A 120 -2.96 -18.23 1.30
C ALA A 120 -3.28 -18.28 -0.22
N ALA A 121 -3.52 -19.48 -0.75
CA ALA A 121 -3.87 -19.69 -2.16
C ALA A 121 -5.35 -19.46 -2.45
N ASP A 122 -6.20 -19.39 -1.42
CA ASP A 122 -7.64 -19.44 -1.54
C ASP A 122 -8.22 -18.03 -1.64
N PHE A 123 -9.09 -17.79 -2.62
CA PHE A 123 -9.66 -16.48 -2.88
C PHE A 123 -11.04 -16.57 -3.56
N ASP A 124 -11.94 -15.65 -3.25
CA ASP A 124 -13.24 -15.52 -3.93
C ASP A 124 -13.15 -14.50 -5.07
N SER A 125 -12.68 -14.95 -6.24
CA SER A 125 -12.42 -14.07 -7.38
C SER A 125 -13.69 -13.43 -7.97
N GLU A 126 -14.78 -14.20 -8.05
CA GLU A 126 -16.05 -13.74 -8.61
C GLU A 126 -16.67 -12.63 -7.75
N PHE A 127 -16.57 -12.73 -6.42
CA PHE A 127 -17.05 -11.70 -5.51
C PHE A 127 -16.46 -10.32 -5.81
N PHE A 128 -15.15 -10.28 -6.08
CA PHE A 128 -14.42 -9.04 -6.40
C PHE A 128 -14.44 -8.68 -7.90
N GLY A 129 -15.18 -9.42 -8.74
CA GLY A 129 -15.25 -9.17 -10.18
C GLY A 129 -13.95 -9.45 -10.93
N ILE A 130 -13.14 -10.37 -10.40
CA ILE A 130 -11.83 -10.76 -10.94
C ILE A 130 -12.00 -12.11 -11.64
N SER A 131 -11.46 -12.24 -12.85
CA SER A 131 -11.56 -13.52 -13.57
C SER A 131 -10.66 -14.59 -12.93
N PRO A 132 -11.01 -15.89 -13.00
CA PRO A 132 -10.15 -16.97 -12.51
C PRO A 132 -8.72 -16.94 -13.06
N ARG A 133 -8.55 -16.54 -14.33
CA ARG A 133 -7.23 -16.40 -14.98
C ARG A 133 -6.42 -15.25 -14.37
N GLU A 134 -7.06 -14.12 -14.12
CA GLU A 134 -6.40 -12.99 -13.45
C GLU A 134 -6.03 -13.34 -12.00
N ALA A 135 -6.95 -13.97 -11.26
CA ALA A 135 -6.71 -14.41 -9.88
C ALA A 135 -5.52 -15.38 -9.76
N LEU A 136 -5.31 -16.25 -10.75
CA LEU A 136 -4.14 -17.14 -10.81
C LEU A 136 -2.81 -16.37 -10.89
N GLY A 137 -2.77 -15.30 -11.69
CA GLY A 137 -1.59 -14.45 -11.88
C GLY A 137 -1.38 -13.39 -10.80
N MET A 138 -2.34 -13.21 -9.90
CA MET A 138 -2.25 -12.26 -8.78
C MET A 138 -1.40 -12.81 -7.64
N ASP A 139 -0.45 -12.00 -7.17
CA ASP A 139 0.23 -12.20 -5.89
C ASP A 139 -0.83 -12.44 -4.79
N PRO A 140 -0.72 -13.54 -4.01
CA PRO A 140 -1.57 -13.81 -2.85
C PRO A 140 -1.76 -12.62 -1.91
N GLN A 141 -0.76 -11.75 -1.78
CA GLN A 141 -0.84 -10.52 -0.98
C GLN A 141 -1.96 -9.60 -1.45
N GLN A 142 -2.20 -9.47 -2.77
CA GLN A 142 -3.30 -8.67 -3.30
C GLN A 142 -4.67 -9.27 -2.95
N ARG A 143 -4.76 -10.61 -3.02
CA ARG A 143 -5.99 -11.37 -2.73
C ARG A 143 -6.37 -11.31 -1.26
N VAL A 144 -5.40 -11.55 -0.39
CA VAL A 144 -5.58 -11.43 1.07
C VAL A 144 -5.93 -9.99 1.45
N ALA A 145 -5.26 -8.98 0.87
CA ALA A 145 -5.56 -7.58 1.15
C ALA A 145 -7.00 -7.18 0.76
N LEU A 146 -7.55 -7.71 -0.35
CA LEU A 146 -8.93 -7.45 -0.76
C LEU A 146 -9.95 -7.98 0.26
N GLU A 147 -9.79 -9.24 0.70
CA GLU A 147 -10.68 -9.84 1.70
C GLU A 147 -10.58 -9.13 3.05
N VAL A 148 -9.36 -8.85 3.52
CA VAL A 148 -9.13 -8.16 4.81
C VAL A 148 -9.65 -6.72 4.79
N THR A 149 -9.57 -6.04 3.64
CA THR A 149 -10.18 -4.70 3.47
C THR A 149 -11.70 -4.76 3.55
N TRP A 150 -12.33 -5.76 2.90
CA TRP A 150 -13.77 -5.97 3.01
C TRP A 150 -14.19 -6.20 4.47
N GLN A 151 -13.48 -7.07 5.19
CA GLN A 151 -13.72 -7.33 6.61
C GLN A 151 -13.61 -6.06 7.47
N ALA A 152 -12.60 -5.21 7.22
CA ALA A 152 -12.41 -3.97 7.95
C ALA A 152 -13.53 -2.95 7.71
N LEU A 153 -14.04 -2.86 6.47
CA LEU A 153 -15.18 -2.01 6.12
C LEU A 153 -16.49 -2.51 6.74
N GLU A 154 -16.72 -3.83 6.73
CA GLU A 154 -17.87 -4.43 7.41
C GLU A 154 -17.82 -4.20 8.93
N SER A 155 -16.66 -4.35 9.57
CA SER A 155 -16.54 -4.10 11.01
C SER A 155 -16.77 -2.64 11.39
N ALA A 156 -16.46 -1.69 10.49
CA ALA A 156 -16.88 -0.29 10.64
C ALA A 156 -18.39 -0.08 10.44
N GLY A 157 -19.10 -1.01 9.80
CA GLY A 157 -20.48 -0.85 9.37
C GLY A 157 -20.62 0.15 8.22
N ILE A 158 -19.62 0.17 7.34
CA ILE A 158 -19.58 0.97 6.12
C ILE A 158 -19.90 0.04 4.95
N ASP A 159 -20.93 0.37 4.16
CA ASP A 159 -21.20 -0.33 2.90
C ASP A 159 -20.13 0.06 1.86
N PRO A 160 -19.31 -0.90 1.38
CA PRO A 160 -18.29 -0.61 0.37
C PRO A 160 -18.87 -0.05 -0.94
N GLY A 161 -20.13 -0.36 -1.27
CA GLY A 161 -20.82 0.22 -2.42
C GLY A 161 -20.97 1.75 -2.34
N GLY A 162 -21.20 2.27 -1.14
CA GLY A 162 -21.35 3.70 -0.87
C GLY A 162 -20.05 4.51 -0.93
N LEU A 163 -18.89 3.84 -0.94
CA LEU A 163 -17.57 4.49 -1.05
C LEU A 163 -17.16 4.81 -2.49
N ARG A 164 -17.88 4.31 -3.50
CA ARG A 164 -17.55 4.57 -4.90
C ARG A 164 -17.60 6.08 -5.20
N GLY A 165 -16.52 6.62 -5.74
CA GLY A 165 -16.33 8.04 -6.02
C GLY A 165 -15.96 8.88 -4.80
N SER A 166 -15.83 8.29 -3.61
CA SER A 166 -15.44 9.02 -2.40
C SER A 166 -13.94 9.32 -2.39
N ARG A 167 -13.56 10.38 -1.67
CA ARG A 167 -12.15 10.72 -1.37
C ARG A 167 -11.58 9.84 -0.27
N THR A 168 -11.73 8.52 -0.39
CA THR A 168 -11.13 7.54 0.53
C THR A 168 -9.71 7.21 0.08
N GLY A 169 -8.72 7.31 0.96
CA GLY A 169 -7.33 6.99 0.67
C GLY A 169 -6.95 5.54 1.02
N VAL A 170 -5.85 5.03 0.45
CA VAL A 170 -5.30 3.69 0.67
C VAL A 170 -3.80 3.80 0.94
N PHE A 171 -3.35 3.31 2.10
CA PHE A 171 -1.97 3.38 2.58
C PHE A 171 -1.52 1.99 3.04
N LEU A 172 -0.94 1.22 2.13
CA LEU A 172 -0.66 -0.20 2.35
C LEU A 172 0.84 -0.45 2.50
N GLY A 173 1.23 -0.99 3.65
CA GLY A 173 2.55 -1.59 3.84
C GLY A 173 2.68 -2.89 3.08
N LEU A 174 3.70 -3.01 2.24
CA LEU A 174 4.01 -4.22 1.48
C LEU A 174 5.52 -4.44 1.53
N SER A 175 5.94 -5.70 1.56
CA SER A 175 7.35 -6.09 1.40
C SER A 175 7.40 -7.43 0.67
N ASN A 176 8.42 -7.64 -0.16
CA ASN A 176 8.70 -8.92 -0.83
C ASN A 176 7.56 -9.44 -1.72
N ALA A 177 7.50 -9.00 -2.98
CA ALA A 177 6.65 -9.61 -4.01
C ALA A 177 7.42 -10.74 -4.72
N ASP A 178 7.36 -11.95 -4.18
CA ASP A 178 8.16 -13.11 -4.64
C ASP A 178 7.32 -14.23 -5.29
N TYR A 179 6.04 -14.00 -5.53
CA TYR A 179 5.12 -15.01 -6.06
C TYR A 179 5.50 -15.53 -7.45
N VAL A 180 6.12 -14.72 -8.30
CA VAL A 180 6.65 -15.15 -9.62
C VAL A 180 8.11 -15.59 -9.59
N THR A 181 8.79 -15.49 -8.44
CA THR A 181 10.20 -15.84 -8.32
C THR A 181 10.43 -17.35 -8.44
N GLY A 182 11.24 -17.78 -9.40
CA GLY A 182 11.54 -19.20 -9.63
C GLY A 182 10.58 -19.92 -10.60
N VAL A 183 9.64 -19.21 -11.25
CA VAL A 183 8.94 -19.78 -12.41
C VAL A 183 9.86 -19.73 -13.64
N ARG A 184 10.19 -20.91 -14.19
CA ARG A 184 11.11 -21.04 -15.35
C ARG A 184 10.44 -20.74 -16.69
N GLU A 185 9.19 -21.18 -16.87
CA GLU A 185 8.41 -20.96 -18.09
C GLU A 185 7.12 -20.22 -17.71
N MET A 186 7.04 -18.95 -18.12
CA MET A 186 5.82 -18.17 -17.98
C MET A 186 4.93 -18.41 -19.21
N PRO A 187 3.68 -18.86 -19.05
CA PRO A 187 2.76 -18.99 -20.17
C PRO A 187 2.60 -17.65 -20.88
N GLU A 188 2.91 -17.60 -22.18
CA GLU A 188 2.93 -16.35 -22.98
C GLU A 188 1.60 -15.60 -22.91
N ASP A 189 0.49 -16.32 -22.80
CA ASP A 189 -0.87 -15.78 -22.70
C ASP A 189 -1.22 -15.16 -21.33
N MET A 190 -0.36 -15.33 -20.33
CA MET A 190 -0.52 -14.79 -18.97
C MET A 190 0.49 -13.71 -18.59
N LEU A 191 1.46 -13.37 -19.45
CA LEU A 191 2.55 -12.43 -19.13
C LEU A 191 2.04 -11.05 -18.68
N GLY A 192 0.99 -10.52 -19.30
CA GLY A 192 0.38 -9.24 -18.91
C GLY A 192 -0.26 -9.29 -17.52
N GLN A 193 -1.01 -10.37 -17.22
CA GLN A 193 -1.62 -10.57 -15.90
C GLN A 193 -0.57 -10.79 -14.82
N LEU A 194 0.51 -11.50 -15.12
CA LEU A 194 1.61 -11.73 -14.18
C LEU A 194 2.37 -10.45 -13.86
N SER A 195 2.61 -9.59 -14.87
CA SER A 195 3.27 -8.30 -14.66
C SER A 195 2.45 -7.41 -13.72
N ILE A 196 1.16 -7.21 -14.00
CA ILE A 196 0.27 -6.37 -13.19
C ILE A 196 -0.02 -7.03 -11.83
N GLY A 197 -0.22 -8.34 -11.81
CA GLY A 197 -0.57 -9.13 -10.63
C GLY A 197 0.52 -9.19 -9.55
N ASN A 198 1.77 -8.83 -9.89
CA ASN A 198 2.91 -8.89 -8.97
C ASN A 198 3.59 -7.53 -8.76
N ALA A 199 3.09 -6.46 -9.39
CA ALA A 199 3.60 -5.11 -9.16
C ALA A 199 3.13 -4.58 -7.80
N GLY A 200 4.08 -4.17 -6.94
CA GLY A 200 3.75 -3.70 -5.58
C GLY A 200 2.82 -2.47 -5.54
N SER A 201 2.92 -1.57 -6.52
CA SER A 201 2.01 -0.42 -6.66
C SER A 201 0.58 -0.83 -7.00
N VAL A 202 0.39 -1.97 -7.69
CA VAL A 202 -0.92 -2.48 -8.06
C VAL A 202 -1.66 -3.03 -6.85
N THR A 203 -0.99 -3.47 -5.79
CA THR A 203 -1.67 -3.96 -4.58
C THR A 203 -2.58 -2.89 -3.96
N SER A 204 -2.07 -1.69 -3.69
CA SER A 204 -2.88 -0.57 -3.20
C SER A 204 -3.81 0.00 -4.28
N GLY A 205 -3.34 0.09 -5.53
CA GLY A 205 -4.13 0.51 -6.68
C GLY A 205 -5.37 -0.35 -6.94
N ARG A 206 -5.27 -1.67 -6.73
CA ARG A 206 -6.37 -2.63 -6.92
C ARG A 206 -7.41 -2.48 -5.83
N LEU A 207 -7.03 -2.20 -4.57
CA LEU A 207 -7.99 -1.84 -3.53
C LEU A 207 -8.78 -0.60 -3.94
N ALA A 208 -8.11 0.46 -4.37
CA ALA A 208 -8.78 1.67 -4.84
C ALA A 208 -9.69 1.39 -6.05
N TYR A 209 -9.25 0.59 -7.01
CA TYR A 209 -10.03 0.22 -8.19
C TYR A 209 -11.30 -0.59 -7.85
N VAL A 210 -11.16 -1.66 -7.07
CA VAL A 210 -12.28 -2.58 -6.73
C VAL A 210 -13.35 -1.87 -5.92
N PHE A 211 -12.94 -1.04 -4.94
CA PHE A 211 -13.84 -0.28 -4.09
C PHE A 211 -14.25 1.09 -4.67
N GLY A 212 -13.66 1.50 -5.81
CA GLY A 212 -13.97 2.75 -6.51
C GLY A 212 -13.54 4.02 -5.77
N LEU A 213 -12.39 3.98 -5.09
CA LEU A 213 -11.89 5.05 -4.22
C LEU A 213 -11.06 6.08 -5.02
N GLN A 214 -11.13 7.36 -4.62
CA GLN A 214 -10.48 8.48 -5.32
C GLN A 214 -9.58 9.35 -4.42
N GLY A 215 -9.22 8.87 -3.22
CA GLY A 215 -8.23 9.53 -2.36
C GLY A 215 -6.77 9.14 -2.73
N PRO A 216 -5.78 9.57 -1.93
CA PRO A 216 -4.38 9.17 -2.11
C PRO A 216 -4.20 7.65 -2.04
N VAL A 217 -3.38 7.08 -2.92
CA VAL A 217 -3.12 5.63 -2.98
C VAL A 217 -1.61 5.39 -2.96
N LEU A 218 -1.11 4.75 -1.91
CA LEU A 218 0.31 4.51 -1.71
C LEU A 218 0.56 3.07 -1.27
N THR A 219 1.57 2.47 -1.88
CA THR A 219 2.26 1.29 -1.35
C THR A 219 3.55 1.76 -0.67
N VAL A 220 3.76 1.34 0.57
CA VAL A 220 4.91 1.75 1.40
C VAL A 220 5.78 0.53 1.68
N ASP A 221 7.08 0.64 1.41
CA ASP A 221 8.08 -0.35 1.82
C ASP A 221 9.18 0.33 2.65
N THR A 222 9.08 0.15 3.96
CA THR A 222 10.10 0.48 4.95
C THR A 222 10.42 -0.76 5.79
N ALA A 223 10.41 -1.93 5.13
CA ALA A 223 10.56 -3.25 5.70
C ALA A 223 9.60 -3.52 6.88
N CYS A 224 10.14 -3.87 8.06
CA CYS A 224 9.33 -4.23 9.24
C CYS A 224 8.46 -3.10 9.79
N SER A 225 8.71 -1.84 9.37
CA SER A 225 7.94 -0.66 9.80
C SER A 225 6.82 -0.25 8.83
N SER A 226 6.71 -0.89 7.66
CA SER A 226 5.86 -0.47 6.54
C SER A 226 4.41 -0.14 6.92
N SER A 227 3.74 -1.00 7.69
CA SER A 227 2.35 -0.74 8.09
C SER A 227 2.19 0.43 9.07
N LEU A 228 3.13 0.65 10.00
CA LEU A 228 3.04 1.83 10.90
C LEU A 228 3.34 3.12 10.14
N VAL A 229 4.26 3.10 9.18
CA VAL A 229 4.49 4.25 8.29
C VAL A 229 3.25 4.52 7.45
N GLY A 230 2.60 3.49 6.89
CA GLY A 230 1.32 3.62 6.19
C GLY A 230 0.23 4.23 7.06
N ILE A 231 0.09 3.79 8.32
CA ILE A 231 -0.86 4.36 9.29
C ILE A 231 -0.52 5.81 9.62
N HIS A 232 0.76 6.16 9.79
CA HIS A 232 1.19 7.54 10.00
C HIS A 232 0.78 8.43 8.83
N LEU A 233 1.08 8.03 7.59
CA LEU A 233 0.73 8.79 6.38
C LEU A 233 -0.79 8.94 6.21
N ALA A 234 -1.56 7.88 6.49
CA ALA A 234 -3.02 7.94 6.47
C ALA A 234 -3.57 8.97 7.48
N ALA A 235 -3.01 8.99 8.70
CA ALA A 235 -3.41 9.95 9.72
C ALA A 235 -3.07 11.39 9.31
N GLN A 236 -1.90 11.62 8.69
CA GLN A 236 -1.54 12.93 8.16
C GLN A 236 -2.48 13.38 7.04
N SER A 237 -2.79 12.49 6.08
CA SER A 237 -3.71 12.75 4.97
C SER A 237 -5.12 13.10 5.46
N LEU A 238 -5.64 12.40 6.47
CA LEU A 238 -6.92 12.72 7.11
C LEU A 238 -6.89 14.11 7.76
N ARG A 239 -5.86 14.39 8.58
CA ARG A 239 -5.67 15.68 9.26
C ARG A 239 -5.61 16.83 8.25
N ALA A 240 -4.83 16.67 7.19
CA ALA A 240 -4.70 17.61 6.08
C ALA A 240 -5.97 17.76 5.22
N GLY A 241 -6.93 16.83 5.34
CA GLY A 241 -8.16 16.83 4.55
C GLY A 241 -7.95 16.40 3.10
N GLU A 242 -6.88 15.65 2.80
CA GLU A 242 -6.61 15.04 1.50
C GLU A 242 -7.55 13.85 1.23
N CYS A 243 -7.98 13.17 2.29
CA CYS A 243 -9.05 12.18 2.28
C CYS A 243 -10.04 12.40 3.43
N SER A 244 -11.26 11.89 3.29
CA SER A 244 -12.28 11.89 4.36
C SER A 244 -12.31 10.59 5.16
N LEU A 245 -11.80 9.51 4.56
CA LEU A 245 -11.68 8.18 5.14
C LEU A 245 -10.34 7.59 4.64
N ALA A 246 -9.67 6.75 5.41
CA ALA A 246 -8.45 6.10 4.97
C ALA A 246 -8.44 4.61 5.33
N LEU A 247 -8.00 3.79 4.39
CA LEU A 247 -7.65 2.39 4.59
C LEU A 247 -6.15 2.32 4.82
N ALA A 248 -5.72 1.84 5.99
CA ALA A 248 -4.31 1.79 6.35
C ALA A 248 -3.94 0.46 7.01
N GLY A 249 -2.85 -0.17 6.56
CA GLY A 249 -2.51 -1.51 7.03
C GLY A 249 -1.25 -2.07 6.39
N GLY A 250 -1.12 -3.39 6.40
CA GLY A 250 -0.04 -4.08 5.68
C GLY A 250 -0.33 -5.55 5.48
N VAL A 251 0.37 -6.15 4.51
CA VAL A 251 0.22 -7.56 4.13
C VAL A 251 1.59 -8.18 3.85
N THR A 252 1.73 -9.45 4.19
CA THR A 252 2.90 -10.28 3.91
C THR A 252 2.44 -11.71 3.70
N VAL A 253 2.80 -12.28 2.54
CA VAL A 253 2.67 -13.70 2.22
C VAL A 253 3.98 -14.14 1.55
N LEU A 254 4.60 -15.16 2.11
CA LEU A 254 5.86 -15.76 1.67
C LEU A 254 5.58 -16.81 0.59
N SER A 255 5.77 -16.44 -0.68
CA SER A 255 5.54 -17.35 -1.80
C SER A 255 6.79 -18.14 -2.21
N SER A 256 7.95 -17.83 -1.60
CA SER A 256 9.23 -18.52 -1.81
C SER A 256 10.06 -18.65 -0.52
N PRO A 257 11.07 -19.55 -0.48
CA PRO A 257 12.01 -19.68 0.64
C PRO A 257 13.09 -18.64 0.76
N LEU A 258 13.19 -17.71 -0.17
CA LEU A 258 14.37 -16.86 -0.26
C LEU A 258 14.66 -16.12 1.04
N LEU A 259 13.61 -15.62 1.71
CA LEU A 259 13.79 -14.93 2.99
C LEU A 259 14.40 -15.82 4.09
N PHE A 260 14.03 -17.11 4.14
CA PHE A 260 14.63 -18.05 5.08
C PHE A 260 16.08 -18.35 4.73
N ILE A 261 16.37 -18.57 3.44
CA ILE A 261 17.72 -18.86 2.94
C ILE A 261 18.65 -17.68 3.18
N ASP A 262 18.22 -16.47 2.85
CA ASP A 262 19.03 -15.26 2.94
C ASP A 262 19.37 -14.94 4.40
N TYR A 263 18.39 -14.96 5.30
CA TYR A 263 18.64 -14.66 6.71
C TYR A 263 19.36 -15.80 7.45
N ALA A 264 19.26 -17.04 6.98
CA ALA A 264 20.08 -18.13 7.49
C ALA A 264 21.57 -17.92 7.20
N ARG A 265 21.95 -17.32 6.06
CA ARG A 265 23.36 -16.98 5.77
C ARG A 265 23.95 -16.02 6.80
N HIS A 266 23.12 -15.10 7.29
CA HIS A 266 23.52 -14.12 8.31
C HIS A 266 23.34 -14.61 9.75
N ARG A 267 22.95 -15.88 9.96
CA ARG A 267 22.64 -16.45 11.29
C ARG A 267 21.66 -15.59 12.09
N ALA A 268 20.71 -14.97 11.39
CA ALA A 268 19.77 -14.01 11.97
C ALA A 268 18.45 -14.67 12.44
N LEU A 269 18.24 -15.94 12.12
CA LEU A 269 17.02 -16.68 12.45
C LEU A 269 17.16 -17.49 13.74
N ALA A 270 16.10 -17.50 14.55
CA ALA A 270 15.99 -18.39 15.71
C ALA A 270 15.91 -19.86 15.24
N PRO A 271 16.80 -20.77 15.69
CA PRO A 271 16.79 -22.17 15.24
C PRO A 271 15.49 -22.93 15.51
N ASP A 272 14.77 -22.57 16.56
CA ASP A 272 13.47 -23.15 16.93
C ASP A 272 12.27 -22.48 16.24
N GLY A 273 12.53 -21.47 15.40
CA GLY A 273 11.51 -20.70 14.68
C GLY A 273 10.63 -19.84 15.59
N ARG A 274 11.08 -19.46 16.79
CA ARG A 274 10.30 -18.64 17.72
C ARG A 274 10.96 -17.29 18.01
N CYS A 275 10.17 -16.22 17.97
CA CYS A 275 10.60 -14.94 18.53
C CYS A 275 10.52 -15.02 20.07
N LYS A 276 11.63 -14.69 20.74
CA LYS A 276 11.79 -14.76 22.20
C LYS A 276 12.07 -13.37 22.78
N PRO A 277 11.15 -12.41 22.59
CA PRO A 277 11.40 -10.99 22.86
C PRO A 277 11.79 -10.74 24.32
N PHE A 278 12.92 -10.06 24.53
CA PHE A 278 13.47 -9.68 25.84
C PHE A 278 13.86 -10.84 26.75
N SER A 279 13.86 -12.08 26.23
CA SER A 279 14.29 -13.27 26.95
C SER A 279 15.81 -13.39 26.96
N SER A 280 16.38 -14.02 27.99
CA SER A 280 17.80 -14.43 27.97
C SER A 280 18.10 -15.47 26.88
N ALA A 281 17.07 -16.14 26.36
CA ALA A 281 17.15 -17.12 25.28
C ALA A 281 16.92 -16.50 23.88
N ALA A 282 16.87 -15.18 23.76
CA ALA A 282 16.76 -14.48 22.47
C ALA A 282 17.97 -14.78 21.57
N ASP A 283 17.75 -15.48 20.47
CA ASP A 283 18.78 -16.03 19.58
C ASP A 283 18.51 -15.76 18.08
N GLY A 284 17.51 -14.93 17.76
CA GLY A 284 17.18 -14.56 16.39
C GLY A 284 15.69 -14.26 16.19
N THR A 285 15.34 -13.83 14.98
CA THR A 285 13.94 -13.63 14.59
C THR A 285 13.33 -14.91 14.02
N ALA A 286 12.01 -15.00 14.00
CA ALA A 286 11.26 -15.99 13.26
C ALA A 286 10.33 -15.31 12.25
N TRP A 287 10.11 -15.92 11.09
CA TRP A 287 9.24 -15.33 10.06
C TRP A 287 7.80 -15.79 10.17
N GLY A 288 6.90 -14.84 9.95
CA GLY A 288 5.47 -15.07 9.94
C GLY A 288 4.80 -14.38 8.76
N GLU A 289 3.61 -14.85 8.44
CA GLU A 289 2.72 -14.26 7.45
C GLU A 289 1.54 -13.57 8.13
N GLY A 290 0.96 -12.60 7.44
CA GLY A 290 -0.25 -11.98 7.93
C GLY A 290 -0.66 -10.74 7.17
N ALA A 291 -1.86 -10.29 7.46
CA ALA A 291 -2.44 -9.08 6.95
C ALA A 291 -3.29 -8.40 8.02
N GLY A 292 -3.24 -7.08 8.07
CA GLY A 292 -4.13 -6.26 8.87
C GLY A 292 -4.53 -5.01 8.11
N MET A 293 -5.78 -4.59 8.25
CA MET A 293 -6.31 -3.35 7.68
C MET A 293 -7.13 -2.60 8.71
N LEU A 294 -6.92 -1.30 8.82
CA LEU A 294 -7.67 -0.37 9.64
C LEU A 294 -8.49 0.55 8.74
N VAL A 295 -9.69 0.88 9.18
CA VAL A 295 -10.49 1.99 8.64
C VAL A 295 -10.33 3.16 9.59
N LEU A 296 -9.80 4.26 9.07
CA LEU A 296 -9.47 5.46 9.81
C LEU A 296 -10.32 6.64 9.35
N GLU A 297 -10.79 7.43 10.30
CA GLU A 297 -11.58 8.64 10.05
C GLU A 297 -11.23 9.70 11.09
N LYS A 298 -11.51 10.97 10.82
CA LYS A 298 -11.51 12.00 11.88
C LYS A 298 -12.57 11.68 12.93
N LEU A 299 -12.29 11.89 14.22
CA LEU A 299 -13.25 11.59 15.29
C LEU A 299 -14.54 12.39 15.13
N SER A 300 -14.46 13.66 14.71
CA SER A 300 -15.64 14.46 14.39
C SER A 300 -16.50 13.84 13.28
N ASP A 301 -15.85 13.23 12.31
CA ASP A 301 -16.48 12.65 11.13
C ASP A 301 -17.11 11.29 11.47
N ALA A 302 -16.39 10.45 12.22
CA ALA A 302 -16.91 9.19 12.75
C ALA A 302 -18.18 9.42 13.58
N ARG A 303 -18.18 10.44 14.46
CA ARG A 303 -19.37 10.82 15.25
C ARG A 303 -20.51 11.33 14.38
N ARG A 304 -20.21 12.19 13.41
CA ARG A 304 -21.21 12.71 12.46
C ARG A 304 -21.86 11.58 11.66
N ASN A 305 -21.07 10.60 11.24
CA ASN A 305 -21.50 9.49 10.42
C ASN A 305 -22.09 8.32 11.23
N GLY A 306 -22.02 8.38 12.57
CA GLY A 306 -22.47 7.31 13.46
C GLY A 306 -21.62 6.03 13.32
N HIS A 307 -20.36 6.17 12.90
CA HIS A 307 -19.40 5.07 12.85
C HIS A 307 -18.89 4.76 14.27
N PRO A 308 -18.65 3.47 14.59
CA PRO A 308 -18.10 3.10 15.89
C PRO A 308 -16.69 3.65 16.05
N VAL A 309 -16.26 3.87 17.28
CA VAL A 309 -14.88 4.28 17.59
C VAL A 309 -14.26 3.19 18.45
N LEU A 310 -13.35 2.41 17.85
CA LEU A 310 -12.69 1.29 18.52
C LEU A 310 -11.49 1.76 19.35
N ALA A 311 -10.74 2.74 18.82
CA ALA A 311 -9.59 3.38 19.44
C ALA A 311 -9.36 4.77 18.83
N LEU A 312 -8.58 5.61 19.50
CA LEU A 312 -8.09 6.88 18.98
C LEU A 312 -6.59 6.77 18.70
N LEU A 313 -6.16 7.14 17.50
CA LEU A 313 -4.77 7.38 17.17
C LEU A 313 -4.42 8.82 17.52
N ARG A 314 -3.81 9.00 18.69
CA ARG A 314 -3.54 10.30 19.30
C ARG A 314 -2.34 10.99 18.67
N GLY A 315 -1.26 10.25 18.46
CA GLY A 315 -0.05 10.75 17.84
C GLY A 315 0.74 9.64 17.18
N SER A 316 1.65 10.03 16.31
CA SER A 316 2.59 9.14 15.66
C SER A 316 3.81 9.91 15.21
N ALA A 317 4.94 9.22 15.04
CA ALA A 317 6.16 9.76 14.47
C ALA A 317 6.91 8.68 13.69
N ILE A 318 7.70 9.15 12.72
CA ILE A 318 8.64 8.33 11.95
C ILE A 318 10.00 9.03 11.93
N ASN A 319 11.10 8.28 12.01
CA ASN A 319 12.45 8.82 11.84
C ASN A 319 13.41 7.77 11.24
N SER A 320 14.71 8.07 11.22
CA SER A 320 15.75 7.15 10.77
C SER A 320 16.88 7.00 11.79
N ASP A 321 17.46 5.81 11.86
CA ASP A 321 18.67 5.48 12.61
C ASP A 321 19.91 6.23 12.11
N GLY A 322 19.89 6.71 10.85
CA GLY A 322 21.01 7.43 10.24
C GLY A 322 22.29 6.60 10.18
N THR A 323 23.42 7.20 10.55
CA THR A 323 24.70 6.50 10.68
C THR A 323 24.73 5.71 11.99
N SER A 324 24.40 4.42 11.93
CA SER A 324 24.55 3.46 13.04
C SER A 324 25.83 2.62 12.87
N SER A 325 26.07 1.64 13.75
CA SER A 325 27.22 0.72 13.67
C SER A 325 27.20 -0.23 12.47
N GLY A 326 26.13 -0.21 11.67
CA GLY A 326 25.98 -0.93 10.41
C GLY A 326 24.56 -0.75 9.88
N LEU A 327 24.35 -0.81 8.57
CA LEU A 327 23.05 -0.50 7.94
C LEU A 327 21.85 -1.21 8.58
N THR A 328 22.05 -2.46 9.03
CA THR A 328 21.01 -3.31 9.63
C THR A 328 21.02 -3.29 11.16
N ALA A 329 21.95 -2.58 11.80
CA ALA A 329 22.06 -2.48 13.24
C ALA A 329 21.16 -1.35 13.78
N PRO A 330 20.30 -1.63 14.78
CA PRO A 330 19.36 -0.64 15.31
C PRO A 330 20.06 0.45 16.14
N ASN A 331 19.45 1.64 16.21
CA ASN A 331 19.97 2.77 17.00
C ASN A 331 19.02 3.17 18.15
N GLY A 332 19.43 2.87 19.40
CA GLY A 332 18.63 3.17 20.59
C GLY A 332 18.32 4.66 20.81
N THR A 333 19.20 5.57 20.38
CA THR A 333 18.95 7.02 20.50
C THR A 333 17.87 7.46 19.52
N ALA A 334 17.89 6.94 18.29
CA ALA A 334 16.84 7.21 17.30
C ALA A 334 15.49 6.63 17.74
N GLN A 335 15.48 5.45 18.35
CA GLN A 335 14.28 4.85 18.95
C GLN A 335 13.73 5.69 20.11
N GLN A 336 14.59 6.21 20.99
CA GLN A 336 14.16 7.14 22.04
C GLN A 336 13.55 8.43 21.45
N GLN A 337 14.15 8.97 20.38
CA GLN A 337 13.68 10.19 19.74
C GLN A 337 12.32 9.99 19.08
N VAL A 338 12.09 8.90 18.33
CA VAL A 338 10.79 8.66 17.68
C VAL A 338 9.67 8.47 18.70
N ILE A 339 9.97 7.89 19.87
CA ILE A 339 9.04 7.81 21.00
C ILE A 339 8.69 9.21 21.50
N ALA A 340 9.71 10.06 21.74
CA ALA A 340 9.50 11.42 22.20
C ALA A 340 8.68 12.26 21.21
N ASP A 341 8.94 12.13 19.91
CA ASP A 341 8.24 12.85 18.85
C ASP A 341 6.77 12.40 18.73
N ALA A 342 6.50 11.10 18.88
CA ALA A 342 5.13 10.58 18.87
C ALA A 342 4.32 11.03 20.09
N LEU A 343 4.95 11.12 21.27
CA LEU A 343 4.33 11.68 22.48
C LEU A 343 4.06 13.18 22.34
N ALA A 344 5.04 13.92 21.80
CA ALA A 344 4.89 15.34 21.50
C ALA A 344 3.76 15.61 20.50
N SER A 345 3.66 14.80 19.43
CA SER A 345 2.58 14.93 18.45
C SER A 345 1.20 14.55 19.00
N ALA A 346 1.15 13.79 20.09
CA ALA A 346 -0.07 13.46 20.82
C ALA A 346 -0.46 14.50 21.90
N GLY A 347 0.47 15.41 22.24
CA GLY A 347 0.36 16.30 23.41
C GLY A 347 0.38 15.56 24.74
N LEU A 348 1.12 14.45 24.84
CA LEU A 348 1.16 13.57 26.01
C LEU A 348 2.55 13.53 26.65
N SER A 349 2.60 13.23 27.95
CA SER A 349 3.84 12.93 28.66
C SER A 349 4.12 11.42 28.63
N PRO A 350 5.37 10.97 28.85
CA PRO A 350 5.66 9.53 28.91
C PRO A 350 4.89 8.79 30.01
N ALA A 351 4.59 9.46 31.13
CA ALA A 351 3.83 8.88 32.25
C ALA A 351 2.34 8.66 31.93
N ASP A 352 1.84 9.20 30.82
CA ASP A 352 0.48 9.01 30.36
C ASP A 352 0.25 7.66 29.68
N VAL A 353 1.30 7.00 29.17
CA VAL A 353 1.21 5.72 28.47
C VAL A 353 1.32 4.56 29.46
N ASP A 354 0.45 3.56 29.37
CA ASP A 354 0.42 2.43 30.30
C ASP A 354 1.27 1.26 29.84
N ALA A 355 1.21 0.98 28.52
CA ALA A 355 1.83 -0.17 27.93
C ALA A 355 2.49 0.15 26.58
N VAL A 356 3.48 -0.63 26.18
CA VAL A 356 4.04 -0.61 24.83
C VAL A 356 3.98 -2.01 24.24
N GLU A 357 3.37 -2.08 23.06
CA GLU A 357 3.58 -3.18 22.12
C GLU A 357 4.87 -2.89 21.36
N ALA A 358 5.93 -3.60 21.73
CA ALA A 358 7.27 -3.40 21.24
C ALA A 358 7.45 -3.93 19.81
N HIS A 359 8.54 -3.51 19.16
CA HIS A 359 9.03 -4.19 17.98
C HIS A 359 9.43 -5.63 18.33
N GLY A 360 10.22 -5.85 19.38
CA GLY A 360 10.42 -7.14 20.04
C GLY A 360 10.70 -8.30 19.09
N ALA A 361 11.76 -8.20 18.31
CA ALA A 361 12.10 -9.21 17.29
C ALA A 361 12.67 -10.52 17.86
N GLY A 362 13.06 -10.56 19.14
CA GLY A 362 13.68 -11.74 19.75
C GLY A 362 15.18 -11.84 19.46
N THR A 363 15.83 -10.73 19.13
CA THR A 363 17.24 -10.72 18.70
C THR A 363 18.17 -10.37 19.87
N ALA A 364 19.32 -11.04 19.94
CA ALA A 364 20.29 -10.84 21.02
C ALA A 364 20.86 -9.41 21.11
N LEU A 365 20.86 -8.67 19.99
CA LEU A 365 21.32 -7.28 19.90
C LEU A 365 20.18 -6.26 19.99
N GLY A 366 19.08 -6.48 19.24
CA GLY A 366 17.99 -5.51 19.14
C GLY A 366 17.15 -5.40 20.40
N ASP A 367 16.86 -6.51 21.08
CA ASP A 367 15.98 -6.49 22.25
C ASP A 367 16.56 -5.67 23.41
N PRO A 368 17.87 -5.76 23.76
CA PRO A 368 18.47 -4.86 24.75
C PRO A 368 18.44 -3.38 24.35
N ILE A 369 18.66 -3.07 23.06
CA ILE A 369 18.66 -1.69 22.55
C ILE A 369 17.26 -1.09 22.69
N GLU A 370 16.23 -1.83 22.29
CA GLU A 370 14.85 -1.39 22.42
C GLU A 370 14.43 -1.24 23.89
N ALA A 371 14.76 -2.21 24.75
CA ALA A 371 14.43 -2.12 26.18
C ALA A 371 15.09 -0.90 26.84
N GLN A 372 16.34 -0.57 26.48
CA GLN A 372 17.03 0.62 26.97
C GLN A 372 16.37 1.91 26.45
N ALA A 373 15.94 1.95 25.19
CA ALA A 373 15.20 3.08 24.63
C ALA A 373 13.85 3.29 25.35
N LEU A 374 13.15 2.21 25.70
CA LEU A 374 11.91 2.27 26.48
C LEU A 374 12.14 2.72 27.94
N LEU A 375 13.19 2.22 28.60
CA LEU A 375 13.60 2.68 29.93
C LEU A 375 13.92 4.19 29.91
N ALA A 376 14.63 4.65 28.89
CA ALA A 376 15.00 6.05 28.73
C ALA A 376 13.80 6.96 28.37
N GLY A 377 12.96 6.52 27.42
CA GLY A 377 11.83 7.30 26.92
C GLY A 377 10.62 7.31 27.84
N TYR A 378 10.35 6.20 28.54
CA TYR A 378 9.19 6.02 29.43
C TYR A 378 9.57 5.80 30.89
N GLY A 379 10.48 4.86 31.16
CA GLY A 379 10.77 4.35 32.52
C GLY A 379 11.26 5.43 33.49
N ARG A 380 12.20 6.28 33.08
CA ARG A 380 12.78 7.36 33.89
C ARG A 380 11.77 8.42 34.34
N HIS A 381 10.61 8.50 33.70
CA HIS A 381 9.60 9.53 33.93
C HIS A 381 8.39 9.03 34.74
N ARG A 382 8.48 7.83 35.32
CA ARG A 382 7.36 7.18 36.03
C ARG A 382 7.11 7.75 37.43
N GLY A 383 8.14 8.16 38.18
CA GLY A 383 7.97 8.58 39.59
C GLY A 383 7.26 7.49 40.40
N ASP A 384 6.14 7.84 41.07
CA ASP A 384 5.31 6.90 41.84
C ASP A 384 4.28 6.12 40.99
N ARG A 385 4.27 6.29 39.66
CA ARG A 385 3.34 5.57 38.76
C ARG A 385 3.73 4.10 38.63
N PRO A 386 2.75 3.20 38.35
CA PRO A 386 3.04 1.82 37.96
C PRO A 386 4.01 1.76 36.78
N PRO A 387 4.86 0.72 36.68
CA PRO A 387 5.82 0.57 35.58
C PRO A 387 5.14 0.51 34.20
N LEU A 388 5.89 0.83 33.15
CA LEU A 388 5.44 0.61 31.77
C LEU A 388 5.36 -0.89 31.52
N LEU A 389 4.19 -1.38 31.11
CA LEU A 389 4.04 -2.78 30.73
C LEU A 389 4.47 -2.99 29.28
N VAL A 390 5.38 -3.92 29.03
CA VAL A 390 5.94 -4.17 27.69
C VAL A 390 5.67 -5.60 27.26
N GLY A 391 5.20 -5.75 26.02
CA GLY A 391 5.01 -7.05 25.38
C GLY A 391 5.22 -6.99 23.89
N ALA A 392 5.16 -8.15 23.23
CA ALA A 392 5.30 -8.23 21.77
C ALA A 392 4.50 -9.40 21.20
N VAL A 393 3.58 -9.12 20.26
CA VAL A 393 2.73 -10.10 19.56
C VAL A 393 3.53 -11.12 18.75
N LYS A 394 4.78 -10.79 18.41
CA LYS A 394 5.69 -11.68 17.68
C LYS A 394 5.99 -12.97 18.43
N SER A 395 5.84 -13.00 19.77
CA SER A 395 5.96 -14.25 20.54
C SER A 395 4.87 -15.27 20.21
N ASN A 396 3.73 -14.83 19.66
CA ASN A 396 2.62 -15.67 19.26
C ASN A 396 2.65 -15.92 17.74
N LEU A 397 2.84 -14.85 16.95
CA LEU A 397 2.63 -14.84 15.49
C LEU A 397 3.91 -14.88 14.65
N ALA A 398 5.09 -15.00 15.27
CA ALA A 398 6.38 -14.69 14.64
C ALA A 398 6.43 -13.24 14.10
N HIS A 399 7.45 -12.91 13.31
CA HIS A 399 7.57 -11.61 12.68
C HIS A 399 6.82 -11.55 11.34
N THR A 400 5.64 -10.94 11.34
CA THR A 400 4.76 -10.76 10.15
C THR A 400 5.18 -9.64 9.20
N GLN A 401 6.50 -9.37 9.12
CA GLN A 401 7.16 -8.37 8.26
C GLN A 401 6.38 -7.06 8.07
N ALA A 402 5.91 -6.73 6.86
CA ALA A 402 5.22 -5.47 6.57
C ALA A 402 3.90 -5.33 7.34
N ALA A 403 3.27 -6.45 7.76
CA ALA A 403 2.06 -6.48 8.59
C ALA A 403 2.34 -6.42 10.11
N ALA A 404 3.61 -6.42 10.54
CA ALA A 404 3.96 -6.50 11.97
C ALA A 404 3.44 -5.31 12.80
N GLY A 405 3.53 -4.11 12.24
CA GLY A 405 3.04 -2.89 12.88
C GLY A 405 1.53 -2.92 13.13
N VAL A 406 0.75 -3.21 12.08
CA VAL A 406 -0.71 -3.28 12.20
C VAL A 406 -1.18 -4.44 13.08
N ALA A 407 -0.46 -5.58 13.12
CA ALA A 407 -0.74 -6.66 14.07
C ALA A 407 -0.64 -6.17 15.53
N GLY A 408 0.39 -5.38 15.84
CA GLY A 408 0.54 -4.74 17.15
C GLY A 408 -0.60 -3.75 17.47
N VAL A 409 -1.01 -2.94 16.48
CA VAL A 409 -2.16 -2.03 16.65
C VAL A 409 -3.44 -2.81 16.94
N VAL A 410 -3.76 -3.85 16.15
CA VAL A 410 -4.97 -4.66 16.35
C VAL A 410 -4.96 -5.32 17.74
N LYS A 411 -3.83 -5.91 18.17
CA LYS A 411 -3.66 -6.44 19.53
C LYS A 411 -3.99 -5.40 20.59
N MET A 412 -3.45 -4.19 20.48
CA MET A 412 -3.64 -3.15 21.50
C MET A 412 -5.07 -2.60 21.52
N VAL A 413 -5.73 -2.47 20.36
CA VAL A 413 -7.15 -2.14 20.29
C VAL A 413 -8.00 -3.21 20.99
N LEU A 414 -7.73 -4.50 20.73
CA LEU A 414 -8.43 -5.61 21.39
C LEU A 414 -8.18 -5.63 22.91
N ALA A 415 -6.95 -5.40 23.35
CA ALA A 415 -6.59 -5.32 24.77
C ALA A 415 -7.37 -4.20 25.50
N MET A 416 -7.56 -3.03 24.85
CA MET A 416 -8.42 -1.97 25.38
C MET A 416 -9.88 -2.42 25.48
N ARG A 417 -10.43 -3.07 24.43
CA ARG A 417 -11.83 -3.52 24.43
C ARG A 417 -12.11 -4.60 25.48
N HIS A 418 -11.16 -5.52 25.69
CA HIS A 418 -11.26 -6.59 26.67
C HIS A 418 -10.72 -6.23 28.06
N SER A 419 -10.20 -5.00 28.22
CA SER A 419 -9.66 -4.50 29.49
C SER A 419 -8.61 -5.42 30.11
N THR A 420 -7.77 -6.03 29.27
CA THR A 420 -6.75 -7.00 29.66
C THR A 420 -5.57 -6.89 28.71
N LEU A 421 -4.35 -6.84 29.24
CA LEU A 421 -3.12 -6.96 28.48
C LEU A 421 -2.72 -8.44 28.42
N PRO A 422 -2.64 -9.06 27.23
CA PRO A 422 -2.27 -10.47 27.11
C PRO A 422 -0.78 -10.69 27.39
N ARG A 423 -0.46 -11.90 27.83
CA ARG A 423 0.91 -12.37 28.09
C ARG A 423 1.76 -12.35 26.82
N THR A 424 3.06 -12.05 26.97
CA THR A 424 4.09 -12.30 25.96
C THR A 424 4.76 -13.64 26.24
N LEU A 425 4.83 -14.50 25.22
CA LEU A 425 5.33 -15.87 25.36
C LEU A 425 6.86 -15.92 25.31
N ASN A 426 7.41 -17.07 25.71
CA ASN A 426 8.84 -17.41 25.63
C ASN A 426 9.80 -16.56 26.49
N ILE A 427 9.28 -15.97 27.58
CA ILE A 427 10.07 -15.23 28.58
C ILE A 427 10.13 -16.06 29.87
N ASP A 428 11.04 -17.03 29.91
CA ASP A 428 11.33 -17.77 31.17
C ASP A 428 12.20 -16.94 32.11
N THR A 429 13.18 -16.22 31.54
CA THR A 429 14.07 -15.32 32.27
C THR A 429 14.36 -14.12 31.38
N ALA A 430 14.24 -12.90 31.92
CA ALA A 430 14.52 -11.68 31.18
C ALA A 430 16.03 -11.58 30.85
N THR A 431 16.36 -10.93 29.73
CA THR A 431 17.75 -10.79 29.30
C THR A 431 18.59 -10.04 30.34
N PRO A 432 19.77 -10.56 30.75
CA PRO A 432 20.64 -9.90 31.72
C PRO A 432 21.40 -8.70 31.13
N ARG A 433 21.30 -8.47 29.81
CA ARG A 433 21.92 -7.33 29.11
C ARG A 433 21.19 -6.01 29.35
N VAL A 434 20.07 -6.05 30.07
CA VAL A 434 19.25 -4.90 30.45
C VAL A 434 19.19 -4.84 31.97
N ASP A 435 19.46 -3.67 32.53
CA ASP A 435 19.32 -3.44 33.97
C ASP A 435 17.86 -3.12 34.31
N TRP A 436 17.05 -4.17 34.44
CA TRP A 436 15.63 -4.05 34.82
C TRP A 436 15.44 -3.44 36.23
N ALA A 437 16.47 -3.48 37.07
CA ALA A 437 16.43 -2.93 38.43
C ALA A 437 16.50 -1.39 38.46
N GLN A 438 16.94 -0.73 37.37
CA GLN A 438 16.80 0.72 37.20
C GLN A 438 15.33 1.18 37.18
N GLY A 439 14.39 0.24 37.02
CA GLY A 439 12.97 0.42 37.31
C GLY A 439 12.18 1.15 36.23
N GLY A 440 10.85 1.11 36.36
CA GLY A 440 9.90 1.86 35.51
C GLY A 440 9.43 1.14 34.24
N VAL A 441 9.94 -0.05 33.94
CA VAL A 441 9.48 -0.94 32.86
C VAL A 441 9.36 -2.37 33.39
N GLU A 442 8.28 -3.07 33.02
CA GLU A 442 7.99 -4.45 33.42
C GLU A 442 7.49 -5.25 32.20
N LEU A 443 7.99 -6.47 32.04
CA LEU A 443 7.59 -7.36 30.94
C LEU A 443 6.28 -8.08 31.27
N LEU A 444 5.38 -8.18 30.29
CA LEU A 444 4.11 -8.90 30.38
C LEU A 444 4.32 -10.43 30.39
N THR A 445 4.85 -10.96 31.50
CA THR A 445 5.10 -12.40 31.69
C THR A 445 3.85 -13.18 32.10
N SER A 446 2.75 -12.49 32.38
CA SER A 446 1.40 -13.04 32.59
C SER A 446 0.35 -12.05 32.06
N ALA A 447 -0.89 -12.49 31.89
CA ALA A 447 -1.99 -11.59 31.53
C ALA A 447 -2.33 -10.64 32.69
N VAL A 448 -2.48 -9.34 32.39
CA VAL A 448 -2.69 -8.30 33.40
C VAL A 448 -4.03 -7.58 33.15
N PRO A 449 -4.94 -7.49 34.15
CA PRO A 449 -6.13 -6.65 34.04
C PRO A 449 -5.77 -5.19 33.76
N TRP A 450 -6.46 -4.56 32.83
CA TRP A 450 -6.23 -3.17 32.42
C TRP A 450 -7.54 -2.37 32.48
N PRO A 451 -8.06 -2.09 33.69
CA PRO A 451 -9.29 -1.33 33.90
C PRO A 451 -9.10 0.17 33.64
N ARG A 452 -10.22 0.89 33.50
CA ARG A 452 -10.24 2.36 33.41
C ARG A 452 -10.21 2.96 34.82
N ASP A 453 -9.04 3.36 35.30
CA ASP A 453 -8.86 3.95 36.63
C ASP A 453 -8.87 5.50 36.58
N GLY A 454 -9.97 6.08 36.08
CA GLY A 454 -10.15 7.54 36.01
C GLY A 454 -9.27 8.29 35.00
N ARG A 455 -8.44 7.56 34.24
CA ARG A 455 -7.65 8.07 33.10
C ARG A 455 -7.87 7.17 31.87
N PRO A 456 -7.78 7.72 30.64
CA PRO A 456 -7.81 6.90 29.43
C PRO A 456 -6.66 5.90 29.43
N ARG A 457 -6.95 4.68 29.01
CA ARG A 457 -5.92 3.66 28.74
C ARG A 457 -5.17 4.04 27.49
N ARG A 458 -3.84 4.03 27.57
CA ARG A 458 -2.98 4.46 26.45
C ARG A 458 -1.87 3.46 26.21
N ALA A 459 -1.60 3.18 24.94
CA ALA A 459 -0.53 2.29 24.54
C ALA A 459 0.31 2.87 23.42
N GLY A 460 1.63 2.66 23.48
CA GLY A 460 2.52 2.84 22.34
C GLY A 460 2.62 1.56 21.50
N VAL A 461 2.81 1.69 20.19
CA VAL A 461 3.14 0.58 19.28
C VAL A 461 4.38 0.96 18.48
N SER A 462 5.43 0.13 18.55
CA SER A 462 6.72 0.36 17.88
C SER A 462 6.95 -0.61 16.73
N ALA A 463 7.55 -0.11 15.64
CA ALA A 463 8.10 -0.95 14.59
C ALA A 463 9.37 -0.32 13.99
N PHE A 464 10.45 -1.11 13.92
CA PHE A 464 11.76 -0.68 13.46
C PHE A 464 12.17 -1.49 12.23
N GLY A 465 12.33 -0.83 11.10
CA GLY A 465 12.68 -1.45 9.82
C GLY A 465 14.18 -1.76 9.75
N VAL A 466 14.53 -2.88 9.11
CA VAL A 466 15.94 -3.29 8.92
C VAL A 466 16.79 -2.28 8.13
N GLY A 467 16.16 -1.42 7.32
CA GLY A 467 16.83 -0.29 6.66
C GLY A 467 16.99 0.96 7.55
N GLY A 468 16.72 0.86 8.85
CA GLY A 468 16.87 1.93 9.82
C GLY A 468 15.70 2.92 9.89
N THR A 469 14.54 2.66 9.28
CA THR A 469 13.35 3.52 9.45
C THR A 469 12.55 3.08 10.66
N ASN A 470 12.31 3.98 11.60
CA ASN A 470 11.53 3.70 12.81
C ASN A 470 10.15 4.36 12.75
N ALA A 471 9.16 3.71 13.36
CA ALA A 471 7.83 4.26 13.55
C ALA A 471 7.32 3.97 14.97
N HIS A 472 6.67 4.96 15.58
CA HIS A 472 5.97 4.81 16.85
C HIS A 472 4.60 5.48 16.79
N VAL A 473 3.56 4.79 17.27
CA VAL A 473 2.17 5.26 17.30
C VAL A 473 1.62 5.21 18.72
N ILE A 474 0.87 6.23 19.12
CA ILE A 474 0.17 6.30 20.41
C ILE A 474 -1.33 6.09 20.20
N LEU A 475 -1.85 5.02 20.80
CA LEU A 475 -3.26 4.67 20.84
C LEU A 475 -3.87 5.07 22.19
N GLU A 476 -5.11 5.53 22.16
CA GLU A 476 -5.90 5.87 23.33
C GLU A 476 -7.29 5.24 23.24
N ASP A 477 -7.77 4.77 24.38
CA ASP A 477 -9.13 4.31 24.56
C ASP A 477 -10.13 5.49 24.44
N PRO A 478 -11.15 5.42 23.57
CA PRO A 478 -12.06 6.54 23.26
C PRO A 478 -12.98 6.94 24.42
N GLY A 479 -12.92 6.21 25.55
CA GLY A 479 -13.80 6.41 26.70
C GLY A 479 -15.10 5.62 26.58
N PRO A 480 -16.01 5.73 27.56
CA PRO A 480 -17.30 5.06 27.49
C PRO A 480 -18.14 5.63 26.35
N ASP A 481 -18.85 4.77 25.63
CA ASP A 481 -19.84 5.22 24.64
C ASP A 481 -20.84 6.16 25.33
N PRO A 482 -21.16 7.33 24.73
CA PRO A 482 -21.94 8.39 25.38
C PRO A 482 -23.36 8.00 25.85
N ASP A 483 -23.83 6.76 25.62
CA ASP A 483 -25.20 6.35 25.94
C ASP A 483 -25.31 4.88 26.40
N THR A 484 -24.66 4.53 27.52
CA THR A 484 -24.74 3.17 28.09
C THR A 484 -24.96 3.13 29.61
N GLY A 485 -25.78 4.04 30.14
CA GLY A 485 -26.45 3.75 31.41
C GLY A 485 -27.31 2.48 31.27
N PRO A 486 -27.55 1.70 32.34
CA PRO A 486 -28.57 0.66 32.33
C PRO A 486 -29.96 1.32 32.29
N GLY A 487 -30.35 1.81 31.11
CA GLY A 487 -31.75 2.10 30.81
C GLY A 487 -32.52 0.77 30.70
N ASP A 488 -33.81 0.79 31.01
CA ASP A 488 -34.68 -0.37 30.79
C ASP A 488 -34.58 -0.80 29.31
N ARG A 489 -34.01 -1.98 29.07
CA ARG A 489 -33.94 -2.58 27.73
C ARG A 489 -35.35 -2.96 27.28
N ALA A 490 -35.93 -2.18 26.37
CA ALA A 490 -37.19 -2.50 25.74
C ALA A 490 -36.95 -3.46 24.55
N VAL A 491 -36.90 -4.76 24.81
CA VAL A 491 -36.75 -5.77 23.75
C VAL A 491 -38.03 -5.81 22.91
N PRO A 492 -37.97 -5.58 21.59
CA PRO A 492 -39.14 -5.71 20.72
C PRO A 492 -39.75 -7.11 20.79
N PRO A 493 -41.08 -7.26 20.65
CA PRO A 493 -41.74 -8.56 20.70
C PRO A 493 -41.29 -9.53 19.58
N LEU A 494 -40.74 -8.99 18.49
CA LEU A 494 -40.16 -9.76 17.39
C LEU A 494 -38.85 -9.09 16.94
N LEU A 495 -37.78 -9.88 16.86
CA LEU A 495 -36.49 -9.48 16.29
C LEU A 495 -36.39 -9.94 14.84
N ALA A 496 -35.62 -9.19 14.06
CA ALA A 496 -35.25 -9.51 12.68
C ALA A 496 -33.73 -9.66 12.60
N TRP A 497 -33.25 -10.88 12.36
CA TRP A 497 -31.84 -11.16 12.12
C TRP A 497 -31.60 -11.21 10.61
N THR A 498 -31.02 -10.14 10.07
CA THR A 498 -30.76 -9.99 8.64
C THR A 498 -29.48 -10.71 8.22
N LEU A 499 -29.52 -11.47 7.13
CA LEU A 499 -28.35 -12.05 6.49
C LEU A 499 -28.32 -11.61 5.02
N SER A 500 -27.13 -11.59 4.42
CA SER A 500 -27.00 -11.46 2.98
C SER A 500 -25.74 -12.14 2.44
N GLY A 501 -25.78 -12.50 1.16
CA GLY A 501 -24.69 -13.11 0.40
C GLY A 501 -24.65 -12.58 -1.03
N ARG A 502 -23.45 -12.61 -1.64
CA ARG A 502 -23.29 -12.25 -3.06
C ARG A 502 -23.94 -13.26 -3.99
N THR A 503 -23.97 -14.52 -3.55
CA THR A 503 -24.61 -15.67 -4.19
C THR A 503 -25.50 -16.38 -3.16
N GLU A 504 -26.39 -17.26 -3.62
CA GLU A 504 -27.20 -18.11 -2.73
C GLU A 504 -26.34 -19.03 -1.86
N GLN A 505 -25.26 -19.57 -2.42
CA GLN A 505 -24.28 -20.38 -1.70
C GLN A 505 -23.60 -19.58 -0.59
N ALA A 506 -23.21 -18.34 -0.84
CA ALA A 506 -22.61 -17.48 0.18
C ALA A 506 -23.60 -17.14 1.31
N LEU A 507 -24.88 -16.93 0.99
CA LEU A 507 -25.93 -16.73 2.00
C LEU A 507 -26.10 -17.97 2.89
N SER A 508 -26.13 -19.16 2.29
CA SER A 508 -26.17 -20.44 3.02
C SER A 508 -24.94 -20.63 3.91
N ALA A 509 -23.74 -20.35 3.39
CA ALA A 509 -22.50 -20.43 4.16
C ALA A 509 -22.47 -19.40 5.30
N GLN A 510 -22.98 -18.19 5.09
CA GLN A 510 -23.10 -17.18 6.14
C GLN A 510 -24.06 -17.64 7.26
N ALA A 511 -25.16 -18.29 6.91
CA ALA A 511 -26.09 -18.85 7.89
C ALA A 511 -25.44 -19.97 8.71
N ALA A 512 -24.62 -20.82 8.08
CA ALA A 512 -23.86 -21.87 8.77
C ALA A 512 -22.80 -21.27 9.73
N ALA A 513 -22.02 -20.30 9.27
CA ALA A 513 -21.01 -19.62 10.09
C ALA A 513 -21.64 -18.90 11.30
N LEU A 514 -22.80 -18.26 11.10
CA LEU A 514 -23.54 -17.64 12.19
C LEU A 514 -24.08 -18.68 13.18
N HIS A 515 -24.52 -19.84 12.71
CA HIS A 515 -24.99 -20.93 13.58
C HIS A 515 -23.88 -21.41 14.51
N GLU A 516 -22.67 -21.66 13.98
CA GLU A 516 -21.50 -22.05 14.77
C GLU A 516 -21.10 -20.98 15.79
N TYR A 517 -21.17 -19.70 15.41
CA TYR A 517 -20.93 -18.59 16.32
C TYR A 517 -21.90 -18.56 17.50
N LEU A 518 -23.19 -18.88 17.29
CA LEU A 518 -24.17 -18.92 18.38
C LEU A 518 -23.82 -19.97 19.44
N ASP A 519 -23.32 -21.14 19.01
CA ASP A 519 -22.95 -22.22 19.92
C ASP A 519 -21.75 -21.85 20.79
N ARG A 520 -20.77 -21.14 20.21
CA ARG A 520 -19.55 -20.68 20.88
C ARG A 520 -19.79 -19.46 21.78
N ALA A 521 -20.37 -18.39 21.23
CA ALA A 521 -20.38 -17.07 21.87
C ALA A 521 -21.63 -16.77 22.71
N ARG A 522 -22.77 -17.42 22.41
CA ARG A 522 -24.06 -17.22 23.09
C ARG A 522 -24.43 -15.74 23.32
N PRO A 523 -24.47 -14.92 22.25
CA PRO A 523 -24.69 -13.48 22.37
C PRO A 523 -26.11 -13.13 22.86
N ASP A 524 -26.27 -11.89 23.33
CA ASP A 524 -27.60 -11.28 23.48
C ASP A 524 -28.27 -11.14 22.11
N LEU A 525 -29.54 -11.55 22.02
CA LEU A 525 -30.26 -11.65 20.75
C LEU A 525 -30.60 -10.29 20.13
N LEU A 526 -30.83 -9.27 20.95
CA LEU A 526 -31.11 -7.91 20.49
C LEU A 526 -29.83 -7.27 19.97
N ASP A 527 -28.73 -7.43 20.69
CA ASP A 527 -27.40 -6.97 20.27
C ASP A 527 -26.97 -7.66 18.96
N LEU A 528 -27.30 -8.95 18.79
CA LEU A 528 -27.09 -9.68 17.54
C LEU A 528 -27.93 -9.16 16.38
N SER A 529 -29.24 -8.94 16.58
CA SER A 529 -30.14 -8.38 15.56
C SER A 529 -29.66 -7.01 15.10
N TRP A 530 -29.30 -6.13 16.04
CA TRP A 530 -28.73 -4.81 15.76
C TRP A 530 -27.42 -4.89 14.97
N SER A 531 -26.51 -5.79 15.35
CA SER A 531 -25.19 -5.90 14.72
C SER A 531 -25.31 -6.41 13.27
N LEU A 532 -26.14 -7.43 13.05
CA LEU A 532 -26.39 -7.97 11.71
C LEU A 532 -27.03 -6.95 10.78
N ALA A 533 -27.90 -6.10 11.32
CA ALA A 533 -28.66 -5.13 10.53
C ALA A 533 -27.91 -3.83 10.26
N THR A 534 -26.92 -3.48 11.08
CA THR A 534 -26.29 -2.14 11.05
C THR A 534 -24.78 -2.15 10.79
N ALA A 535 -24.15 -3.33 10.81
CA ALA A 535 -22.71 -3.52 10.64
C ALA A 535 -22.38 -4.54 9.52
N ARG A 536 -23.26 -4.74 8.55
CA ARG A 536 -23.04 -5.63 7.40
C ARG A 536 -23.48 -4.97 6.11
N ALA A 537 -22.81 -5.30 5.01
CA ALA A 537 -23.29 -4.94 3.68
C ALA A 537 -24.58 -5.72 3.38
N HIS A 538 -25.53 -5.09 2.70
CA HIS A 538 -26.79 -5.72 2.31
C HIS A 538 -26.74 -6.19 0.85
N LEU A 539 -26.10 -7.34 0.64
CA LEU A 539 -25.83 -7.95 -0.66
C LEU A 539 -27.11 -8.47 -1.35
N PRO A 540 -27.04 -8.87 -2.65
CA PRO A 540 -28.23 -9.20 -3.42
C PRO A 540 -29.04 -10.40 -2.93
N HIS A 541 -28.42 -11.48 -2.45
CA HIS A 541 -29.17 -12.59 -1.86
C HIS A 541 -29.39 -12.29 -0.39
N ARG A 542 -30.62 -12.07 0.02
CA ARG A 542 -30.96 -11.61 1.37
C ARG A 542 -31.82 -12.63 2.06
N ALA A 543 -31.66 -12.72 3.38
CA ALA A 543 -32.60 -13.41 4.24
C ALA A 543 -32.87 -12.62 5.51
N VAL A 544 -34.02 -12.87 6.12
CA VAL A 544 -34.35 -12.44 7.47
C VAL A 544 -34.86 -13.64 8.24
N VAL A 545 -34.28 -13.89 9.40
CA VAL A 545 -34.83 -14.81 10.39
C VAL A 545 -35.60 -13.99 11.42
N PHE A 546 -36.84 -14.37 11.69
CA PHE A 546 -37.74 -13.73 12.64
C PHE A 546 -37.92 -14.59 13.88
N GLY A 547 -37.86 -13.97 15.05
CA GLY A 547 -38.13 -14.68 16.30
C GLY A 547 -37.82 -13.84 17.53
N SER A 548 -37.97 -14.46 18.69
CA SER A 548 -37.63 -13.84 19.98
C SER A 548 -36.83 -14.77 20.89
N ARG A 549 -36.62 -16.03 20.47
CA ARG A 549 -35.90 -17.05 21.23
C ARG A 549 -34.71 -17.59 20.44
N PRO A 550 -33.65 -18.07 21.12
CA PRO A 550 -32.50 -18.67 20.43
C PRO A 550 -32.87 -19.86 19.53
N ALA A 551 -33.89 -20.63 19.92
CA ALA A 551 -34.39 -21.76 19.13
C ALA A 551 -35.01 -21.34 17.79
N ASP A 552 -35.65 -20.16 17.74
CA ASP A 552 -36.23 -19.63 16.51
C ASP A 552 -35.12 -19.24 15.53
N LEU A 553 -34.09 -18.54 16.04
CA LEU A 553 -32.91 -18.18 15.27
C LEU A 553 -32.17 -19.43 14.76
N ALA A 554 -31.90 -20.39 15.63
CA ALA A 554 -31.21 -21.63 15.28
C ALA A 554 -31.96 -22.39 14.16
N ALA A 555 -33.28 -22.55 14.28
CA ALA A 555 -34.10 -23.21 13.27
C ALA A 555 -34.07 -22.47 11.92
N GLY A 556 -34.15 -21.13 11.94
CA GLY A 556 -34.05 -20.32 10.73
C GLY A 556 -32.69 -20.43 10.04
N LEU A 557 -31.59 -20.41 10.81
CA LEU A 557 -30.24 -20.59 10.27
C LEU A 557 -30.03 -21.98 9.69
N THR A 558 -30.56 -23.04 10.31
CA THR A 558 -30.53 -24.41 9.76
C THR A 558 -31.33 -24.52 8.46
N ALA A 559 -32.47 -23.85 8.36
CA ALA A 559 -33.26 -23.81 7.13
C ALA A 559 -32.47 -23.18 5.98
N LEU A 560 -31.88 -22.00 6.25
CA LEU A 560 -31.06 -21.26 5.28
C LEU A 560 -29.79 -22.02 4.87
N SER A 561 -29.10 -22.67 5.82
CA SER A 561 -27.87 -23.41 5.50
C SER A 561 -28.13 -24.70 4.72
N THR A 562 -29.28 -25.35 4.92
CA THR A 562 -29.63 -26.60 4.21
C THR A 562 -30.40 -26.40 2.91
N GLY A 563 -30.70 -25.15 2.51
CA GLY A 563 -31.48 -24.84 1.30
C GLY A 563 -32.93 -25.34 1.37
N ARG A 564 -33.45 -25.62 2.57
CA ARG A 564 -34.84 -26.06 2.78
C ARG A 564 -35.73 -24.85 3.00
N ASN A 565 -36.51 -24.50 1.98
CA ASN A 565 -37.52 -23.44 2.04
C ASN A 565 -38.84 -23.91 2.70
N ASP A 566 -38.92 -25.18 3.06
CA ASP A 566 -40.13 -25.92 3.41
C ASP A 566 -40.04 -26.53 4.82
N ILE A 567 -39.97 -25.67 5.84
CA ILE A 567 -40.40 -26.07 7.19
C ILE A 567 -41.88 -25.75 7.31
N GLY A 568 -42.70 -26.78 7.14
CA GLY A 568 -44.15 -26.68 7.33
C GLY A 568 -44.50 -26.02 8.67
N SER A 569 -45.34 -24.98 8.58
CA SER A 569 -46.11 -24.33 9.65
C SER A 569 -45.44 -23.29 10.57
N VAL A 570 -44.17 -22.88 10.37
CA VAL A 570 -43.68 -21.66 11.05
C VAL A 570 -42.85 -20.77 10.13
N THR A 571 -43.42 -19.59 9.91
CA THR A 571 -42.94 -18.36 9.29
C THR A 571 -41.69 -17.79 10.01
N VAL A 572 -40.59 -18.57 10.09
CA VAL A 572 -39.37 -18.24 10.86
C VAL A 572 -38.30 -17.56 10.02
N ALA A 573 -38.19 -17.86 8.72
CA ALA A 573 -37.20 -17.21 7.85
C ALA A 573 -37.79 -16.94 6.47
N VAL A 574 -37.38 -15.83 5.86
CA VAL A 574 -37.69 -15.46 4.48
C VAL A 574 -36.40 -15.14 3.77
N SER A 575 -36.23 -15.66 2.55
CA SER A 575 -35.06 -15.43 1.71
C SER A 575 -35.48 -15.11 0.28
N GLY A 576 -34.60 -14.43 -0.45
CA GLY A 576 -34.86 -14.01 -1.82
C GLY A 576 -33.69 -13.27 -2.42
N THR A 577 -33.82 -12.92 -3.70
CA THR A 577 -32.84 -12.08 -4.40
C THR A 577 -33.42 -10.68 -4.53
N ALA A 578 -32.75 -9.70 -3.94
CA ALA A 578 -33.09 -8.30 -4.02
C ALA A 578 -33.12 -7.83 -5.47
N VAL A 579 -34.17 -7.09 -5.85
CA VAL A 579 -34.31 -6.62 -7.22
C VAL A 579 -33.24 -5.58 -7.54
N ARG A 580 -32.49 -5.79 -8.63
CA ARG A 580 -31.36 -4.92 -9.01
C ARG A 580 -31.83 -3.61 -9.65
N ASN A 581 -31.13 -2.52 -9.35
CA ASN A 581 -31.21 -1.23 -10.04
C ASN A 581 -32.62 -0.60 -10.13
N GLY A 582 -33.55 -1.04 -9.28
CA GLY A 582 -34.91 -0.52 -9.27
C GLY A 582 -35.20 0.26 -7.99
N THR A 583 -35.98 1.33 -8.13
CA THR A 583 -36.43 2.10 -6.98
C THR A 583 -37.77 1.58 -6.47
N THR A 584 -38.09 1.92 -5.21
CA THR A 584 -39.35 1.57 -4.55
C THR A 584 -40.42 2.58 -4.91
N ALA A 585 -41.60 2.13 -5.33
CA ALA A 585 -42.77 2.99 -5.54
C ALA A 585 -43.92 2.58 -4.61
N PHE A 586 -44.69 3.56 -4.16
CA PHE A 586 -45.81 3.36 -3.24
C PHE A 586 -47.12 3.44 -4.02
N LEU A 587 -47.97 2.42 -3.87
CA LEU A 587 -49.27 2.35 -4.53
C LEU A 587 -50.39 2.38 -3.47
N TYR A 588 -51.25 3.38 -3.59
CA TYR A 588 -52.47 3.51 -2.78
C TYR A 588 -53.69 3.05 -3.59
N PRO A 589 -54.41 2.01 -3.13
CA PRO A 589 -55.52 1.40 -3.85
C PRO A 589 -56.76 2.28 -3.86
N HIS A 590 -57.72 1.90 -4.72
CA HIS A 590 -58.96 2.64 -4.93
C HIS A 590 -59.92 2.49 -3.75
N GLU A 591 -60.11 1.27 -3.25
CA GLU A 591 -60.99 0.94 -2.14
C GLU A 591 -60.24 0.03 -1.16
N CYS A 592 -60.11 0.49 0.10
CA CYS A 592 -59.77 -0.38 1.22
C CYS A 592 -61.06 -0.83 1.89
N THR A 593 -61.25 -2.14 2.07
CA THR A 593 -62.42 -2.63 2.81
C THR A 593 -62.34 -2.18 4.28
N PRO A 594 -63.49 -2.00 4.97
CA PRO A 594 -63.50 -1.70 6.40
C PRO A 594 -62.65 -2.68 7.24
N ALA A 595 -62.60 -3.95 6.84
CA ALA A 595 -61.77 -4.97 7.50
C ALA A 595 -60.27 -4.67 7.37
N VAL A 596 -59.79 -4.31 6.17
CA VAL A 596 -58.39 -3.94 5.91
C VAL A 596 -57.99 -2.68 6.68
N VAL A 597 -58.87 -1.67 6.71
CA VAL A 597 -58.62 -0.41 7.44
C VAL A 597 -58.43 -0.69 8.94
N ARG A 598 -59.29 -1.54 9.54
CA ARG A 598 -59.14 -1.94 10.95
C ARG A 598 -57.88 -2.77 11.19
N ALA A 599 -57.55 -3.67 10.27
CA ALA A 599 -56.35 -4.51 10.36
C ALA A 599 -55.09 -3.64 10.39
N LEU A 600 -54.95 -2.73 9.43
CA LEU A 600 -53.84 -1.77 9.39
C LEU A 600 -53.79 -0.89 10.63
N ALA A 601 -54.93 -0.35 11.08
CA ALA A 601 -54.98 0.47 12.29
C ALA A 601 -54.54 -0.29 13.54
N THR A 602 -54.93 -1.56 13.66
CA THR A 602 -54.55 -2.43 14.78
C THR A 602 -53.08 -2.80 14.73
N GLN A 603 -52.58 -3.16 13.55
CA GLN A 603 -51.19 -3.58 13.34
C GLN A 603 -50.19 -2.46 13.62
N TYR A 604 -50.48 -1.24 13.21
CA TYR A 604 -49.56 -0.11 13.37
C TYR A 604 -49.82 0.71 14.66
N ALA A 605 -50.82 0.34 15.47
CA ALA A 605 -51.23 1.11 16.66
C ALA A 605 -50.08 1.38 17.65
N GLU A 606 -49.13 0.46 17.78
CA GLU A 606 -48.00 0.55 18.71
C GLU A 606 -46.80 1.33 18.16
N ALA A 607 -46.77 1.61 16.84
CA ALA A 607 -45.70 2.38 16.24
C ALA A 607 -45.93 3.87 16.55
N GLU A 608 -45.00 4.49 17.29
CA GLU A 608 -45.09 5.90 17.70
C GLU A 608 -45.39 6.85 16.52
N PRO A 609 -44.72 6.76 15.34
CA PRO A 609 -45.03 7.62 14.20
C PRO A 609 -46.47 7.47 13.67
N PHE A 610 -47.09 6.30 13.84
CA PHE A 610 -48.47 6.05 13.47
C PHE A 610 -49.42 6.63 14.51
N ALA A 611 -49.18 6.36 15.80
CA ALA A 611 -50.03 6.81 16.90
C ALA A 611 -50.14 8.34 16.95
N GLU A 612 -49.01 9.04 16.83
CA GLU A 612 -48.97 10.50 16.76
C GLU A 612 -49.77 11.04 15.58
N HIS A 613 -49.58 10.44 14.40
CA HIS A 613 -50.25 10.87 13.17
C HIS A 613 -51.76 10.59 13.19
N LEU A 614 -52.16 9.44 13.73
CA LEU A 614 -53.56 9.08 13.87
C LEU A 614 -54.26 10.01 14.87
N SER A 615 -53.57 10.41 15.94
CA SER A 615 -54.06 11.42 16.89
C SER A 615 -54.27 12.78 16.22
N ALA A 616 -53.32 13.22 15.38
CA ALA A 616 -53.46 14.45 14.60
C ALA A 616 -54.65 14.37 13.62
N CYS A 617 -54.81 13.25 12.92
CA CYS A 617 -55.97 13.01 12.06
C CYS A 617 -57.29 13.02 12.84
N ALA A 618 -57.32 12.37 14.01
CA ALA A 618 -58.51 12.30 14.87
C ALA A 618 -58.94 13.69 15.36
N ALA A 619 -57.99 14.54 15.74
CA ALA A 619 -58.27 15.92 16.15
C ALA A 619 -58.92 16.75 15.03
N VAL A 620 -58.43 16.62 13.79
CA VAL A 620 -59.00 17.29 12.62
C VAL A 620 -60.40 16.76 12.32
N LEU A 621 -60.57 15.44 12.26
CA LEU A 621 -61.85 14.83 11.88
C LEU A 621 -62.94 15.06 12.92
N ALA A 622 -62.63 14.99 14.22
CA ALA A 622 -63.61 15.24 15.27
C ALA A 622 -64.27 16.63 15.13
N GLY A 623 -63.48 17.65 14.75
CA GLY A 623 -64.00 19.00 14.49
C GLY A 623 -64.82 19.13 13.20
N LEU A 624 -64.64 18.24 12.22
CA LEU A 624 -65.31 18.28 10.92
C LEU A 624 -66.60 17.45 10.86
N THR A 625 -66.62 16.32 11.58
CA THR A 625 -67.65 15.29 11.42
C THR A 625 -68.46 15.02 12.70
N GLY A 626 -67.93 15.40 13.87
CA GLY A 626 -68.56 15.19 15.17
C GLY A 626 -68.42 13.76 15.72
N TRP A 627 -67.68 12.87 15.04
CA TRP A 627 -67.38 11.51 15.53
C TRP A 627 -65.88 11.30 15.79
N SER A 628 -65.57 10.30 16.62
CA SER A 628 -64.20 9.94 17.02
C SER A 628 -63.62 8.90 16.07
N LEU A 629 -62.53 9.24 15.37
CA LEU A 629 -61.83 8.32 14.47
C LEU A 629 -61.37 7.05 15.21
N THR A 630 -60.82 7.22 16.41
CA THR A 630 -60.30 6.10 17.20
C THR A 630 -61.41 5.12 17.59
N ASP A 631 -62.59 5.62 17.95
CA ASP A 631 -63.73 4.77 18.34
C ASP A 631 -64.37 4.10 17.12
N VAL A 632 -64.39 4.79 15.97
CA VAL A 632 -64.82 4.22 14.69
C VAL A 632 -63.93 3.03 14.31
N LEU A 633 -62.60 3.17 14.43
CA LEU A 633 -61.65 2.10 14.13
C LEU A 633 -61.78 0.91 15.10
N ARG A 634 -62.03 1.17 16.39
CA ARG A 634 -62.30 0.13 17.41
C ARG A 634 -63.65 -0.57 17.23
N GLY A 635 -64.58 0.02 16.49
CA GLY A 635 -65.92 -0.54 16.28
C GLY A 635 -66.88 -0.28 17.45
N ASP A 636 -66.75 0.86 18.12
CA ASP A 636 -67.69 1.26 19.17
C ASP A 636 -69.13 1.35 18.60
N PRO A 637 -70.14 0.75 19.23
CA PRO A 637 -71.53 0.79 18.74
C PRO A 637 -72.16 2.20 18.78
N ASN A 638 -71.57 3.15 19.52
CA ASN A 638 -72.11 4.51 19.68
C ASN A 638 -71.62 5.50 18.62
N VAL A 639 -70.76 5.08 17.69
CA VAL A 639 -70.28 5.91 16.57
C VAL A 639 -70.79 5.38 15.23
N PRO A 640 -70.78 6.19 14.16
CA PRO A 640 -71.18 5.73 12.83
C PRO A 640 -70.40 4.50 12.36
N SER A 641 -71.07 3.55 11.69
CA SER A 641 -70.39 2.39 11.10
C SER A 641 -69.34 2.82 10.08
N LEU A 642 -68.19 2.15 10.12
CA LEU A 642 -67.10 2.28 9.13
C LEU A 642 -67.53 1.85 7.72
N ASP A 643 -68.62 1.09 7.57
CA ASP A 643 -69.14 0.69 6.25
C ASP A 643 -69.75 1.86 5.46
N ARG A 644 -70.02 2.99 6.14
CA ARG A 644 -70.57 4.18 5.48
C ARG A 644 -69.48 4.87 4.65
N PRO A 645 -69.73 5.20 3.36
CA PRO A 645 -68.72 5.87 2.51
C PRO A 645 -68.17 7.18 3.08
N ASP A 646 -69.02 7.98 3.75
CA ASP A 646 -68.65 9.26 4.37
C ASP A 646 -67.81 9.11 5.65
N VAL A 647 -67.68 7.88 6.18
CA VAL A 647 -66.84 7.51 7.33
C VAL A 647 -65.61 6.75 6.85
N LEU A 648 -65.78 5.83 5.90
CA LEU A 648 -64.72 4.99 5.34
C LEU A 648 -63.63 5.81 4.66
N ALA A 649 -63.99 6.75 3.77
CA ALA A 649 -63.02 7.54 3.01
C ALA A 649 -62.03 8.33 3.91
N PRO A 650 -62.47 9.14 4.89
CA PRO A 650 -61.56 9.85 5.78
C PRO A 650 -60.78 8.92 6.73
N ALA A 651 -61.38 7.80 7.18
CA ALA A 651 -60.69 6.82 8.00
C ALA A 651 -59.58 6.09 7.23
N THR A 652 -59.85 5.67 5.99
CA THR A 652 -58.87 5.08 5.07
C THR A 652 -57.70 6.03 4.84
N LEU A 653 -57.97 7.30 4.54
CA LEU A 653 -56.90 8.30 4.35
C LEU A 653 -56.03 8.46 5.59
N ALA A 654 -56.63 8.57 6.78
CA ALA A 654 -55.90 8.70 8.05
C ALA A 654 -54.99 7.49 8.31
N VAL A 655 -55.48 6.26 8.07
CA VAL A 655 -54.71 5.04 8.25
C VAL A 655 -53.59 4.92 7.21
N LEU A 656 -53.88 5.10 5.91
CA LEU A 656 -52.87 4.99 4.85
C LEU A 656 -51.73 6.00 5.00
N THR A 657 -52.05 7.25 5.37
CA THR A 657 -51.04 8.28 5.61
C THR A 657 -50.22 8.01 6.87
N GLY A 658 -50.84 7.44 7.92
CA GLY A 658 -50.13 6.98 9.11
C GLY A 658 -49.16 5.83 8.81
N VAL A 659 -49.60 4.82 8.05
CA VAL A 659 -48.74 3.70 7.62
C VAL A 659 -47.58 4.24 6.77
N THR A 660 -47.85 5.17 5.85
CA THR A 660 -46.81 5.83 5.04
C THR A 660 -45.73 6.48 5.91
N ARG A 661 -46.10 7.11 7.04
CA ARG A 661 -45.12 7.69 7.98
C ARG A 661 -44.24 6.65 8.62
N VAL A 662 -44.79 5.52 9.05
CA VAL A 662 -44.00 4.44 9.66
C VAL A 662 -42.98 3.93 8.66
N TRP A 663 -43.38 3.63 7.42
CA TRP A 663 -42.46 3.15 6.38
C TRP A 663 -41.37 4.17 6.06
N CYS A 664 -41.72 5.46 5.92
CA CYS A 664 -40.74 6.51 5.67
C CYS A 664 -39.81 6.76 6.87
N ALA A 665 -40.31 6.63 8.10
CA ALA A 665 -39.53 6.72 9.33
C ALA A 665 -38.56 5.54 9.47
N SER A 666 -38.92 4.36 8.97
CA SER A 666 -38.05 3.20 8.82
C SER A 666 -37.13 3.26 7.59
N GLY A 667 -36.93 4.44 6.99
CA GLY A 667 -36.01 4.66 5.87
C GLY A 667 -36.54 4.30 4.48
N VAL A 668 -37.64 3.56 4.38
CA VAL A 668 -38.22 3.16 3.08
C VAL A 668 -38.98 4.32 2.48
N ARG A 669 -38.36 5.02 1.51
CA ARG A 669 -38.94 6.18 0.84
C ARG A 669 -39.38 5.86 -0.59
N PRO A 670 -40.53 6.37 -1.04
CA PRO A 670 -40.96 6.18 -2.42
C PRO A 670 -40.17 7.09 -3.36
N ALA A 671 -39.65 6.50 -4.44
CA ALA A 671 -39.15 7.24 -5.59
C ALA A 671 -40.27 7.70 -6.52
N ALA A 672 -41.45 7.06 -6.45
CA ALA A 672 -42.68 7.50 -7.10
C ALA A 672 -43.89 7.05 -6.27
N LEU A 673 -45.00 7.76 -6.42
CA LEU A 673 -46.27 7.42 -5.77
C LEU A 673 -47.35 7.25 -6.82
N ALA A 674 -48.25 6.30 -6.61
CA ALA A 674 -49.42 6.11 -7.44
C ALA A 674 -50.66 5.99 -6.54
N GLY A 675 -51.75 6.66 -6.90
CA GLY A 675 -52.98 6.64 -6.12
C GLY A 675 -54.21 6.47 -7.01
N HIS A 676 -55.16 5.66 -6.55
CA HIS A 676 -56.46 5.49 -7.18
C HIS A 676 -57.56 6.14 -6.32
N GLY A 677 -58.48 6.89 -6.93
CA GLY A 677 -59.57 7.57 -6.22
C GLY A 677 -59.12 8.34 -4.95
N PRO A 678 -59.61 7.98 -3.74
CA PRO A 678 -59.16 8.58 -2.48
C PRO A 678 -57.66 8.40 -2.18
N GLY A 679 -57.01 7.35 -2.69
CA GLY A 679 -55.57 7.12 -2.56
C GLY A 679 -54.71 8.23 -3.18
N ARG A 680 -55.25 9.00 -4.14
CA ARG A 680 -54.59 10.20 -4.68
C ARG A 680 -54.41 11.29 -3.63
N LEU A 681 -55.30 11.37 -2.63
CA LEU A 681 -55.15 12.31 -1.52
C LEU A 681 -53.95 11.95 -0.66
N ALA A 682 -53.73 10.65 -0.41
CA ALA A 682 -52.56 10.16 0.32
C ALA A 682 -51.25 10.48 -0.44
N ALA A 683 -51.20 10.19 -1.74
CA ALA A 683 -50.05 10.51 -2.59
C ALA A 683 -49.76 12.02 -2.64
N SER A 684 -50.80 12.85 -2.80
CA SER A 684 -50.69 14.31 -2.86
C SER A 684 -50.23 14.90 -1.52
N TRP A 685 -50.69 14.35 -0.40
CA TRP A 685 -50.20 14.72 0.92
C TRP A 685 -48.72 14.33 1.10
N ALA A 686 -48.32 13.12 0.70
CA ALA A 686 -46.96 12.62 0.88
C ALA A 686 -45.89 13.47 0.16
N VAL A 687 -46.22 14.01 -1.03
CA VAL A 687 -45.34 14.94 -1.78
C VAL A 687 -45.46 16.40 -1.35
N GLY A 688 -46.40 16.73 -0.47
CA GLY A 688 -46.62 18.09 0.03
C GLY A 688 -47.50 18.98 -0.85
N TRP A 689 -48.27 18.41 -1.79
CA TRP A 689 -49.26 19.17 -2.55
C TRP A 689 -50.50 19.53 -1.73
N LEU A 690 -50.82 18.73 -0.70
CA LEU A 690 -51.92 18.97 0.24
C LEU A 690 -51.41 18.97 1.68
N SER A 691 -51.92 19.89 2.50
CA SER A 691 -51.80 19.72 3.96
C SER A 691 -52.64 18.54 4.44
N LEU A 692 -52.32 18.01 5.62
CA LEU A 692 -53.09 16.94 6.23
C LEU A 692 -54.56 17.36 6.44
N SER A 693 -54.78 18.61 6.86
CA SER A 693 -56.12 19.16 7.08
C SER A 693 -56.94 19.22 5.79
N SER A 694 -56.35 19.72 4.70
CA SER A 694 -56.99 19.81 3.39
C SER A 694 -57.35 18.43 2.84
N ALA A 695 -56.41 17.47 2.91
CA ALA A 695 -56.66 16.11 2.45
C ALA A 695 -57.82 15.44 3.20
N LEU A 696 -57.87 15.57 4.54
CA LEU A 696 -58.94 15.03 5.38
C LEU A 696 -60.30 15.71 5.14
N ARG A 697 -60.32 17.03 4.89
CA ARG A 697 -61.55 17.75 4.53
C ARG A 697 -62.13 17.24 3.22
N ILE A 698 -61.29 17.11 2.19
CA ILE A 698 -61.72 16.61 0.88
C ILE A 698 -62.25 15.18 1.02
N ALA A 699 -61.56 14.31 1.77
CA ALA A 699 -62.02 12.94 2.05
C ALA A 699 -63.35 12.89 2.82
N ALA A 700 -63.61 13.85 3.71
CA ALA A 700 -64.89 13.99 4.42
C ALA A 700 -66.00 14.68 3.60
N GLY A 701 -65.78 14.91 2.30
CA GLY A 701 -66.74 15.58 1.41
C GLY A 701 -66.89 17.09 1.64
N ARG A 702 -65.90 17.73 2.27
CA ARG A 702 -65.84 19.18 2.54
C ARG A 702 -64.81 19.85 1.61
N PRO A 703 -64.90 21.17 1.37
CA PRO A 703 -63.86 21.90 0.66
C PRO A 703 -62.57 22.02 1.49
N ALA A 704 -61.41 22.15 0.84
CA ALA A 704 -60.09 22.16 1.49
C ALA A 704 -59.92 23.30 2.52
N GLY A 705 -60.68 24.39 2.41
CA GLY A 705 -60.69 25.56 3.29
C GLY A 705 -60.42 26.86 2.51
N GLU A 706 -60.72 28.03 3.10
CA GLU A 706 -60.43 29.34 2.49
C GLU A 706 -58.99 29.78 2.84
N GLY A 707 -58.09 29.88 1.84
CA GLY A 707 -56.70 30.34 1.99
C GLY A 707 -55.66 29.43 1.32
N PRO A 708 -54.38 29.84 1.24
CA PRO A 708 -53.31 28.98 0.74
C PRO A 708 -53.11 27.78 1.67
N ASP A 709 -52.95 26.60 1.07
CA ASP A 709 -52.78 25.34 1.78
C ASP A 709 -51.37 25.26 2.39
N VAL A 710 -51.24 25.66 3.65
CA VAL A 710 -49.97 25.64 4.37
C VAL A 710 -49.70 24.23 4.86
N VAL A 711 -48.59 23.63 4.43
CA VAL A 711 -48.19 22.29 4.86
C VAL A 711 -47.54 22.39 6.24
N ASP A 712 -48.16 21.77 7.24
CA ASP A 712 -47.75 21.87 8.66
C ASP A 712 -46.42 21.14 8.98
N ALA A 713 -45.95 20.25 8.10
CA ALA A 713 -44.73 19.45 8.26
C ALA A 713 -44.00 19.26 6.91
N PRO A 714 -42.67 18.99 6.92
CA PRO A 714 -41.96 18.64 5.69
C PRO A 714 -42.62 17.43 5.00
N PRO A 715 -42.77 17.45 3.67
CA PRO A 715 -43.30 16.29 2.95
C PRO A 715 -42.41 15.07 3.14
N LEU A 716 -43.01 13.89 3.10
CA LEU A 716 -42.29 12.62 3.25
C LEU A 716 -41.48 12.27 2.00
N ALA A 717 -41.99 12.66 0.83
CA ALA A 717 -41.40 12.40 -0.48
C ALA A 717 -41.38 13.68 -1.34
N PRO A 718 -40.63 14.72 -0.95
CA PRO A 718 -40.56 15.97 -1.70
C PRO A 718 -40.09 15.71 -3.13
N GLY A 719 -40.88 16.18 -4.11
CA GLY A 719 -40.51 16.12 -5.53
C GLY A 719 -40.64 14.74 -6.18
N ALA A 720 -41.12 13.72 -5.46
CA ALA A 720 -41.41 12.42 -6.08
C ALA A 720 -42.55 12.57 -7.11
N PRO A 721 -42.43 11.99 -8.32
CA PRO A 721 -43.50 12.03 -9.31
C PRO A 721 -44.72 11.23 -8.83
N VAL A 722 -45.91 11.75 -9.17
CA VAL A 722 -47.19 11.14 -8.80
C VAL A 722 -47.91 10.63 -10.04
N LEU A 723 -48.22 9.34 -10.08
CA LEU A 723 -49.03 8.71 -11.11
C LEU A 723 -50.50 8.69 -10.68
N CYS A 724 -51.38 9.19 -11.55
CA CYS A 724 -52.81 9.01 -11.37
C CYS A 724 -53.19 7.59 -11.73
N GLY A 725 -53.45 6.76 -10.73
CA GLY A 725 -53.80 5.35 -10.90
C GLY A 725 -55.06 5.16 -11.72
N ASP A 726 -56.01 6.10 -11.68
CA ASP A 726 -57.27 5.97 -12.41
C ASP A 726 -57.14 6.18 -13.93
N THR A 727 -56.10 6.91 -14.36
CA THR A 727 -55.88 7.25 -15.77
C THR A 727 -54.61 6.64 -16.35
N GLY A 728 -53.73 6.10 -15.49
CA GLY A 728 -52.40 5.63 -15.88
C GLY A 728 -51.46 6.76 -16.35
N ARG A 729 -51.72 8.03 -15.98
CA ARG A 729 -50.93 9.18 -16.42
C ARG A 729 -50.20 9.86 -15.27
N TRP A 730 -48.97 10.28 -15.55
CA TRP A 730 -48.17 11.08 -14.63
C TRP A 730 -48.76 12.48 -14.46
N LEU A 731 -48.89 12.92 -13.21
CA LEU A 731 -49.36 14.25 -12.83
C LEU A 731 -48.16 15.21 -12.81
N ARG A 732 -48.32 16.35 -13.49
CA ARG A 732 -47.29 17.42 -13.51
C ARG A 732 -47.45 18.40 -12.35
N ASP A 733 -48.69 18.67 -11.96
CA ASP A 733 -49.07 19.64 -10.96
C ASP A 733 -50.16 19.05 -10.04
N ARG A 734 -50.42 19.73 -8.92
CA ARG A 734 -51.53 19.41 -8.02
C ARG A 734 -52.88 19.39 -8.78
N PRO A 735 -53.64 18.29 -8.75
CA PRO A 735 -55.00 18.22 -9.29
C PRO A 735 -55.95 19.28 -8.70
N ALA A 736 -56.97 19.67 -9.46
CA ALA A 736 -58.03 20.50 -8.91
C ALA A 736 -58.81 19.72 -7.83
N GLU A 737 -59.44 20.43 -6.88
CA GLU A 737 -60.17 19.78 -5.78
C GLU A 737 -61.25 18.81 -6.28
N ASP A 738 -61.96 19.18 -7.35
CA ASP A 738 -63.01 18.35 -7.95
C ASP A 738 -62.47 17.10 -8.66
N ASP A 739 -61.20 17.11 -9.09
CA ASP A 739 -60.56 15.95 -9.71
C ASP A 739 -60.37 14.83 -8.69
N TYR A 740 -60.18 15.16 -7.40
CA TYR A 740 -60.09 14.16 -6.34
C TYR A 740 -61.41 13.44 -6.09
N ARG A 741 -62.55 14.11 -6.37
CA ARG A 741 -63.91 13.58 -6.16
C ARG A 741 -64.41 12.74 -7.32
N THR A 742 -63.80 12.86 -8.50
CA THR A 742 -64.16 12.08 -9.69
C THR A 742 -63.27 10.86 -9.82
N VAL A 743 -63.90 9.69 -10.02
CA VAL A 743 -63.21 8.41 -10.17
C VAL A 743 -63.52 7.84 -11.55
N PRO A 744 -62.61 7.99 -12.53
CA PRO A 744 -62.67 7.24 -13.78
C PRO A 744 -62.51 5.73 -13.52
N ALA A 745 -63.12 4.89 -14.36
CA ALA A 745 -62.85 3.46 -14.34
C ALA A 745 -61.40 3.20 -14.77
N ALA A 746 -60.60 2.61 -13.88
CA ALA A 746 -59.21 2.25 -14.13
C ALA A 746 -59.09 0.81 -14.64
N GLU A 747 -58.19 0.56 -15.60
CA GLU A 747 -57.82 -0.81 -15.95
C GLU A 747 -56.99 -1.42 -14.81
N PRO A 748 -57.33 -2.63 -14.29
CA PRO A 748 -56.55 -3.30 -13.27
C PRO A 748 -55.06 -3.44 -13.65
N GLY A 749 -54.17 -3.15 -12.70
CA GLY A 749 -52.72 -3.26 -12.88
C GLY A 749 -52.09 -2.23 -13.84
N SER A 750 -52.84 -1.28 -14.40
CA SER A 750 -52.30 -0.23 -15.29
C SER A 750 -51.24 0.64 -14.63
N ALA A 751 -51.50 1.10 -13.40
CA ALA A 751 -50.54 1.88 -12.61
C ALA A 751 -49.24 1.11 -12.35
N ALA A 752 -49.35 -0.18 -12.02
CA ALA A 752 -48.20 -1.03 -11.77
C ALA A 752 -47.37 -1.28 -13.04
N ARG A 753 -48.01 -1.44 -14.20
CA ARG A 753 -47.33 -1.56 -15.50
C ARG A 753 -46.58 -0.28 -15.88
N GLU A 754 -47.18 0.88 -15.64
CA GLU A 754 -46.55 2.17 -15.94
C GLU A 754 -45.35 2.44 -15.02
N LEU A 755 -45.49 2.19 -13.72
CA LEU A 755 -44.37 2.29 -12.78
C LEU A 755 -43.23 1.33 -13.16
N TRP A 756 -43.57 0.12 -13.60
CA TRP A 756 -42.58 -0.83 -14.08
C TRP A 756 -41.86 -0.35 -15.35
N ALA A 757 -42.60 0.18 -16.32
CA ALA A 757 -42.07 0.76 -17.55
C ALA A 757 -41.11 1.94 -17.26
N ASP A 758 -41.39 2.73 -16.23
CA ASP A 758 -40.56 3.86 -15.81
C ASP A 758 -39.27 3.46 -15.07
N GLY A 759 -39.10 2.17 -14.73
CA GLY A 759 -37.88 1.67 -14.08
C GLY A 759 -38.06 1.27 -12.61
N HIS A 760 -39.24 1.46 -12.02
CA HIS A 760 -39.52 0.95 -10.68
C HIS A 760 -39.58 -0.57 -10.69
N ARG A 761 -39.05 -1.20 -9.64
CA ARG A 761 -38.98 -2.67 -9.58
C ARG A 761 -39.53 -3.27 -8.29
N LEU A 762 -39.74 -2.44 -7.26
CA LEU A 762 -40.43 -2.84 -6.04
C LEU A 762 -41.65 -1.94 -5.85
N LEU A 763 -42.84 -2.53 -5.79
CA LEU A 763 -44.10 -1.84 -5.54
C LEU A 763 -44.63 -2.24 -4.16
N LEU A 764 -44.82 -1.26 -3.28
CA LEU A 764 -45.48 -1.44 -1.99
C LEU A 764 -46.94 -1.02 -2.10
N VAL A 765 -47.86 -1.93 -1.86
CA VAL A 765 -49.30 -1.72 -2.04
C VAL A 765 -49.99 -1.64 -0.69
N PHE A 766 -50.52 -0.48 -0.34
CA PHE A 766 -51.11 -0.25 0.98
C PHE A 766 -52.61 -0.57 0.99
N GLY A 767 -53.00 -1.76 1.41
CA GLY A 767 -54.40 -2.12 1.72
C GLY A 767 -55.30 -2.49 0.53
N GLY A 768 -54.76 -3.02 -0.57
CA GLY A 768 -55.53 -3.42 -1.78
C GLY A 768 -55.39 -4.90 -2.15
N ASP A 769 -56.19 -5.36 -3.13
CA ASP A 769 -56.11 -6.73 -3.68
C ASP A 769 -54.80 -6.93 -4.47
N THR A 770 -53.80 -7.49 -3.80
CA THR A 770 -52.50 -7.79 -4.38
C THR A 770 -52.50 -9.04 -5.24
N ALA A 771 -53.42 -9.98 -5.03
CA ALA A 771 -53.49 -11.22 -5.79
C ALA A 771 -53.94 -10.93 -7.24
N GLY A 772 -54.95 -10.09 -7.43
CA GLY A 772 -55.37 -9.63 -8.76
C GLY A 772 -54.31 -8.78 -9.46
N MET A 773 -53.55 -7.99 -8.71
CA MET A 773 -52.48 -7.13 -9.25
C MET A 773 -51.23 -7.92 -9.64
N ALA A 774 -50.80 -8.88 -8.83
CA ALA A 774 -49.68 -9.77 -9.13
C ALA A 774 -50.00 -10.71 -10.30
N ALA A 775 -51.23 -11.23 -10.37
CA ALA A 775 -51.69 -12.06 -11.50
C ALA A 775 -51.70 -11.31 -12.84
N ALA A 776 -51.86 -9.97 -12.83
CA ALA A 776 -51.82 -9.14 -14.03
C ALA A 776 -50.39 -8.86 -14.56
N LEU A 777 -49.35 -9.29 -13.82
CA LEU A 777 -47.94 -8.95 -14.04
C LEU A 777 -47.11 -10.24 -14.18
N SER A 778 -47.29 -10.98 -15.27
CA SER A 778 -46.64 -12.29 -15.48
C SER A 778 -45.10 -12.24 -15.58
N ASP A 779 -44.49 -11.06 -15.76
CA ASP A 779 -43.03 -10.80 -15.72
C ASP A 779 -42.67 -9.48 -14.97
N GLY A 780 -43.58 -8.97 -14.13
CA GLY A 780 -43.53 -7.58 -13.63
C GLY A 780 -42.71 -7.30 -12.37
N PRO A 781 -42.86 -6.08 -11.78
CA PRO A 781 -42.09 -5.68 -10.60
C PRO A 781 -42.45 -6.55 -9.40
N ALA A 782 -41.54 -6.69 -8.44
CA ALA A 782 -41.85 -7.34 -7.18
C ALA A 782 -42.93 -6.53 -6.44
N VAL A 783 -44.02 -7.17 -6.03
CA VAL A 783 -45.15 -6.53 -5.36
C VAL A 783 -45.24 -7.04 -3.92
N LEU A 784 -45.25 -6.14 -2.95
CA LEU A 784 -45.51 -6.45 -1.55
C LEU A 784 -46.82 -5.81 -1.08
N ALA A 785 -47.69 -6.62 -0.50
CA ALA A 785 -48.89 -6.15 0.19
C ALA A 785 -48.54 -5.60 1.58
N VAL A 786 -49.12 -4.46 1.94
CA VAL A 786 -49.03 -3.89 3.28
C VAL A 786 -50.46 -3.75 3.83
N PRO A 787 -50.92 -4.68 4.69
CA PRO A 787 -50.22 -5.85 5.23
C PRO A 787 -50.36 -7.09 4.36
N GLU A 788 -49.54 -8.12 4.60
CA GLU A 788 -49.59 -9.38 3.86
C GLU A 788 -50.78 -10.26 4.32
N GLU A 789 -51.57 -10.81 3.38
CA GLU A 789 -52.83 -11.54 3.68
C GLU A 789 -52.63 -12.84 4.49
N THR A 790 -51.41 -13.39 4.50
CA THR A 790 -51.05 -14.69 5.09
C THR A 790 -50.91 -14.68 6.61
N GLU A 791 -51.01 -13.52 7.28
CA GLU A 791 -50.53 -13.35 8.66
C GLU A 791 -51.59 -12.96 9.69
N SER A 792 -52.79 -13.53 9.59
CA SER A 792 -53.92 -13.23 10.49
C SER A 792 -53.66 -13.46 12.00
N ALA A 793 -52.52 -14.04 12.39
CA ALA A 793 -52.13 -14.31 13.78
C ALA A 793 -51.08 -13.35 14.38
N VAL A 794 -50.39 -12.52 13.57
CA VAL A 794 -49.35 -11.59 14.07
C VAL A 794 -49.93 -10.18 14.11
N THR A 795 -49.92 -9.55 15.29
CA THR A 795 -50.49 -8.21 15.49
C THR A 795 -49.46 -7.24 16.08
N GLY A 796 -49.77 -5.94 16.03
CA GLY A 796 -48.92 -4.88 16.60
C GLY A 796 -47.57 -4.72 15.92
N SER A 797 -46.61 -4.19 16.67
CA SER A 797 -45.25 -3.88 16.22
C SER A 797 -44.51 -5.06 15.54
N ALA A 798 -44.80 -6.30 15.94
CA ALA A 798 -44.22 -7.50 15.34
C ALA A 798 -44.57 -7.66 13.85
N ALA A 799 -45.79 -7.33 13.45
CA ALA A 799 -46.20 -7.44 12.05
C ALA A 799 -45.62 -6.29 11.19
N VAL A 800 -45.24 -5.16 11.80
CA VAL A 800 -44.50 -4.09 11.11
C VAL A 800 -43.06 -4.52 10.80
N VAL A 801 -42.34 -5.02 11.82
CA VAL A 801 -40.96 -5.53 11.67
C VAL A 801 -40.88 -6.61 10.59
N ARG A 802 -41.90 -7.47 10.53
CA ARG A 802 -41.98 -8.52 9.54
C ARG A 802 -42.19 -8.00 8.11
N ALA A 803 -43.14 -7.10 7.92
CA ALA A 803 -43.37 -6.47 6.61
C ALA A 803 -42.10 -5.73 6.11
N LEU A 804 -41.39 -5.03 7.01
CA LEU A 804 -40.10 -4.41 6.71
C LEU A 804 -39.04 -5.45 6.31
N GLY A 805 -38.98 -6.60 7.00
CA GLY A 805 -38.06 -7.68 6.65
C GLY A 805 -38.35 -8.30 5.27
N HIS A 806 -39.62 -8.47 4.91
CA HIS A 806 -40.00 -8.91 3.55
C HIS A 806 -39.60 -7.89 2.49
N ALA A 807 -39.87 -6.60 2.74
CA ALA A 807 -39.45 -5.52 1.85
C ALA A 807 -37.92 -5.47 1.69
N TYR A 808 -37.17 -5.66 2.79
CA TYR A 808 -35.72 -5.74 2.78
C TYR A 808 -35.21 -6.88 1.89
N VAL A 809 -35.79 -8.08 1.99
CA VAL A 809 -35.42 -9.23 1.14
C VAL A 809 -35.66 -8.93 -0.35
N MET A 810 -36.72 -8.19 -0.67
CA MET A 810 -37.02 -7.77 -2.04
C MET A 810 -36.17 -6.59 -2.54
N GLY A 811 -35.38 -5.95 -1.67
CA GLY A 811 -34.45 -4.89 -2.06
C GLY A 811 -34.75 -3.49 -1.53
N ALA A 812 -35.78 -3.32 -0.68
CA ALA A 812 -36.01 -2.04 -0.02
C ALA A 812 -34.83 -1.65 0.90
N ALA A 813 -34.50 -0.36 0.93
CA ALA A 813 -33.53 0.21 1.85
C ALA A 813 -34.21 0.50 3.20
N VAL A 814 -34.22 -0.49 4.08
CA VAL A 814 -34.76 -0.35 5.45
C VAL A 814 -33.68 0.22 6.37
N ASP A 815 -33.99 1.30 7.08
CA ASP A 815 -33.16 1.83 8.15
C ASP A 815 -33.44 1.09 9.47
N TRP A 816 -32.73 -0.02 9.66
CA TRP A 816 -32.84 -0.82 10.87
C TRP A 816 -32.39 -0.09 12.15
N ARG A 817 -31.59 0.99 12.03
CA ARG A 817 -31.22 1.82 13.19
C ARG A 817 -32.43 2.56 13.71
N ALA A 818 -33.24 3.11 12.82
CA ALA A 818 -34.50 3.74 13.17
C ALA A 818 -35.52 2.73 13.72
N VAL A 819 -35.59 1.52 13.16
CA VAL A 819 -36.52 0.46 13.62
C VAL A 819 -36.22 -0.01 15.04
N LEU A 820 -34.93 -0.13 15.40
CA LEU A 820 -34.48 -0.59 16.72
C LEU A 820 -34.09 0.57 17.66
N ALA A 821 -34.43 1.80 17.30
CA ALA A 821 -34.12 2.98 18.10
C ALA A 821 -34.75 2.87 19.50
N GLY A 822 -34.00 3.23 20.55
CA GLY A 822 -34.46 3.17 21.94
C GLY A 822 -34.48 1.76 22.56
N ALA A 823 -34.15 0.70 21.82
CA ALA A 823 -34.13 -0.67 22.37
C ALA A 823 -32.94 -0.94 23.34
N GLY A 824 -31.94 -0.06 23.35
CA GLY A 824 -30.71 -0.24 24.16
C GLY A 824 -29.77 -1.32 23.62
N ALA A 825 -29.88 -1.65 22.32
CA ALA A 825 -29.05 -2.61 21.62
C ALA A 825 -27.61 -2.07 21.45
N ARG A 826 -26.63 -2.98 21.46
CA ARG A 826 -25.20 -2.69 21.33
C ARG A 826 -24.62 -3.49 20.18
N ARG A 827 -23.58 -2.93 19.53
CA ARG A 827 -22.80 -3.70 18.56
C ARG A 827 -21.98 -4.76 19.26
N ILE A 828 -22.08 -5.99 18.77
CA ILE A 828 -21.25 -7.12 19.17
C ILE A 828 -20.42 -7.59 17.97
N PRO A 829 -19.30 -8.27 18.22
CA PRO A 829 -18.57 -8.93 17.16
C PRO A 829 -19.42 -9.99 16.45
N LEU A 830 -19.10 -10.22 15.18
CA LEU A 830 -19.84 -11.13 14.32
C LEU A 830 -18.84 -11.84 13.39
N PRO A 831 -19.12 -13.09 12.95
CA PRO A 831 -18.31 -13.77 11.95
C PRO A 831 -18.17 -12.92 10.68
N GLY A 832 -16.98 -12.94 10.07
CA GLY A 832 -16.74 -12.25 8.79
C GLY A 832 -17.62 -12.80 7.66
N TYR A 833 -17.56 -12.14 6.50
CA TYR A 833 -18.23 -12.62 5.29
C TYR A 833 -17.71 -14.01 4.87
N ALA A 834 -18.63 -14.93 4.57
CA ALA A 834 -18.33 -16.27 4.09
C ALA A 834 -17.93 -16.28 2.60
N PHE A 835 -16.69 -15.89 2.31
CA PHE A 835 -16.11 -15.94 0.96
C PHE A 835 -16.15 -17.35 0.37
N GLN A 836 -16.58 -17.47 -0.88
CA GLN A 836 -16.66 -18.73 -1.64
C GLN A 836 -15.33 -18.98 -2.34
N ARG A 837 -14.32 -19.32 -1.54
CA ARG A 837 -12.94 -19.37 -2.02
C ARG A 837 -12.69 -20.56 -2.94
N SER A 838 -11.89 -20.31 -3.97
CA SER A 838 -11.24 -21.33 -4.79
C SER A 838 -9.73 -21.16 -4.71
N ARG A 839 -9.00 -22.27 -4.91
CA ARG A 839 -7.54 -22.25 -4.90
C ARG A 839 -6.98 -21.66 -6.20
N TYR A 840 -6.15 -20.63 -6.07
CA TYR A 840 -5.39 -20.02 -7.16
C TYR A 840 -3.90 -19.98 -6.80
N TRP A 841 -3.12 -20.87 -7.41
CA TRP A 841 -1.67 -20.94 -7.19
C TRP A 841 -0.98 -21.42 -8.48
N ILE A 842 0.14 -20.79 -8.82
CA ILE A 842 1.00 -21.25 -9.93
C ILE A 842 1.81 -22.43 -9.43
N GLU A 843 1.44 -23.64 -9.86
CA GLU A 843 2.17 -24.85 -9.51
C GLU A 843 3.54 -24.85 -10.18
N ARG A 844 4.59 -25.01 -9.37
CA ARG A 844 6.00 -25.05 -9.80
C ARG A 844 6.81 -25.90 -8.84
N GLU A 845 7.89 -26.49 -9.32
CA GLU A 845 8.95 -26.99 -8.43
C GLU A 845 9.91 -25.85 -8.11
N TRP A 846 10.23 -25.69 -6.84
CA TRP A 846 11.22 -24.74 -6.37
C TRP A 846 12.57 -25.09 -6.97
N THR A 847 13.14 -24.15 -7.70
CA THR A 847 14.51 -24.19 -8.16
C THR A 847 15.19 -22.93 -7.67
N MET A 848 16.38 -23.08 -7.09
CA MET A 848 17.19 -21.94 -6.68
C MET A 848 17.44 -21.05 -7.91
N PRO A 849 17.16 -19.73 -7.83
CA PRO A 849 17.49 -18.81 -8.93
C PRO A 849 18.98 -18.89 -9.28
N VAL A 850 19.34 -18.82 -10.56
CA VAL A 850 20.73 -19.01 -11.03
C VAL A 850 21.74 -18.03 -10.40
N LEU A 851 21.29 -16.83 -10.03
CA LEU A 851 22.11 -15.86 -9.28
C LEU A 851 22.43 -16.28 -7.83
N LEU A 852 21.68 -17.24 -7.29
CA LEU A 852 21.78 -17.77 -5.92
C LEU A 852 22.10 -19.28 -5.89
N SER A 853 22.19 -19.94 -7.06
CA SER A 853 22.62 -21.32 -7.22
C SER A 853 24.07 -21.35 -7.69
N ASP A 854 24.86 -22.29 -7.16
CA ASP A 854 26.25 -22.52 -7.60
C ASP A 854 26.38 -22.99 -9.07
N ASP A 855 25.25 -23.26 -9.76
CA ASP A 855 25.18 -23.68 -11.17
C ASP A 855 25.34 -22.54 -12.21
N ALA A 856 25.81 -21.36 -11.80
CA ALA A 856 26.47 -20.47 -12.75
C ALA A 856 27.69 -21.21 -13.31
N GLY A 857 27.57 -21.71 -14.53
CA GLY A 857 28.47 -22.65 -15.20
C GLY A 857 29.92 -22.62 -14.71
N THR A 858 30.39 -23.80 -14.33
CA THR A 858 31.78 -24.16 -14.07
C THR A 858 32.80 -23.43 -14.95
N ARG A 859 33.28 -22.29 -14.47
CA ARG A 859 34.71 -22.06 -14.35
C ARG A 859 34.99 -22.09 -12.85
N GLU A 860 35.59 -23.18 -12.38
CA GLU A 860 36.21 -23.18 -11.06
C GLU A 860 37.06 -21.91 -10.93
N PRO A 861 36.85 -21.06 -9.91
CA PRO A 861 37.90 -20.13 -9.52
C PRO A 861 39.10 -21.01 -9.15
N ASP A 862 40.28 -20.71 -9.70
CA ASP A 862 41.52 -21.44 -9.46
C ASP A 862 41.68 -21.69 -7.96
N ARG A 863 41.35 -22.91 -7.49
CA ARG A 863 41.28 -23.31 -6.07
C ARG A 863 42.68 -23.54 -5.52
N ARG A 864 43.54 -22.54 -5.64
CA ARG A 864 44.79 -22.51 -4.89
C ARG A 864 44.49 -21.79 -3.57
N SER A 865 44.80 -22.45 -2.46
CA SER A 865 44.70 -21.80 -1.14
C SER A 865 45.51 -20.50 -1.13
N PRO A 866 45.14 -19.48 -0.34
CA PRO A 866 45.94 -18.25 -0.22
C PRO A 866 47.41 -18.54 0.08
N ALA A 867 47.69 -19.59 0.87
CA ALA A 867 49.02 -20.10 1.11
C ALA A 867 49.73 -20.58 -0.17
N ALA A 868 49.05 -21.34 -1.03
CA ALA A 868 49.60 -21.78 -2.32
C ALA A 868 49.84 -20.62 -3.29
N LEU A 869 48.99 -19.60 -3.28
CA LEU A 869 49.15 -18.38 -4.10
C LEU A 869 50.31 -17.52 -3.63
N LEU A 870 50.40 -17.25 -2.32
CA LEU A 870 51.53 -16.53 -1.72
C LEU A 870 52.84 -17.31 -1.93
N TRP A 871 52.82 -18.63 -1.76
CA TRP A 871 54.00 -19.47 -1.98
C TRP A 871 54.43 -19.54 -3.45
N ALA A 872 53.50 -19.41 -4.40
CA ALA A 872 53.82 -19.38 -5.83
C ALA A 872 54.52 -18.08 -6.27
N LEU A 873 54.49 -17.02 -5.46
CA LEU A 873 55.20 -15.77 -5.75
C LEU A 873 56.73 -15.93 -5.57
N PRO A 874 57.54 -15.23 -6.37
CA PRO A 874 58.97 -15.05 -6.12
C PRO A 874 59.21 -14.53 -4.69
N GLU A 875 60.26 -14.99 -4.01
CA GLU A 875 60.55 -14.70 -2.59
C GLU A 875 60.43 -13.22 -2.22
N GLN A 876 60.92 -12.33 -3.09
CA GLN A 876 60.87 -10.88 -2.88
C GLN A 876 59.46 -10.28 -3.03
N GLU A 877 58.63 -10.85 -3.91
CA GLU A 877 57.22 -10.45 -4.09
C GLU A 877 56.33 -11.06 -3.02
N ARG A 878 56.62 -12.29 -2.58
CA ARG A 878 55.95 -12.97 -1.46
C ARG A 878 56.11 -12.19 -0.16
N THR A 879 57.34 -11.78 0.15
CA THR A 879 57.65 -10.98 1.35
C THR A 879 56.87 -9.68 1.35
N ARG A 880 56.85 -8.95 0.22
CA ARG A 880 56.08 -7.71 0.08
C ARG A 880 54.57 -7.94 0.24
N HIS A 881 54.01 -8.99 -0.36
CA HIS A 881 52.58 -9.28 -0.24
C HIS A 881 52.17 -9.69 1.18
N VAL A 882 52.99 -10.47 1.88
CA VAL A 882 52.73 -10.83 3.27
C VAL A 882 52.85 -9.60 4.17
N GLU A 883 53.81 -8.71 3.92
CA GLU A 883 53.95 -7.46 4.68
C GLU A 883 52.75 -6.54 4.48
N THR A 884 52.30 -6.35 3.24
CA THR A 884 51.07 -5.59 2.93
C THR A 884 49.86 -6.19 3.63
N LEU A 885 49.72 -7.52 3.58
CA LEU A 885 48.63 -8.23 4.26
C LEU A 885 48.66 -7.99 5.77
N VAL A 886 49.84 -8.04 6.41
CA VAL A 886 50.00 -7.76 7.85
C VAL A 886 49.60 -6.33 8.19
N ARG A 887 49.98 -5.35 7.36
CA ARG A 887 49.60 -3.94 7.56
C ARG A 887 48.09 -3.72 7.41
N GLU A 888 47.48 -4.27 6.37
CA GLU A 888 46.04 -4.13 6.12
C GLU A 888 45.18 -4.81 7.18
N CYS A 889 45.62 -5.97 7.68
CA CYS A 889 44.94 -6.63 8.81
C CYS A 889 45.13 -5.84 10.11
N LEU A 890 46.31 -5.23 10.31
CA LEU A 890 46.61 -4.41 11.48
C LEU A 890 45.80 -3.11 11.49
N ASP A 891 45.69 -2.40 10.36
CA ASP A 891 44.89 -1.17 10.22
C ASP A 891 43.42 -1.43 10.57
N ARG A 892 42.87 -2.55 10.08
CA ARG A 892 41.51 -2.97 10.39
C ARG A 892 41.31 -3.32 11.87
N ALA A 893 42.26 -4.05 12.46
CA ALA A 893 42.21 -4.41 13.87
C ALA A 893 42.36 -3.19 14.82
N LEU A 894 43.03 -2.12 14.38
CA LEU A 894 43.18 -0.87 15.11
C LEU A 894 42.03 0.14 14.85
N GLY A 895 41.19 -0.10 13.84
CA GLY A 895 40.09 0.80 13.46
C GLY A 895 40.57 2.09 12.78
N ASN A 896 41.77 2.07 12.19
CA ASN A 896 42.36 3.20 11.49
C ASN A 896 41.70 3.43 10.13
N GLY A 897 41.58 4.69 9.72
CA GLY A 897 41.09 5.04 8.39
C GLY A 897 42.16 4.78 7.31
N PRO A 898 41.79 4.72 6.02
CA PRO A 898 42.73 4.45 4.92
C PRO A 898 43.88 5.47 4.75
N ASP A 899 43.84 6.59 5.49
CA ASP A 899 44.85 7.66 5.45
C ASP A 899 45.83 7.63 6.66
N ASP A 900 45.59 6.78 7.66
CA ASP A 900 46.45 6.68 8.86
C ASP A 900 47.57 5.66 8.63
N GLN A 901 48.79 6.13 8.34
CA GLN A 901 49.94 5.25 8.15
C GLN A 901 50.38 4.62 9.48
N VAL A 902 50.23 3.30 9.60
CA VAL A 902 50.80 2.56 10.73
C VAL A 902 52.33 2.49 10.64
N ASP A 903 52.97 2.99 11.71
CA ASP A 903 54.43 2.97 11.87
C ASP A 903 54.94 1.52 11.89
N ALA A 904 55.77 1.18 10.90
CA ALA A 904 56.35 -0.14 10.69
C ALA A 904 57.22 -0.61 11.87
N GLU A 905 57.82 0.32 12.60
CA GLU A 905 58.80 0.03 13.66
C GLU A 905 58.19 0.10 15.07
N GLY A 906 56.93 0.55 15.20
CA GLY A 906 56.22 0.61 16.48
C GLY A 906 55.74 -0.77 16.93
N THR A 907 55.80 -1.04 18.24
CA THR A 907 55.17 -2.26 18.76
C THR A 907 53.64 -2.12 18.71
N PHE A 908 52.91 -3.18 18.43
CA PHE A 908 51.44 -3.14 18.35
C PHE A 908 50.78 -2.56 19.61
N ARG A 909 51.42 -2.78 20.77
CA ARG A 909 50.99 -2.19 22.04
C ARG A 909 51.13 -0.67 22.07
N ASP A 910 52.21 -0.13 21.51
CA ASP A 910 52.44 1.32 21.41
C ASP A 910 51.49 1.96 20.38
N LEU A 911 51.02 1.19 19.41
CA LEU A 911 50.00 1.56 18.42
C LEU A 911 48.56 1.46 18.96
N GLY A 912 48.38 1.13 20.24
CA GLY A 912 47.06 1.09 20.89
C GLY A 912 46.32 -0.24 20.79
N MET A 913 46.98 -1.32 20.38
CA MET A 913 46.36 -2.64 20.30
C MET A 913 45.99 -3.19 21.69
N ASP A 914 44.72 -3.53 21.87
CA ASP A 914 44.21 -4.23 23.05
C ASP A 914 44.09 -5.75 22.80
N SER A 915 43.64 -6.50 23.81
CA SER A 915 43.51 -7.96 23.71
C SER A 915 42.47 -8.42 22.68
N LEU A 916 41.47 -7.59 22.35
CA LEU A 916 40.45 -7.91 21.37
C LEU A 916 40.99 -7.66 19.94
N GLY A 917 41.71 -6.56 19.72
CA GLY A 917 42.37 -6.25 18.46
C GLY A 917 43.46 -7.26 18.08
N ALA A 918 44.16 -7.84 19.08
CA ALA A 918 45.14 -8.91 18.83
C ALA A 918 44.48 -10.23 18.36
N GLU A 919 43.27 -10.54 18.85
CA GLU A 919 42.50 -11.71 18.41
C GLU A 919 41.91 -11.51 17.00
N ASP A 920 41.45 -10.30 16.68
CA ASP A 920 40.94 -9.95 15.36
C ASP A 920 42.07 -9.94 14.31
N LEU A 921 43.24 -9.38 14.63
CA LEU A 921 44.43 -9.44 13.77
C LEU A 921 44.85 -10.90 13.47
N ARG A 922 44.83 -11.77 14.49
CA ARG A 922 45.11 -13.21 14.33
C ARG A 922 44.14 -13.86 13.33
N ASP A 923 42.84 -13.62 13.48
CA ASP A 923 41.81 -14.27 12.63
C ASP A 923 41.88 -13.79 11.19
N GLN A 924 42.10 -12.48 11.00
CA GLN A 924 42.28 -11.89 9.68
C GLN A 924 43.55 -12.40 8.99
N LEU A 925 44.66 -12.53 9.72
CA LEU A 925 45.90 -13.09 9.17
C LEU A 925 45.81 -14.57 8.84
N THR A 926 45.17 -15.37 9.71
CA THR A 926 44.94 -16.79 9.45
C THR A 926 44.15 -16.99 8.16
N THR A 927 43.12 -16.16 7.97
CA THR A 927 42.27 -16.18 6.77
C THR A 927 43.02 -15.68 5.53
N GLY A 928 43.74 -14.57 5.63
CA GLY A 928 44.41 -13.92 4.50
C GLY A 928 45.68 -14.63 4.03
N ALA A 929 46.46 -15.21 4.96
CA ALA A 929 47.69 -15.93 4.62
C ALA A 929 47.42 -17.41 4.30
N GLY A 930 46.30 -17.96 4.75
CA GLY A 930 45.96 -19.37 4.57
C GLY A 930 46.83 -20.33 5.38
N VAL A 931 47.50 -19.83 6.43
CA VAL A 931 48.27 -20.61 7.42
C VAL A 931 47.79 -20.28 8.82
N GLU A 932 47.83 -21.25 9.74
CA GLU A 932 47.35 -21.05 11.11
C GLU A 932 48.25 -20.09 11.90
N ILE A 933 47.72 -18.93 12.28
CA ILE A 933 48.39 -17.95 13.13
C ILE A 933 47.83 -18.09 14.55
N GLU A 934 48.69 -18.36 15.53
CA GLU A 934 48.27 -18.43 16.93
C GLU A 934 48.31 -17.03 17.55
N LEU A 935 47.52 -16.80 18.61
CA LEU A 935 47.59 -15.55 19.36
C LEU A 935 49.01 -15.28 19.92
N ALA A 936 49.74 -16.35 20.25
CA ALA A 936 51.13 -16.25 20.66
C ALA A 936 52.06 -15.70 19.56
N ASP A 937 51.75 -15.91 18.28
CA ASP A 937 52.52 -15.36 17.16
C ASP A 937 52.32 -13.83 17.08
N VAL A 938 51.08 -13.34 17.23
CA VAL A 938 50.80 -11.89 17.25
C VAL A 938 51.43 -11.20 18.47
N LEU A 939 51.46 -11.88 19.63
CA LEU A 939 51.99 -11.32 20.88
C LEU A 939 53.52 -11.38 20.99
N ASN A 940 54.17 -12.42 20.47
CA ASN A 940 55.63 -12.59 20.56
C ASN A 940 56.40 -11.94 19.41
N TYR A 941 55.71 -11.60 18.31
CA TYR A 941 56.28 -10.87 17.17
C TYR A 941 55.49 -9.56 16.98
N PRO A 942 55.60 -8.60 17.93
CA PRO A 942 54.64 -7.51 18.07
C PRO A 942 54.93 -6.31 17.16
N THR A 943 55.57 -6.52 16.01
CA THR A 943 55.83 -5.48 14.98
C THR A 943 55.42 -6.02 13.62
N VAL A 944 55.15 -5.11 12.66
CA VAL A 944 54.77 -5.51 11.30
C VAL A 944 55.86 -6.37 10.66
N VAL A 945 57.12 -6.01 10.85
CA VAL A 945 58.27 -6.71 10.28
C VAL A 945 58.39 -8.12 10.88
N ASP A 946 58.38 -8.23 12.22
CA ASP A 946 58.54 -9.51 12.91
C ASP A 946 57.37 -10.47 12.61
N LEU A 947 56.14 -9.95 12.56
CA LEU A 947 54.97 -10.77 12.27
C LEU A 947 54.93 -11.21 10.79
N THR A 948 55.44 -10.38 9.88
CA THR A 948 55.61 -10.74 8.46
C THR A 948 56.60 -11.90 8.30
N GLU A 949 57.76 -11.82 8.94
CA GLU A 949 58.73 -12.92 8.95
C GLU A 949 58.12 -14.19 9.53
N ARG A 950 57.34 -14.07 10.61
CA ARG A 950 56.68 -15.20 11.25
C ARG A 950 55.63 -15.89 10.36
N VAL A 951 54.84 -15.11 9.61
CA VAL A 951 53.87 -15.65 8.65
C VAL A 951 54.60 -16.35 7.49
N LEU A 952 55.73 -15.80 7.02
CA LEU A 952 56.56 -16.43 5.98
C LEU A 952 57.19 -17.76 6.45
N GLU A 953 57.65 -17.86 7.70
CA GLU A 953 58.13 -19.12 8.29
C GLU A 953 57.05 -20.20 8.28
N LYS A 954 55.82 -19.85 8.65
CA LYS A 954 54.69 -20.79 8.65
C LYS A 954 54.28 -21.22 7.25
N LEU A 955 54.30 -20.29 6.28
CA LEU A 955 54.11 -20.60 4.87
C LEU A 955 55.17 -21.57 4.34
N ALA A 956 56.43 -21.42 4.76
CA ALA A 956 57.51 -22.32 4.39
C ALA A 956 57.35 -23.72 5.01
N ALA A 957 56.96 -23.80 6.28
CA ALA A 957 56.69 -25.07 6.95
C ALA A 957 55.56 -25.86 6.26
N CYS A 958 54.47 -25.20 5.86
CA CYS A 958 53.38 -25.84 5.11
C CYS A 958 53.81 -26.32 3.70
N ALA A 959 54.82 -25.69 3.09
CA ALA A 959 55.35 -26.11 1.80
C ALA A 959 56.28 -27.32 1.92
N GLU A 960 57.10 -27.40 2.98
CA GLU A 960 58.01 -28.52 3.21
C GLU A 960 57.29 -29.83 3.60
N GLU A 961 56.09 -29.73 4.20
CA GLU A 961 55.24 -30.88 4.57
C GLU A 961 54.44 -31.50 3.40
N GLY A 962 54.55 -30.95 2.18
CA GLY A 962 53.93 -31.50 0.97
C GLY A 962 52.42 -31.25 0.82
N THR A 963 51.82 -30.46 1.72
CA THR A 963 50.38 -30.19 1.78
C THR A 963 49.87 -29.31 0.64
N LEU A 964 50.76 -28.56 -0.03
CA LEU A 964 50.40 -27.64 -1.12
C LEU A 964 50.30 -28.31 -2.50
N ASP A 965 50.99 -29.43 -2.73
CA ASP A 965 50.98 -30.16 -4.01
C ASP A 965 49.79 -31.13 -4.16
N GLU A 966 49.21 -31.64 -3.05
CA GLU A 966 48.01 -32.48 -3.08
C GLU A 966 46.73 -31.72 -3.52
N ILE A 967 46.74 -30.39 -3.39
CA ILE A 967 45.61 -29.51 -3.74
C ILE A 967 45.48 -29.30 -5.28
N ALA A 968 46.52 -29.61 -6.06
CA ALA A 968 46.57 -29.32 -7.50
C ALA A 968 46.20 -30.50 -8.44
N GLY A 969 45.89 -31.69 -7.91
CA GLY A 969 45.98 -32.95 -8.68
C GLY A 969 44.75 -33.51 -9.43
N THR A 970 43.52 -33.00 -9.28
CA THR A 970 42.31 -33.73 -9.77
C THR A 970 41.51 -33.01 -10.85
N ALA A 971 42.00 -32.97 -12.09
CA ALA A 971 41.17 -32.69 -13.27
C ALA A 971 41.85 -33.09 -14.61
N ARG A 972 41.92 -34.39 -14.95
CA ARG A 972 42.14 -34.84 -16.33
C ARG A 972 41.43 -36.17 -16.63
N SER A 973 40.27 -36.12 -17.30
CA SER A 973 39.93 -36.99 -18.45
C SER A 973 38.52 -36.70 -18.96
N GLY A 974 38.35 -36.53 -20.27
CA GLY A 974 37.03 -36.60 -20.92
C GLY A 974 36.83 -35.66 -22.11
N ASN A 975 37.72 -35.71 -23.12
CA ASN A 975 37.52 -35.06 -24.41
C ASN A 975 36.88 -36.07 -25.38
N GLU A 976 35.62 -35.88 -25.76
CA GLU A 976 35.08 -36.36 -27.05
C GLU A 976 34.12 -35.30 -27.62
N VAL A 977 34.35 -34.97 -28.89
CA VAL A 977 33.57 -34.01 -29.68
C VAL A 977 32.67 -34.78 -30.66
N PRO A 978 31.37 -34.48 -30.74
CA PRO A 978 30.60 -34.71 -31.96
C PRO A 978 30.29 -33.39 -32.67
N GLN A 979 30.43 -33.47 -33.99
CA GLN A 979 30.32 -32.41 -34.98
C GLN A 979 28.90 -31.90 -35.24
N SER A 980 28.87 -30.72 -35.85
CA SER A 980 27.79 -30.00 -36.53
C SER A 980 26.63 -30.83 -37.11
N GLY A 981 25.40 -30.41 -36.80
CA GLY A 981 24.18 -30.67 -37.55
C GLY A 981 23.40 -29.37 -37.78
N THR A 982 23.14 -29.06 -39.04
CA THR A 982 22.49 -27.83 -39.54
C THR A 982 20.96 -27.92 -39.60
N GLY A 983 20.27 -26.88 -39.13
CA GLY A 983 18.93 -26.43 -39.57
C GLY A 983 17.82 -26.46 -38.51
N PRO A 984 16.67 -25.75 -38.70
CA PRO A 984 16.41 -24.54 -39.48
C PRO A 984 16.16 -23.31 -38.56
N ALA A 985 16.14 -22.11 -39.17
CA ALA A 985 15.81 -20.86 -38.49
C ALA A 985 14.36 -20.84 -37.97
N ASP A 986 14.19 -20.51 -36.69
CA ASP A 986 12.88 -20.30 -36.06
C ASP A 986 12.42 -18.83 -36.15
N PRO A 987 11.09 -18.59 -36.22
CA PRO A 987 10.52 -17.28 -36.51
C PRO A 987 10.51 -16.36 -35.29
N ALA A 988 10.69 -15.06 -35.54
CA ALA A 988 10.72 -14.02 -34.54
C ALA A 988 9.33 -13.75 -33.91
N PRO A 989 9.25 -13.43 -32.60
CA PRO A 989 8.00 -13.11 -31.94
C PRO A 989 7.52 -11.69 -32.28
N GLU A 990 6.28 -11.58 -32.76
CA GLU A 990 5.55 -10.33 -32.88
C GLU A 990 4.69 -10.10 -31.62
N ASN A 991 4.64 -8.83 -31.20
CA ASN A 991 3.66 -8.20 -30.30
C ASN A 991 4.14 -7.88 -28.87
N ALA A 992 5.06 -6.91 -28.81
CA ALA A 992 5.07 -5.90 -27.75
C ALA A 992 4.08 -4.78 -28.13
N ASP A 993 3.38 -4.27 -27.11
CA ASP A 993 2.23 -3.37 -27.14
C ASP A 993 2.26 -2.25 -28.20
N GLU A 994 1.11 -2.10 -28.85
CA GLU A 994 0.76 -1.02 -29.77
C GLU A 994 0.00 0.07 -28.99
N SER A 995 0.67 0.99 -28.30
CA SER A 995 -0.06 2.18 -27.80
C SER A 995 0.72 3.48 -27.57
N ASP A 996 2.05 3.53 -27.53
CA ASP A 996 2.72 4.83 -27.28
C ASP A 996 2.94 5.69 -28.54
N GLY A 997 2.93 5.10 -29.75
CA GLY A 997 3.10 5.86 -31.01
C GLY A 997 4.37 6.74 -31.09
N SER A 998 5.30 6.60 -30.14
CA SER A 998 6.46 7.47 -29.99
C SER A 998 7.57 7.03 -30.95
N LEU A 999 8.41 8.01 -31.33
CA LEU A 999 9.59 7.74 -32.15
C LEU A 999 10.47 6.66 -31.54
N ALA A 1000 10.60 6.64 -30.21
CA ALA A 1000 11.34 5.62 -29.48
C ALA A 1000 10.79 4.21 -29.71
N SER A 1001 9.47 4.03 -29.62
CA SER A 1001 8.84 2.75 -29.91
C SER A 1001 9.06 2.31 -31.37
N PHE A 1002 8.94 3.23 -32.34
CA PHE A 1002 9.18 2.91 -33.76
C PHE A 1002 10.64 2.56 -34.06
N TYR A 1003 11.58 3.28 -33.45
CA TYR A 1003 13.02 3.04 -33.56
C TYR A 1003 13.39 1.65 -33.00
N ILE A 1004 12.95 1.34 -31.78
CA ILE A 1004 13.22 0.06 -31.11
C ILE A 1004 12.56 -1.11 -31.87
N ARG A 1005 11.33 -0.92 -32.36
CA ARG A 1005 10.61 -1.91 -33.18
C ARG A 1005 11.33 -2.20 -34.49
N ALA A 1006 11.86 -1.17 -35.15
CA ALA A 1006 12.63 -1.34 -36.37
C ALA A 1006 13.92 -2.14 -36.11
N ILE A 1007 14.60 -1.90 -34.98
CA ILE A 1007 15.81 -2.66 -34.61
C ILE A 1007 15.49 -4.12 -34.26
N ARG A 1008 14.47 -4.37 -33.42
CA ARG A 1008 14.05 -5.74 -33.03
C ARG A 1008 13.62 -6.59 -34.23
N ARG A 1009 13.04 -5.96 -35.28
CA ARG A 1009 12.65 -6.63 -36.54
C ARG A 1009 13.78 -6.72 -37.58
N GLY A 1010 15.02 -6.40 -37.22
CA GLY A 1010 16.18 -6.43 -38.13
C GLY A 1010 16.15 -5.33 -39.22
N ARG A 1011 15.29 -4.32 -39.10
CA ARG A 1011 15.13 -3.21 -40.05
C ARG A 1011 15.98 -1.99 -39.65
N ILE A 1012 17.29 -2.19 -39.45
CA ILE A 1012 18.22 -1.15 -38.98
C ILE A 1012 18.24 0.09 -39.87
N ASN A 1013 18.18 -0.08 -41.20
CA ASN A 1013 18.07 1.04 -42.15
C ASN A 1013 16.82 1.91 -41.94
N VAL A 1014 15.74 1.35 -41.37
CA VAL A 1014 14.53 2.09 -41.04
C VAL A 1014 14.72 2.82 -39.72
N ALA A 1015 15.32 2.18 -38.71
CA ALA A 1015 15.65 2.80 -37.43
C ALA A 1015 16.57 4.02 -37.58
N LEU A 1016 17.67 3.89 -38.32
CA LEU A 1016 18.62 4.98 -38.57
C LEU A 1016 17.99 6.15 -39.34
N ARG A 1017 17.13 5.86 -40.34
CA ARG A 1017 16.39 6.90 -41.06
C ARG A 1017 15.37 7.62 -40.18
N LEU A 1018 14.73 6.91 -39.24
CA LEU A 1018 13.83 7.51 -38.26
C LEU A 1018 14.57 8.45 -37.31
N ALA A 1019 15.72 8.02 -36.76
CA ALA A 1019 16.55 8.86 -35.90
C ALA A 1019 17.05 10.11 -36.64
N ARG A 1020 17.53 9.96 -37.88
CA ARG A 1020 17.99 11.07 -38.72
C ARG A 1020 16.86 12.06 -39.03
N ALA A 1021 15.68 11.57 -39.46
CA ALA A 1021 14.53 12.42 -39.73
C ALA A 1021 14.03 13.16 -38.48
N ALA A 1022 14.06 12.51 -37.31
CA ALA A 1022 13.70 13.16 -36.06
C ALA A 1022 14.72 14.22 -35.61
N SER A 1023 15.99 14.08 -35.98
CA SER A 1023 16.99 15.10 -35.70
C SER A 1023 16.73 16.41 -36.46
N GLU A 1024 16.04 16.35 -37.62
CA GLU A 1024 15.71 17.53 -38.43
C GLU A 1024 14.60 18.38 -37.81
N THR A 1025 13.87 17.84 -36.84
CA THR A 1025 12.82 18.57 -36.11
C THR A 1025 13.33 19.24 -34.84
N ARG A 1026 14.63 19.15 -34.53
CA ARG A 1026 15.25 19.72 -33.34
C ARG A 1026 15.82 21.09 -33.64
N ASP A 1027 15.68 22.02 -32.70
CA ASP A 1027 16.39 23.29 -32.75
C ASP A 1027 17.90 23.06 -32.84
N THR A 1028 18.59 23.88 -33.63
CA THR A 1028 20.06 23.87 -33.72
C THR A 1028 20.68 25.14 -33.16
N PHE A 1029 21.93 25.05 -32.75
CA PHE A 1029 22.74 26.20 -32.33
C PHE A 1029 23.97 26.38 -33.22
N ASP A 1030 24.32 27.65 -33.47
CA ASP A 1030 25.52 28.07 -34.19
C ASP A 1030 26.56 28.71 -33.23
N GLN A 1031 27.41 29.61 -33.71
CA GLN A 1031 28.47 30.20 -32.90
C GLN A 1031 27.95 31.12 -31.77
N ASP A 1032 26.75 31.69 -31.92
CA ASP A 1032 26.28 32.83 -31.13
C ASP A 1032 25.35 32.44 -29.97
N ASP A 1033 25.16 31.15 -29.68
CA ASP A 1033 24.32 30.72 -28.55
C ASP A 1033 24.96 31.11 -27.20
N PRO A 1034 24.31 31.97 -26.38
CA PRO A 1034 24.86 32.43 -25.11
C PRO A 1034 24.75 31.38 -24.00
N ARG A 1035 24.04 30.27 -24.22
CA ARG A 1035 23.85 29.20 -23.23
C ARG A 1035 25.04 28.25 -23.23
N ASP A 1036 25.49 27.84 -22.05
CA ASP A 1036 26.47 26.77 -21.90
C ASP A 1036 25.75 25.43 -21.97
N LEU A 1037 25.83 24.77 -23.13
CA LEU A 1037 25.07 23.55 -23.45
C LEU A 1037 25.89 22.27 -23.25
N ALA A 1038 27.20 22.40 -23.06
CA ALA A 1038 28.09 21.29 -22.74
C ALA A 1038 28.34 21.26 -21.23
N GLU A 1039 28.34 20.07 -20.64
CA GLU A 1039 28.54 19.89 -19.20
C GLU A 1039 29.81 19.08 -18.95
N LEU A 1040 30.71 19.63 -18.14
CA LEU A 1040 31.94 18.96 -17.70
C LEU A 1040 31.74 18.45 -16.28
N ARG A 1041 31.97 17.15 -16.04
CA ARG A 1041 31.74 16.49 -14.75
C ARG A 1041 32.99 15.78 -14.28
N LYS A 1042 33.35 15.96 -13.01
CA LYS A 1042 34.46 15.25 -12.40
C LYS A 1042 34.02 13.82 -12.06
N VAL A 1043 34.70 12.83 -12.62
CA VAL A 1043 34.44 11.39 -12.40
C VAL A 1043 35.25 10.88 -11.21
N GLY A 1044 36.46 11.41 -11.01
CA GLY A 1044 37.29 11.09 -9.85
C GLY A 1044 38.52 12.00 -9.76
N ALA A 1045 39.10 12.11 -8.56
CA ALA A 1045 40.20 13.02 -8.26
C ALA A 1045 41.54 12.27 -8.15
N GLY A 1046 42.59 12.82 -8.77
CA GLY A 1046 43.96 12.30 -8.73
C GLY A 1046 44.95 13.21 -7.99
N ALA A 1047 46.11 12.66 -7.65
CA ALA A 1047 47.18 13.24 -6.83
C ALA A 1047 48.28 13.97 -7.63
N GLY A 1048 47.93 14.64 -8.74
CA GLY A 1048 48.83 15.60 -9.45
C GLY A 1048 49.41 15.19 -10.81
N GLY A 1049 48.86 14.17 -11.46
CA GLY A 1049 49.14 13.72 -12.83
C GLY A 1049 48.32 14.44 -13.93
N PRO A 1050 48.50 14.09 -15.22
CA PRO A 1050 47.78 14.74 -16.32
C PRO A 1050 46.27 14.47 -16.23
N THR A 1051 45.45 15.44 -16.67
CA THR A 1051 43.99 15.34 -16.58
C THR A 1051 43.42 14.66 -17.81
N ILE A 1052 42.65 13.59 -17.60
CA ILE A 1052 41.96 12.85 -18.66
C ILE A 1052 40.53 13.36 -18.79
N VAL A 1053 40.15 13.79 -19.99
CA VAL A 1053 38.80 14.24 -20.32
C VAL A 1053 38.18 13.27 -21.32
N GLY A 1054 37.25 12.45 -20.84
CA GLY A 1054 36.50 11.48 -21.63
C GLY A 1054 35.26 12.09 -22.28
N LEU A 1055 35.07 11.90 -23.58
CA LEU A 1055 33.85 12.33 -24.27
C LEU A 1055 32.81 11.22 -24.35
N THR A 1056 31.57 11.54 -23.97
CA THR A 1056 30.46 10.58 -24.02
C THR A 1056 30.18 10.13 -25.47
N PRO A 1057 29.99 8.83 -25.74
CA PRO A 1057 29.68 8.34 -27.08
C PRO A 1057 28.33 8.86 -27.60
N PRO A 1058 28.29 9.60 -28.73
CA PRO A 1058 27.07 10.25 -29.20
C PRO A 1058 26.08 9.31 -29.89
N ILE A 1059 26.51 8.14 -30.37
CA ILE A 1059 25.59 7.17 -31.00
C ILE A 1059 24.90 6.30 -29.95
N PHE A 1060 25.47 6.12 -28.75
CA PHE A 1060 24.84 5.40 -27.65
C PHE A 1060 25.37 5.90 -26.29
N PRO A 1061 24.78 6.96 -25.70
CA PRO A 1061 25.32 7.58 -24.50
C PRO A 1061 25.06 6.72 -23.25
N ASN A 1062 26.14 6.24 -22.62
CA ASN A 1062 26.14 5.75 -21.24
C ASN A 1062 26.86 6.80 -20.40
N LEU A 1063 26.10 7.56 -19.60
CA LEU A 1063 26.47 8.96 -19.37
C LEU A 1063 27.78 9.21 -18.60
N ASP A 1064 28.29 8.28 -17.78
CA ASP A 1064 29.65 8.38 -17.20
C ASP A 1064 30.37 7.03 -17.00
N LEU A 1065 29.62 5.92 -17.08
CA LEU A 1065 30.05 4.58 -16.68
C LEU A 1065 31.39 4.10 -17.31
N PRO A 1066 31.66 4.31 -18.63
CA PRO A 1066 32.93 3.92 -19.23
C PRO A 1066 34.15 4.58 -18.58
N TYR A 1067 34.01 5.86 -18.21
CA TYR A 1067 35.11 6.64 -17.62
C TYR A 1067 35.23 6.43 -16.12
N SER A 1068 34.16 5.98 -15.44
CA SER A 1068 34.24 5.48 -14.06
C SER A 1068 35.06 4.19 -13.98
N TYR A 1069 34.88 3.25 -14.92
CA TYR A 1069 35.73 2.06 -15.00
C TYR A 1069 37.19 2.42 -15.30
N LEU A 1070 37.40 3.37 -16.22
CA LEU A 1070 38.74 3.87 -16.51
C LEU A 1070 39.40 4.47 -15.27
N HIS A 1071 38.69 5.33 -14.52
CA HIS A 1071 39.20 5.90 -13.26
C HIS A 1071 39.53 4.82 -12.23
N ALA A 1072 38.65 3.81 -12.06
CA ALA A 1072 38.87 2.72 -11.11
C ALA A 1072 40.12 1.88 -11.42
N GLY A 1073 40.55 1.80 -12.68
CA GLY A 1073 41.77 1.10 -13.09
C GLY A 1073 43.03 1.97 -13.21
N LEU A 1074 42.91 3.29 -13.08
CA LEU A 1074 44.05 4.22 -13.12
C LEU A 1074 44.74 4.31 -11.75
N ASP A 1075 46.08 4.32 -11.76
CA ASP A 1075 46.92 4.66 -10.59
C ASP A 1075 46.54 6.07 -10.07
N PRO A 1076 46.58 6.40 -8.76
CA PRO A 1076 45.93 7.59 -8.17
C PRO A 1076 46.40 8.96 -8.69
N ALA A 1077 47.31 9.03 -9.66
CA ALA A 1077 47.90 10.28 -10.10
C ALA A 1077 46.95 11.14 -10.96
N SER A 1078 46.10 10.59 -11.84
CA SER A 1078 45.42 11.38 -12.89
C SER A 1078 43.97 11.74 -12.55
N ASP A 1079 43.60 13.02 -12.69
CA ASP A 1079 42.20 13.47 -12.62
C ASP A 1079 41.41 12.95 -13.83
N VAL A 1080 40.20 12.40 -13.62
CA VAL A 1080 39.32 11.95 -14.73
C VAL A 1080 38.03 12.76 -14.74
N TRP A 1081 37.72 13.33 -15.90
CA TRP A 1081 36.52 14.12 -16.17
C TRP A 1081 35.75 13.53 -17.35
N SER A 1082 34.43 13.68 -17.33
CA SER A 1082 33.51 13.32 -18.40
C SER A 1082 32.94 14.60 -18.99
N LEU A 1083 33.05 14.77 -20.30
CA LEU A 1083 32.49 15.90 -21.03
C LEU A 1083 31.29 15.43 -21.86
N TRP A 1084 30.12 15.93 -21.47
CA TRP A 1084 28.84 15.53 -22.04
C TRP A 1084 28.54 16.30 -23.32
N SER A 1085 28.16 15.56 -24.34
CA SER A 1085 27.74 16.13 -25.62
C SER A 1085 26.38 16.86 -25.49
N PRO A 1086 26.22 18.08 -26.05
CA PRO A 1086 24.95 18.80 -26.01
C PRO A 1086 23.84 18.07 -26.78
N GLY A 1087 22.59 18.23 -26.33
CA GLY A 1087 21.40 17.70 -27.00
C GLY A 1087 20.81 16.41 -26.39
N PHE A 1088 21.53 15.71 -25.51
CA PHE A 1088 21.03 14.46 -24.90
C PHE A 1088 20.13 14.65 -23.67
N ALA A 1089 20.03 15.88 -23.15
CA ALA A 1089 19.14 16.24 -22.04
C ALA A 1089 17.86 16.95 -22.57
N GLY A 1090 16.70 16.30 -22.46
CA GLY A 1090 15.40 16.89 -22.82
C GLY A 1090 15.33 17.41 -24.27
N GLU A 1091 14.80 18.63 -24.45
CA GLU A 1091 14.69 19.34 -25.74
C GLU A 1091 15.90 20.23 -26.08
N ALA A 1092 17.06 20.04 -25.46
CA ALA A 1092 18.25 20.88 -25.70
C ALA A 1092 18.65 20.96 -27.19
N PRO A 1093 19.02 22.13 -27.73
CA PRO A 1093 19.32 22.23 -29.15
C PRO A 1093 20.56 21.40 -29.56
N LEU A 1094 20.59 20.97 -30.82
CA LEU A 1094 21.69 20.21 -31.41
C LEU A 1094 22.71 21.14 -32.09
N PRO A 1095 23.99 20.74 -32.20
CA PRO A 1095 24.94 21.51 -32.98
C PRO A 1095 24.52 21.57 -34.46
N ASP A 1096 24.59 22.76 -35.07
CA ASP A 1096 24.28 22.92 -36.49
C ASP A 1096 25.34 22.22 -37.39
N ASP A 1097 26.61 22.34 -37.00
CA ASP A 1097 27.75 21.66 -37.63
C ASP A 1097 28.82 21.22 -36.60
N ARG A 1098 29.85 20.48 -37.05
CA ARG A 1098 30.95 20.04 -36.18
C ARG A 1098 31.74 21.21 -35.57
N ALA A 1099 31.82 22.36 -36.26
CA ALA A 1099 32.55 23.51 -35.75
C ALA A 1099 31.81 24.16 -34.57
N ALA A 1100 30.48 24.21 -34.61
CA ALA A 1100 29.62 24.67 -33.52
C ALA A 1100 29.74 23.74 -32.31
N LEU A 1101 29.75 22.43 -32.54
CA LEU A 1101 30.00 21.44 -31.49
C LEU A 1101 31.36 21.65 -30.81
N MET A 1102 32.45 21.80 -31.56
CA MET A 1102 33.79 21.94 -30.97
C MET A 1102 33.95 23.24 -30.17
N ARG A 1103 33.38 24.35 -30.64
CA ARG A 1103 33.34 25.60 -29.87
C ARG A 1103 32.59 25.42 -28.55
N MET A 1104 31.46 24.72 -28.58
CA MET A 1104 30.66 24.47 -27.37
C MET A 1104 31.38 23.55 -26.38
N LEU A 1105 32.00 22.46 -26.86
CA LEU A 1105 32.76 21.53 -26.01
C LEU A 1105 34.04 22.13 -25.43
N ALA A 1106 34.68 23.08 -26.13
CA ALA A 1106 35.88 23.75 -25.63
C ALA A 1106 35.61 24.76 -24.50
N LYS A 1107 34.41 25.37 -24.44
CA LYS A 1107 34.05 26.39 -23.43
C LYS A 1107 34.27 25.92 -21.99
N PRO A 1108 33.69 24.79 -21.51
CA PRO A 1108 33.89 24.36 -20.13
C PRO A 1108 35.34 23.93 -19.84
N LEU A 1109 36.06 23.37 -20.83
CA LEU A 1109 37.48 23.01 -20.67
C LEU A 1109 38.36 24.23 -20.47
N LEU A 1110 38.18 25.27 -21.28
CA LEU A 1110 38.89 26.54 -21.16
C LEU A 1110 38.51 27.33 -19.90
N ARG A 1111 37.33 27.05 -19.32
CA ARG A 1111 36.91 27.70 -18.07
C ARG A 1111 37.52 27.02 -16.85
N GLU A 1112 37.53 25.69 -16.82
CA GLU A 1112 37.80 24.91 -15.60
C GLU A 1112 39.18 24.25 -15.59
N LEU A 1113 39.76 24.00 -16.76
CA LEU A 1113 41.02 23.24 -16.90
C LEU A 1113 42.06 24.00 -17.76
N ASP A 1114 41.96 25.32 -17.87
CA ASP A 1114 42.93 26.14 -18.61
C ASP A 1114 44.34 26.01 -18.03
N GLY A 1115 45.33 25.87 -18.90
CA GLY A 1115 46.73 25.65 -18.53
C GLY A 1115 47.08 24.25 -17.99
N THR A 1116 46.10 23.34 -17.85
CA THR A 1116 46.35 21.96 -17.40
C THR A 1116 46.75 21.05 -18.57
N PRO A 1117 47.72 20.14 -18.41
CA PRO A 1117 48.03 19.13 -19.43
C PRO A 1117 46.84 18.19 -19.65
N LEU A 1118 46.16 18.32 -20.79
CA LEU A 1118 44.96 17.54 -21.12
C LEU A 1118 45.28 16.29 -21.93
N ILE A 1119 44.73 15.15 -21.51
CA ILE A 1119 44.59 13.94 -22.32
C ILE A 1119 43.12 13.84 -22.72
N ILE A 1120 42.84 13.90 -24.01
CA ILE A 1120 41.46 13.73 -24.50
C ILE A 1120 41.22 12.24 -24.73
N ALA A 1121 40.12 11.69 -24.23
CA ALA A 1121 39.79 10.28 -24.36
C ALA A 1121 38.41 10.09 -25.03
N GLY A 1122 38.31 9.06 -25.87
CA GLY A 1122 37.06 8.67 -26.50
C GLY A 1122 36.90 7.15 -26.53
N TYR A 1123 35.78 6.65 -25.99
CA TYR A 1123 35.38 5.25 -26.10
C TYR A 1123 34.31 5.06 -27.17
N SER A 1124 34.45 4.02 -27.99
CA SER A 1124 33.48 3.68 -29.05
C SER A 1124 33.25 4.89 -30.00
N SER A 1125 31.99 5.27 -30.27
CA SER A 1125 31.67 6.48 -31.07
C SER A 1125 32.12 7.81 -30.42
N GLY A 1126 32.48 7.81 -29.13
CA GLY A 1126 33.04 8.98 -28.44
C GLY A 1126 34.40 9.40 -28.99
N GLY A 1127 35.10 8.49 -29.69
CA GLY A 1127 36.35 8.78 -30.39
C GLY A 1127 36.22 9.87 -31.48
N TRP A 1128 35.04 10.04 -32.10
CA TRP A 1128 34.86 11.04 -33.16
C TRP A 1128 34.92 12.48 -32.64
N PRO A 1129 34.06 12.87 -31.68
CA PRO A 1129 34.17 14.19 -31.09
C PRO A 1129 35.47 14.37 -30.29
N ALA A 1130 36.04 13.31 -29.70
CA ALA A 1130 37.32 13.41 -28.98
C ALA A 1130 38.45 13.86 -29.90
N HIS A 1131 38.52 13.27 -31.09
CA HIS A 1131 39.52 13.59 -32.09
C HIS A 1131 39.32 14.98 -32.70
N ASP A 1132 38.08 15.38 -33.00
CA ASP A 1132 37.80 16.73 -33.51
C ASP A 1132 38.04 17.80 -32.45
N LEU A 1133 37.79 17.50 -31.16
CA LEU A 1133 38.06 18.42 -30.06
C LEU A 1133 39.56 18.61 -29.86
N ALA A 1134 40.34 17.52 -29.89
CA ALA A 1134 41.78 17.61 -29.84
C ALA A 1134 42.34 18.48 -30.98
N ARG A 1135 41.82 18.32 -32.22
CA ARG A 1135 42.21 19.18 -33.34
C ARG A 1135 41.83 20.64 -33.10
N HIS A 1136 40.62 20.88 -32.63
CA HIS A 1136 40.12 22.23 -32.40
C HIS A 1136 40.97 22.96 -31.34
N LEU A 1137 41.29 22.28 -30.24
CA LEU A 1137 42.17 22.78 -29.19
C LEU A 1137 43.57 23.11 -29.72
N GLU A 1138 44.18 22.24 -30.53
CA GLU A 1138 45.47 22.54 -31.17
C GLU A 1138 45.43 23.75 -32.10
N GLN A 1139 44.33 23.93 -32.84
CA GLN A 1139 44.14 25.07 -33.76
C GLN A 1139 43.91 26.39 -33.01
N THR A 1140 43.29 26.33 -31.83
CA THR A 1140 43.06 27.50 -30.97
C THR A 1140 44.21 27.78 -30.00
N GLY A 1141 45.27 26.97 -30.03
CA GLY A 1141 46.50 27.17 -29.27
C GLY A 1141 46.51 26.52 -27.88
N VAL A 1142 45.53 25.67 -27.58
CA VAL A 1142 45.47 24.89 -26.33
C VAL A 1142 46.24 23.58 -26.51
N PRO A 1143 47.30 23.32 -25.73
CA PRO A 1143 48.10 22.13 -25.89
C PRO A 1143 47.35 20.86 -25.42
N VAL A 1144 47.26 19.87 -26.30
CA VAL A 1144 46.76 18.53 -25.97
C VAL A 1144 47.95 17.59 -25.79
N THR A 1145 48.06 16.97 -24.62
CA THR A 1145 49.18 16.09 -24.23
C THR A 1145 49.15 14.78 -25.01
N ALA A 1146 47.95 14.20 -25.17
CA ALA A 1146 47.72 13.00 -25.94
C ALA A 1146 46.23 12.82 -26.26
N LEU A 1147 45.93 12.02 -27.28
CA LEU A 1147 44.60 11.49 -27.56
C LEU A 1147 44.58 9.98 -27.28
N LEU A 1148 43.66 9.53 -26.44
CA LEU A 1148 43.41 8.13 -26.11
C LEU A 1148 42.12 7.66 -26.79
N LEU A 1149 42.24 6.73 -27.73
CA LEU A 1149 41.11 6.08 -28.39
C LEU A 1149 40.94 4.68 -27.81
N LEU A 1150 39.74 4.39 -27.31
CA LEU A 1150 39.37 3.12 -26.67
C LEU A 1150 38.32 2.45 -27.55
N ASP A 1151 38.74 1.39 -28.22
CA ASP A 1151 37.96 0.60 -29.18
C ASP A 1151 37.09 1.45 -30.12
N SER A 1152 37.70 2.50 -30.68
CA SER A 1152 37.04 3.51 -31.52
C SER A 1152 37.13 3.14 -33.00
N TYR A 1153 36.05 3.42 -33.73
CA TYR A 1153 35.88 3.03 -35.15
C TYR A 1153 35.44 4.22 -36.00
N LEU A 1154 35.42 4.08 -37.33
CA LEU A 1154 34.92 5.12 -38.25
C LEU A 1154 33.38 5.20 -38.27
N PRO A 1155 32.76 6.36 -38.54
CA PRO A 1155 31.29 6.50 -38.59
C PRO A 1155 30.57 5.49 -39.49
N GLU A 1156 29.38 5.07 -39.04
CA GLU A 1156 28.62 3.94 -39.59
C GLU A 1156 28.29 4.01 -41.10
N GLU A 1157 28.07 5.21 -41.66
CA GLU A 1157 27.78 5.39 -43.11
C GLU A 1157 29.01 5.10 -44.01
N GLN A 1158 30.17 4.83 -43.40
CA GLN A 1158 31.44 4.53 -44.06
C GLN A 1158 31.84 3.05 -43.90
N MET A 1159 31.00 2.25 -43.23
CA MET A 1159 31.19 0.81 -43.02
C MET A 1159 30.55 0.01 -44.17
N ASP A 1160 31.33 -0.81 -44.86
CA ASP A 1160 30.97 -1.42 -46.14
C ASP A 1160 30.53 -2.88 -45.92
N GLN A 1161 29.34 -3.11 -45.33
CA GLN A 1161 28.56 -4.37 -45.34
C GLN A 1161 27.30 -4.28 -44.45
N THR A 1162 26.11 -4.56 -45.01
CA THR A 1162 24.81 -4.37 -44.33
C THR A 1162 24.41 -5.46 -43.31
N GLU A 1163 25.02 -6.65 -43.37
CA GLU A 1163 24.68 -7.80 -42.48
C GLU A 1163 25.37 -7.69 -41.11
N THR A 1164 26.70 -7.50 -41.12
CA THR A 1164 27.56 -7.24 -39.95
C THR A 1164 26.98 -6.14 -39.04
N ARG A 1165 26.49 -5.07 -39.68
CA ARG A 1165 25.89 -3.88 -39.08
C ARG A 1165 24.63 -4.17 -38.26
N SER A 1166 23.88 -5.22 -38.62
CA SER A 1166 22.58 -5.51 -38.00
C SER A 1166 22.69 -6.44 -36.79
N GLU A 1167 23.78 -7.20 -36.69
CA GLU A 1167 24.05 -8.10 -35.56
C GLU A 1167 24.69 -7.34 -34.39
N PHE A 1168 25.63 -6.44 -34.68
CA PHE A 1168 26.27 -5.60 -33.66
C PHE A 1168 25.27 -4.71 -32.92
N MET A 1169 24.40 -4.02 -33.65
CA MET A 1169 23.32 -3.20 -33.07
C MET A 1169 22.32 -4.01 -32.24
N ARG A 1170 22.02 -5.26 -32.62
CA ARG A 1170 21.10 -6.13 -31.88
C ARG A 1170 21.71 -6.61 -30.56
N GLU A 1171 22.98 -7.01 -30.59
CA GLU A 1171 23.70 -7.49 -29.41
C GLU A 1171 24.01 -6.37 -28.41
N GLN A 1172 24.34 -5.17 -28.90
CA GLN A 1172 24.46 -3.95 -28.08
C GLN A 1172 23.20 -3.69 -27.24
N ILE A 1173 21.99 -3.78 -27.84
CA ILE A 1173 20.72 -3.58 -27.10
C ILE A 1173 20.44 -4.75 -26.16
N ARG A 1174 20.65 -5.99 -26.61
CA ARG A 1174 20.45 -7.20 -25.80
C ARG A 1174 21.28 -7.15 -24.51
N ARG A 1175 22.56 -6.78 -24.60
CA ARG A 1175 23.46 -6.64 -23.44
C ARG A 1175 23.08 -5.46 -22.55
N ARG A 1176 22.53 -4.38 -23.11
CA ARG A 1176 21.99 -3.24 -22.34
C ARG A 1176 20.77 -3.63 -21.50
N ASP A 1177 19.87 -4.43 -22.08
CA ASP A 1177 18.70 -4.99 -21.39
C ASP A 1177 19.13 -5.96 -20.26
N LEU A 1178 20.17 -6.78 -20.50
CA LEU A 1178 20.78 -7.68 -19.50
C LEU A 1178 21.48 -6.94 -18.34
N MET A 1179 22.06 -5.76 -18.59
CA MET A 1179 22.65 -4.91 -17.55
C MET A 1179 21.61 -4.07 -16.79
N GLY A 1180 20.31 -4.34 -16.96
CA GLY A 1180 19.23 -3.63 -16.25
C GLY A 1180 18.96 -2.21 -16.75
N MET A 1181 19.65 -1.78 -17.81
CA MET A 1181 19.46 -0.51 -18.51
C MET A 1181 18.44 -0.68 -19.66
N SER A 1182 17.30 -1.26 -19.30
CA SER A 1182 16.17 -1.50 -20.21
C SER A 1182 15.68 -0.17 -20.80
N LEU A 1183 15.38 -0.17 -22.09
CA LEU A 1183 14.74 0.95 -22.78
C LEU A 1183 13.35 1.28 -22.21
N ASP A 1184 12.77 0.39 -21.41
CA ASP A 1184 11.39 0.44 -20.90
C ASP A 1184 11.30 0.66 -19.36
N ARG A 1185 12.37 1.11 -18.67
CA ARG A 1185 12.32 1.45 -17.21
C ARG A 1185 12.21 2.96 -16.94
N PRO A 1186 11.21 3.47 -16.18
CA PRO A 1186 10.95 4.91 -16.05
C PRO A 1186 11.91 5.70 -15.15
N ASP A 1187 12.81 5.05 -14.40
CA ASP A 1187 13.70 5.71 -13.45
C ASP A 1187 15.17 5.57 -13.86
N ARG A 1188 15.68 6.66 -14.44
CA ARG A 1188 17.07 6.89 -14.89
C ARG A 1188 17.51 5.98 -16.06
N THR A 1189 17.55 6.59 -17.25
CA THR A 1189 18.03 6.07 -18.57
C THR A 1189 17.02 5.41 -19.53
N VAL A 1190 15.76 5.85 -19.55
CA VAL A 1190 14.89 5.68 -20.75
C VAL A 1190 15.57 6.38 -21.93
N THR A 1191 15.78 5.68 -23.05
CA THR A 1191 16.15 6.37 -24.29
C THR A 1191 14.93 7.15 -24.79
N THR A 1192 14.87 8.44 -24.50
CA THR A 1192 13.75 9.30 -24.90
C THR A 1192 13.75 9.55 -26.41
N SER A 1193 12.60 9.92 -26.98
CA SER A 1193 12.53 10.39 -28.39
C SER A 1193 13.53 11.53 -28.67
N GLY A 1194 13.83 12.37 -27.66
CA GLY A 1194 14.86 13.41 -27.74
C GLY A 1194 16.30 12.87 -27.85
N GLN A 1195 16.62 11.77 -27.16
CA GLN A 1195 17.93 11.12 -27.27
C GLN A 1195 18.12 10.42 -28.62
N ILE A 1196 17.05 9.83 -29.18
CA ILE A 1196 17.09 9.23 -30.53
C ILE A 1196 17.25 10.32 -31.60
N ALA A 1197 16.56 11.45 -31.44
CA ALA A 1197 16.76 12.61 -32.30
C ALA A 1197 18.20 13.16 -32.19
N ALA A 1198 18.77 13.20 -30.98
CA ALA A 1198 20.16 13.60 -30.77
C ALA A 1198 21.14 12.64 -31.47
N MET A 1199 20.99 11.32 -31.30
CA MET A 1199 21.80 10.31 -32.01
C MET A 1199 21.77 10.54 -33.53
N GLY A 1200 20.59 10.78 -34.10
CA GLY A 1200 20.42 11.10 -35.52
C GLY A 1200 21.15 12.37 -35.95
N GLY A 1201 21.16 13.41 -35.10
CA GLY A 1201 21.86 14.66 -35.36
C GLY A 1201 23.37 14.52 -35.36
N TYR A 1202 23.93 13.78 -34.40
CA TYR A 1202 25.36 13.48 -34.36
C TYR A 1202 25.79 12.59 -35.53
N SER A 1203 24.99 11.57 -35.86
CA SER A 1203 25.19 10.75 -37.06
C SER A 1203 25.24 11.62 -38.33
N ARG A 1204 24.35 12.61 -38.45
CA ARG A 1204 24.29 13.56 -39.58
C ARG A 1204 25.54 14.44 -39.70
N ILE A 1205 26.07 15.00 -38.62
CA ILE A 1205 27.25 15.90 -38.70
C ILE A 1205 28.58 15.13 -38.84
N TYR A 1206 28.61 13.84 -38.50
CA TYR A 1206 29.78 12.96 -38.61
C TYR A 1206 29.74 12.00 -39.80
N SER A 1207 28.67 11.96 -40.61
CA SER A 1207 28.53 11.02 -41.74
C SER A 1207 29.72 11.05 -42.71
N ASP A 1208 30.18 12.25 -43.06
CA ASP A 1208 31.32 12.47 -43.98
C ASP A 1208 32.63 12.79 -43.24
N TRP A 1209 32.65 12.61 -41.92
CA TRP A 1209 33.85 12.90 -41.14
C TRP A 1209 34.96 11.90 -41.44
N ARG A 1210 36.18 12.41 -41.59
CA ARG A 1210 37.40 11.60 -41.67
C ARG A 1210 38.40 12.15 -40.66
N PRO A 1211 39.05 11.29 -39.87
CA PRO A 1211 40.14 11.76 -39.04
C PRO A 1211 41.31 12.20 -39.93
N GLY A 1212 41.83 13.40 -39.68
CA GLY A 1212 43.09 13.89 -40.23
C GLY A 1212 44.21 13.93 -39.18
N PRO A 1213 45.46 14.20 -39.58
CA PRO A 1213 46.61 14.21 -38.67
C PRO A 1213 46.47 15.22 -37.52
N LEU A 1214 47.05 14.88 -36.37
CA LEU A 1214 47.15 15.72 -35.16
C LEU A 1214 48.62 15.87 -34.76
N LYS A 1215 48.96 16.95 -34.05
CA LYS A 1215 50.30 17.09 -33.44
C LYS A 1215 50.43 16.28 -32.16
N ALA A 1216 49.34 16.14 -31.41
CA ALA A 1216 49.27 15.33 -30.21
C ALA A 1216 49.47 13.86 -30.57
N PRO A 1217 50.26 13.12 -29.77
CA PRO A 1217 50.41 11.69 -29.96
C PRO A 1217 49.07 10.97 -29.72
N ILE A 1218 48.81 9.92 -30.50
CA ILE A 1218 47.55 9.15 -30.46
C ILE A 1218 47.84 7.70 -30.05
N LEU A 1219 47.20 7.23 -28.98
CA LEU A 1219 47.20 5.82 -28.55
C LEU A 1219 45.82 5.24 -28.82
N HIS A 1220 45.79 4.15 -29.60
CA HIS A 1220 44.57 3.41 -29.88
C HIS A 1220 44.64 2.01 -29.24
N LEU A 1221 43.76 1.74 -28.28
CA LEU A 1221 43.62 0.45 -27.62
C LEU A 1221 42.38 -0.25 -28.17
N LEU A 1222 42.57 -1.42 -28.78
CA LEU A 1222 41.53 -2.22 -29.44
C LEU A 1222 41.20 -3.45 -28.59
N ALA A 1223 39.95 -3.88 -28.60
CA ALA A 1223 39.56 -5.18 -28.07
C ALA A 1223 40.15 -6.31 -28.92
N SER A 1224 40.64 -7.38 -28.28
CA SER A 1224 41.24 -8.53 -28.96
C SER A 1224 40.24 -9.65 -29.25
N GLU A 1225 39.08 -9.62 -28.60
CA GLU A 1225 38.03 -10.63 -28.75
C GLU A 1225 36.81 -10.05 -29.47
N VAL A 1226 36.16 -10.90 -30.26
CA VAL A 1226 34.93 -10.61 -30.97
C VAL A 1226 33.77 -11.24 -30.20
N VAL A 1227 32.65 -10.54 -30.09
CA VAL A 1227 31.45 -11.11 -29.48
C VAL A 1227 30.95 -12.28 -30.33
N ALA A 1228 30.75 -13.46 -29.72
CA ALA A 1228 30.40 -14.68 -30.44
C ALA A 1228 29.15 -14.48 -31.33
N GLY A 1229 29.32 -14.65 -32.65
CA GLY A 1229 28.24 -14.48 -33.64
C GLY A 1229 27.99 -13.04 -34.08
N VAL A 1230 28.87 -12.09 -33.74
CA VAL A 1230 28.72 -10.67 -34.05
C VAL A 1230 30.08 -10.08 -34.42
N PRO A 1231 30.37 -9.76 -35.69
CA PRO A 1231 31.62 -9.09 -36.04
C PRO A 1231 31.63 -7.66 -35.47
N THR A 1232 32.74 -7.26 -34.84
CA THR A 1232 32.86 -5.96 -34.14
C THR A 1232 33.22 -4.84 -35.11
N SER A 1233 32.64 -3.64 -34.92
CA SER A 1233 32.86 -2.48 -35.79
C SER A 1233 34.32 -1.99 -35.84
N SER A 1234 35.09 -2.23 -34.77
CA SER A 1234 36.48 -1.79 -34.63
C SER A 1234 37.49 -2.69 -35.33
N GLU A 1235 37.21 -3.97 -35.58
CA GLU A 1235 38.12 -4.83 -36.38
C GLU A 1235 37.91 -4.63 -37.90
N ASP A 1236 36.67 -4.44 -38.34
CA ASP A 1236 36.34 -4.28 -39.77
C ASP A 1236 36.57 -2.85 -40.28
N HIS A 1237 36.36 -1.84 -39.42
CA HIS A 1237 36.52 -0.42 -39.76
C HIS A 1237 37.22 0.36 -38.64
N PRO A 1238 38.45 -0.02 -38.25
CA PRO A 1238 39.20 0.65 -37.18
C PRO A 1238 39.44 2.11 -37.52
N PHE A 1239 39.59 2.93 -36.48
CA PHE A 1239 40.25 4.21 -36.65
C PHE A 1239 41.60 4.02 -37.38
N PRO A 1240 41.92 4.84 -38.41
CA PRO A 1240 43.05 4.57 -39.31
C PRO A 1240 44.36 4.41 -38.53
N PRO A 1241 44.97 3.21 -38.53
CA PRO A 1241 46.13 2.90 -37.70
C PRO A 1241 47.36 3.76 -38.07
N GLU A 1242 47.45 4.23 -39.31
CA GLU A 1242 48.49 5.15 -39.79
C GLU A 1242 48.45 6.55 -39.17
N LEU A 1243 47.31 6.94 -38.58
CA LEU A 1243 47.18 8.19 -37.83
C LEU A 1243 47.51 7.99 -36.35
N ALA A 1244 47.44 6.74 -35.86
CA ALA A 1244 47.81 6.41 -34.49
C ALA A 1244 49.32 6.28 -34.34
N HIS A 1245 49.88 6.87 -33.28
CA HIS A 1245 51.29 6.69 -32.95
C HIS A 1245 51.55 5.28 -32.41
N ARG A 1246 50.54 4.71 -31.72
CA ARG A 1246 50.58 3.35 -31.20
C ARG A 1246 49.20 2.72 -31.25
N VAL A 1247 49.16 1.48 -31.72
CA VAL A 1247 47.96 0.62 -31.66
C VAL A 1247 48.31 -0.62 -30.84
N ARG A 1248 47.47 -0.98 -29.87
CA ARG A 1248 47.59 -2.20 -29.06
C ARG A 1248 46.25 -2.93 -29.00
N LYS A 1249 46.28 -4.25 -29.05
CA LYS A 1249 45.11 -5.09 -28.74
C LYS A 1249 45.17 -5.53 -27.28
N LEU A 1250 44.07 -5.42 -26.56
CA LEU A 1250 43.91 -5.83 -25.16
C LEU A 1250 42.85 -6.94 -25.04
N PRO A 1251 42.95 -7.84 -24.04
CA PRO A 1251 41.94 -8.87 -23.77
C PRO A 1251 40.53 -8.30 -23.63
N GLY A 1252 39.53 -9.16 -23.86
CA GLY A 1252 38.12 -8.78 -23.80
C GLY A 1252 37.54 -8.30 -25.13
N ASP A 1253 36.21 -8.10 -25.12
CA ASP A 1253 35.41 -7.65 -26.25
C ASP A 1253 35.07 -6.15 -26.12
N HIS A 1254 34.37 -5.59 -27.13
CA HIS A 1254 33.97 -4.17 -27.16
C HIS A 1254 33.32 -3.68 -25.86
N PHE A 1255 32.58 -4.54 -25.15
CA PHE A 1255 31.84 -4.20 -23.93
C PHE A 1255 32.61 -4.49 -22.65
N THR A 1256 33.52 -5.46 -22.67
CA THR A 1256 34.25 -5.88 -21.46
C THR A 1256 35.63 -5.24 -21.33
N ILE A 1257 36.20 -4.68 -22.41
CA ILE A 1257 37.53 -4.06 -22.40
C ILE A 1257 37.71 -2.99 -21.31
N LEU A 1258 36.67 -2.21 -21.00
CA LEU A 1258 36.74 -1.20 -19.93
C LEU A 1258 36.41 -1.77 -18.55
N SER A 1259 35.39 -2.60 -18.42
CA SER A 1259 34.94 -3.08 -17.10
C SER A 1259 35.83 -4.17 -16.51
N GLN A 1260 36.54 -4.93 -17.36
CA GLN A 1260 37.36 -6.08 -16.94
C GLN A 1260 38.87 -5.86 -17.11
N HIS A 1261 39.27 -4.85 -17.90
CA HIS A 1261 40.68 -4.65 -18.29
C HIS A 1261 41.14 -3.18 -18.18
N ALA A 1262 40.51 -2.39 -17.29
CA ALA A 1262 40.90 -1.00 -17.04
C ALA A 1262 42.34 -0.83 -16.53
N ASP A 1263 42.83 -1.80 -15.75
CA ASP A 1263 44.21 -1.91 -15.27
C ASP A 1263 45.21 -2.03 -16.44
N LEU A 1264 44.89 -2.85 -17.45
CA LEU A 1264 45.72 -3.00 -18.64
C LEU A 1264 45.71 -1.74 -19.51
N ILE A 1265 44.55 -1.06 -19.61
CA ILE A 1265 44.44 0.23 -20.27
C ILE A 1265 45.33 1.27 -19.58
N SER A 1266 45.27 1.33 -18.25
CA SER A 1266 46.09 2.21 -17.42
C SER A 1266 47.58 1.92 -17.61
N ALA A 1267 48.01 0.66 -17.53
CA ALA A 1267 49.41 0.28 -17.73
C ALA A 1267 49.93 0.69 -19.12
N ASN A 1268 49.16 0.42 -20.19
CA ASN A 1268 49.53 0.78 -21.56
C ASN A 1268 49.58 2.30 -21.77
N LEU A 1269 48.68 3.05 -21.14
CA LEU A 1269 48.68 4.51 -21.18
C LEU A 1269 49.92 5.07 -20.47
N HIS A 1270 50.24 4.59 -19.27
CA HIS A 1270 51.40 5.04 -18.51
C HIS A 1270 52.72 4.74 -19.23
N ASP A 1271 52.90 3.51 -19.72
CA ASP A 1271 54.09 3.12 -20.46
C ASP A 1271 54.27 3.94 -21.73
N TRP A 1272 53.18 4.16 -22.46
CA TRP A 1272 53.22 4.97 -23.66
C TRP A 1272 53.50 6.44 -23.36
N LEU A 1273 52.87 7.05 -22.36
CA LEU A 1273 53.14 8.44 -21.97
C LEU A 1273 54.60 8.68 -21.57
N ARG A 1274 55.29 7.69 -20.98
CA ARG A 1274 56.75 7.77 -20.70
C ARG A 1274 57.58 7.85 -21.97
N GLU A 1275 57.10 7.28 -23.07
CA GLU A 1275 57.81 7.26 -24.36
C GLU A 1275 57.56 8.50 -25.22
N VAL A 1276 56.38 9.12 -25.12
CA VAL A 1276 56.00 10.30 -25.93
C VAL A 1276 56.19 11.65 -25.21
N ARG A 1277 56.55 11.66 -23.92
CA ARG A 1277 57.01 12.89 -23.26
C ARG A 1277 58.38 13.30 -23.83
N PRO A 1278 58.56 14.55 -24.30
CA PRO A 1278 59.89 15.13 -24.33
C PRO A 1278 60.36 15.34 -22.88
N VAL A 1279 61.62 15.00 -22.61
CA VAL A 1279 62.34 15.34 -21.36
C VAL A 1279 62.23 16.83 -21.05
#